data_AF-A0A954GNM3-F1
#
_entry.id   AF-A0A954GNM3-F1
#
_cell.length_a   1.000
_cell.length_b   1.000
_cell.length_c   1.000
_cell.angle_alpha   90.00
_cell.angle_beta   90.00
_cell.angle_gamma   90.00
#
_symmetry.space_group_name_H-M   'P 1'
#
loop_
_entity.id
_entity.type
_entity.pdbx_description
1 polymer ?
#
loop_
_entity_poly.entity_id
_entity_poly.type
_entity_poly.pdbx_seq_one_letter_code
_entity_poly.pdbx_strand_id
1 'polypeptide(L)'
;MAAILHPIRALEHVVSEYRDYLQTEFRAKDANLRAALEQELDAQGFLAQEPFYQAHRPFVDGSNWRDLPIEPALARVMEERTQQPCGYLHQTAAIDELLSDSARPVVVTTGTGSGKTESFLLPVIQNAFEDSAMFPKSGLTAILIYPMNALANDQKLRIEDYLTEAGFGNIKVEQYDRSTSQKTRQEMRANPPHILLTNYMMLEYLLVRPADRENIFANHRCRYLVLDEVHSYRGILGSNIALLTRRLKAHLERARQDWNPNPPATERLKRFPTLVPVGTSATIKSFAEDGLSREEVIRLRDEAVQEFFGTLTGAERESIVVMGEELKSVDVPSEAVYPSPANPVDIRGLDFADTASIEQALAELAGTPGASLEQAARSYKLLWDLNDWLIRRPMSISQIVEAVRESVAERAGGSVEELTREVEAALTVGAALPDGTPGALRLRAHRFLRGGWKFHRCVNPDCGRLYPMGEERCGDCGHQTAPLYLCRNCGADYLAFMGDPDNEPLRPRPETSDQPEWMIYEPDRFNLPVIVDDDDDDDDSGNVAPPRRGQQRVPAQIRGRQVRMGSFDPTSLQFSNDPTDYRMQVTLAPARTRCLCCGGTAGSRSVLTPVALGTSAAVKVIGEGLVETLAAANVGKEGHDGKERLLVFSDSRQDAAHQARFVIFASRYDRMRRRLVELLESRGVLRIQEAVEALSELAVNHHDNPYVPEDTGWLPDDTRDRIAVWEEAPLLDELAVNAGYRGTLFNLGLVGVRYNRLDEYVHARGENLAGTLAIHLGELEYLCRVVLDEMRTRGALSRPMLQYHPAHIACPQHFQRAEWERRMKLPQGYPLTPQREVVANMDAALLPSGIKHHNVWRRPGVGGRGPSVERIIRHLQDRLGGTTQLNPQIAEDVLSFLRDGSFVTAAELFGFRDRAHLLQVNSEVIRLELLSEQQRVHCEVCGDVRTGAPVHAPCPRCHGLMVTWDDAVVAQNRHVRRIRNREAIPLVAKEHTAQITTADRAEVEENFKAPSEVSPVNMLACSPTLEMGIDVGGLDAVVMRNVPPRPDNYAQRGGRAGRRSRVGIVLGYARSTPHDQYFYDKPREMIAGEVPAPAVSLGNRDVLIRHLYAIVLGSAEPGLAGRMIDYVGPQGEMKHEAVNALIEGVTAQVGHAVEVARQAWGADVLSRANLTDDDLRALLAALPDRIRFVFDATARQVIELRQALEHYTQTLERRHAGTRAADLVARILGIPTDQRTNQQDADDRSAGYPLRRFAEFGLLPGYEFPSEPAALRLLG
;
A
#
# COMPACT_ATOMS: atom_id res chain seq x y z
N MET A 1 -31.78 -6.05 16.40
CA MET A 1 -31.45 -6.90 15.25
C MET A 1 -30.44 -6.15 14.41
N ALA A 2 -29.45 -6.84 13.87
CA ALA A 2 -28.33 -6.24 13.16
C ALA A 2 -28.76 -5.63 11.82
N ALA A 3 -28.25 -4.44 11.48
CA ALA A 3 -28.41 -3.92 10.12
C ALA A 3 -27.63 -4.81 9.13
N ILE A 4 -28.23 -5.15 8.00
CA ILE A 4 -27.53 -5.91 6.96
C ILE A 4 -26.63 -4.93 6.20
N LEU A 5 -25.35 -5.28 6.00
CA LEU A 5 -24.43 -4.48 5.20
C LEU A 5 -25.01 -4.27 3.81
N HIS A 6 -25.26 -3.02 3.43
CA HIS A 6 -25.80 -2.66 2.14
C HIS A 6 -24.68 -2.22 1.19
N PRO A 7 -24.22 -3.06 0.24
CA PRO A 7 -23.03 -2.77 -0.55
C PRO A 7 -23.16 -1.51 -1.40
N ILE A 8 -24.35 -1.22 -1.92
CA ILE A 8 -24.60 -0.06 -2.81
C ILE A 8 -24.43 1.26 -2.04
N ARG A 9 -25.24 1.47 -0.99
CA ARG A 9 -25.11 2.65 -0.10
C ARG A 9 -23.70 2.83 0.45
N ALA A 10 -23.02 1.74 0.83
CA ALA A 10 -21.64 1.83 1.29
C ALA A 10 -20.68 2.33 0.22
N LEU A 11 -20.80 1.82 -1.00
CA LEU A 11 -20.01 2.28 -2.14
C LEU A 11 -20.31 3.74 -2.51
N GLU A 12 -21.56 4.19 -2.40
CA GLU A 12 -21.95 5.58 -2.63
C GLU A 12 -21.39 6.52 -1.57
N HIS A 13 -21.50 6.16 -0.29
CA HIS A 13 -20.94 6.93 0.81
C HIS A 13 -19.42 7.11 0.66
N VAL A 14 -18.70 6.04 0.33
CA VAL A 14 -17.24 6.10 0.10
C VAL A 14 -16.87 7.02 -1.06
N VAL A 15 -17.63 7.00 -2.16
CA VAL A 15 -17.39 7.89 -3.31
C VAL A 15 -17.70 9.34 -2.95
N SER A 16 -18.78 9.59 -2.18
CA SER A 16 -19.10 10.92 -1.65
C SER A 16 -18.00 11.44 -0.74
N GLU A 17 -17.49 10.62 0.19
CA GLU A 17 -16.39 10.98 1.07
C GLU A 17 -15.11 11.31 0.30
N TYR A 18 -14.82 10.56 -0.77
CA TYR A 18 -13.67 10.85 -1.62
C TYR A 18 -13.87 12.13 -2.44
N ARG A 19 -15.07 12.40 -2.95
CA ARG A 19 -15.43 13.66 -3.62
C ARG A 19 -15.26 14.85 -2.69
N ASP A 20 -15.82 14.79 -1.49
CA ASP A 20 -15.74 15.84 -0.47
C ASP A 20 -14.28 16.16 -0.09
N TYR A 21 -13.44 15.12 -0.03
CA TYR A 21 -12.00 15.28 0.17
C TYR A 21 -11.36 16.06 -0.99
N LEU A 22 -11.62 15.68 -2.25
CA LEU A 22 -11.04 16.35 -3.41
C LEU A 22 -11.51 17.81 -3.52
N GLN A 23 -12.78 18.10 -3.24
CA GLN A 23 -13.30 19.47 -3.20
C GLN A 23 -12.64 20.31 -2.09
N THR A 24 -12.37 19.70 -0.93
CA THR A 24 -11.66 20.36 0.17
C THR A 24 -10.19 20.64 -0.17
N GLU A 25 -9.52 19.72 -0.85
CA GLU A 25 -8.11 19.86 -1.24
C GLU A 25 -7.91 20.76 -2.47
N PHE A 26 -8.84 20.79 -3.42
CA PHE A 26 -8.75 21.60 -4.65
C PHE A 26 -9.66 22.83 -4.61
N ARG A 27 -9.44 23.66 -3.60
CA ARG A 27 -10.11 24.97 -3.46
C ARG A 27 -9.55 25.99 -4.46
N ALA A 28 -10.08 26.01 -5.68
CA ALA A 28 -9.79 27.05 -6.66
C ALA A 28 -10.37 28.40 -6.22
N LYS A 29 -9.61 29.49 -6.43
CA LYS A 29 -10.05 30.87 -6.12
C LYS A 29 -11.03 31.40 -7.16
N ASP A 30 -10.83 31.03 -8.41
CA ASP A 30 -11.75 31.33 -9.51
C ASP A 30 -13.04 30.50 -9.35
N ALA A 31 -14.17 31.18 -9.23
CA ALA A 31 -15.48 30.55 -9.03
C ALA A 31 -15.91 29.70 -10.23
N ASN A 32 -15.55 30.09 -11.46
CA ASN A 32 -15.88 29.33 -12.67
C ASN A 32 -15.04 28.06 -12.74
N LEU A 33 -13.75 28.16 -12.43
CA LEU A 33 -12.87 26.99 -12.35
C LEU A 33 -13.31 26.02 -11.25
N ARG A 34 -13.74 26.55 -10.09
CA ARG A 34 -14.28 25.74 -9.01
C ARG A 34 -15.55 24.99 -9.43
N ALA A 35 -16.51 25.68 -10.06
CA ALA A 35 -17.72 25.05 -10.58
C ALA A 35 -17.39 24.00 -11.66
N ALA A 36 -16.42 24.26 -12.54
CA ALA A 36 -15.97 23.29 -13.54
C ALA A 36 -15.32 22.05 -12.88
N LEU A 37 -14.48 22.23 -11.85
CA LEU A 37 -13.92 21.11 -11.08
C LEU A 37 -15.01 20.28 -10.41
N GLU A 38 -16.00 20.93 -9.78
CA GLU A 38 -17.15 20.26 -9.17
C GLU A 38 -17.95 19.46 -10.23
N GLN A 39 -18.23 20.07 -11.39
CA GLN A 39 -18.94 19.41 -12.49
C GLN A 39 -18.19 18.18 -13.04
N GLU A 40 -16.87 18.26 -13.22
CA GLU A 40 -16.08 17.11 -13.69
C GLU A 40 -16.03 15.99 -12.65
N LEU A 41 -15.92 16.31 -11.36
CA LEU A 41 -15.98 15.32 -10.27
C LEU A 41 -17.37 14.65 -10.17
N ASP A 42 -18.41 15.35 -10.62
CA ASP A 42 -19.78 14.89 -10.67
C ASP A 42 -20.11 14.06 -11.92
N ALA A 43 -19.26 14.14 -12.96
CA ALA A 43 -19.43 13.40 -14.20
C ALA A 43 -19.42 11.88 -13.97
N GLN A 44 -20.43 11.19 -14.52
CA GLN A 44 -20.56 9.74 -14.44
C GLN A 44 -19.35 9.05 -15.08
N GLY A 45 -18.76 8.06 -14.39
CA GLY A 45 -17.60 7.32 -14.89
C GLY A 45 -16.27 8.09 -14.80
N PHE A 46 -16.26 9.33 -14.29
CA PHE A 46 -15.02 10.06 -14.07
C PHE A 46 -14.35 9.67 -12.75
N LEU A 47 -14.96 9.99 -11.60
CA LEU A 47 -14.35 9.70 -10.30
C LEU A 47 -14.38 8.21 -9.97
N ALA A 48 -15.47 7.54 -10.32
CA ALA A 48 -15.67 6.12 -10.12
C ALA A 48 -16.51 5.55 -11.25
N GLN A 49 -16.20 4.31 -11.64
CA GLN A 49 -17.07 3.53 -12.50
C GLN A 49 -18.39 3.22 -11.78
N GLU A 50 -19.40 2.85 -12.58
CA GLU A 50 -20.61 2.24 -12.04
C GLU A 50 -20.26 0.96 -11.24
N PRO A 51 -21.02 0.63 -10.20
CA PRO A 51 -20.79 -0.58 -9.44
C PRO A 51 -21.09 -1.81 -10.30
N PHE A 52 -20.26 -2.84 -10.13
CA PHE A 52 -20.48 -4.17 -10.70
C PHE A 52 -20.88 -5.12 -9.59
N TYR A 53 -21.88 -5.96 -9.86
CA TYR A 53 -22.37 -6.95 -8.93
C TYR A 53 -22.03 -8.35 -9.41
N GLN A 54 -21.69 -9.21 -8.47
CA GLN A 54 -21.52 -10.65 -8.67
C GLN A 54 -22.27 -11.36 -7.54
N ALA A 55 -23.07 -12.36 -7.88
CA ALA A 55 -23.79 -13.16 -6.89
C ALA A 55 -23.00 -14.44 -6.57
N HIS A 56 -22.86 -14.76 -5.29
CA HIS A 56 -22.25 -16.03 -4.87
C HIS A 56 -23.28 -17.16 -4.92
N ARG A 57 -22.96 -18.24 -5.63
CA ARG A 57 -23.79 -19.46 -5.63
C ARG A 57 -23.10 -20.63 -4.93
N PRO A 58 -23.84 -21.44 -4.14
CA PRO A 58 -23.33 -22.73 -3.68
C PRO A 58 -22.99 -23.67 -4.83
N PHE A 59 -21.92 -24.43 -4.66
CA PHE A 59 -21.58 -25.55 -5.54
C PHE A 59 -22.59 -26.70 -5.39
N VAL A 60 -22.66 -27.57 -6.38
CA VAL A 60 -23.45 -28.82 -6.32
C VAL A 60 -22.89 -29.71 -5.21
N ASP A 61 -23.79 -30.26 -4.39
CA ASP A 61 -23.43 -31.19 -3.31
C ASP A 61 -23.05 -32.55 -3.94
N GLY A 62 -21.98 -33.15 -3.43
CA GLY A 62 -21.53 -34.49 -3.79
C GLY A 62 -21.96 -35.54 -2.76
N SER A 63 -21.21 -36.63 -2.69
CA SER A 63 -21.41 -37.71 -1.71
C SER A 63 -21.21 -37.24 -0.26
N ASN A 64 -21.78 -37.97 0.71
CA ASN A 64 -21.49 -37.72 2.12
C ASN A 64 -20.03 -38.04 2.41
N TRP A 65 -19.41 -37.31 3.35
CA TRP A 65 -18.02 -37.56 3.76
C TRP A 65 -17.79 -39.00 4.23
N ARG A 66 -18.81 -39.62 4.84
CA ARG A 66 -18.77 -41.01 5.34
C ARG A 66 -18.88 -42.08 4.26
N ASP A 67 -19.38 -41.72 3.07
CA ASP A 67 -19.54 -42.64 1.95
C ASP A 67 -18.29 -42.68 1.05
N LEU A 68 -17.35 -41.76 1.25
CA LEU A 68 -16.09 -41.68 0.52
C LEU A 68 -15.09 -42.75 1.01
N PRO A 69 -14.11 -43.15 0.18
CA PRO A 69 -13.08 -44.14 0.52
C PRO A 69 -12.00 -43.58 1.47
N ILE A 70 -12.41 -42.86 2.52
CA ILE A 70 -11.54 -42.29 3.55
C ILE A 70 -11.87 -42.88 4.93
N GLU A 71 -10.93 -42.80 5.85
CA GLU A 71 -11.12 -43.33 7.20
C GLU A 71 -12.28 -42.60 7.92
N PRO A 72 -13.17 -43.31 8.66
CA PRO A 72 -14.32 -42.69 9.34
C PRO A 72 -13.95 -41.54 10.30
N ALA A 73 -12.77 -41.60 10.90
CA ALA A 73 -12.26 -40.52 11.75
C ALA A 73 -12.00 -39.24 10.95
N LEU A 74 -11.44 -39.35 9.75
CA LEU A 74 -11.17 -38.22 8.86
C LEU A 74 -12.48 -37.65 8.28
N ALA A 75 -13.44 -38.51 7.94
CA ALA A 75 -14.78 -38.09 7.54
C ALA A 75 -15.50 -37.27 8.63
N ARG A 76 -15.42 -37.71 9.90
CA ARG A 76 -15.99 -36.97 11.05
C ARG A 76 -15.36 -35.58 11.19
N VAL A 77 -14.03 -35.48 11.06
CA VAL A 77 -13.33 -34.17 11.11
C VAL A 77 -13.86 -33.24 10.01
N MET A 78 -14.14 -33.75 8.82
CA MET A 78 -14.73 -32.94 7.75
C MET A 78 -16.16 -32.49 8.05
N GLU A 79 -17.01 -33.35 8.63
CA GLU A 79 -18.36 -32.97 9.06
C GLU A 79 -18.33 -31.86 10.12
N GLU A 80 -17.43 -31.97 11.10
CA GLU A 80 -17.24 -30.98 12.17
C GLU A 80 -16.69 -29.65 11.63
N ARG A 81 -15.72 -29.69 10.71
CA ARG A 81 -15.13 -28.47 10.13
C ARG A 81 -16.05 -27.76 9.14
N THR A 82 -16.79 -28.52 8.31
CA THR A 82 -17.66 -27.95 7.27
C THR A 82 -19.06 -27.62 7.79
N GLN A 83 -19.46 -28.18 8.93
CA GLN A 83 -20.84 -28.13 9.43
C GLN A 83 -21.84 -28.69 8.41
N GLN A 84 -21.38 -29.58 7.52
CA GLN A 84 -22.15 -30.20 6.45
C GLN A 84 -21.83 -31.71 6.35
N PRO A 85 -22.83 -32.57 6.07
CA PRO A 85 -22.62 -34.01 5.97
C PRO A 85 -21.95 -34.44 4.65
N CYS A 86 -21.97 -33.58 3.63
CA CYS A 86 -21.45 -33.86 2.29
C CYS A 86 -20.39 -32.86 1.86
N GLY A 87 -19.51 -33.30 0.96
CA GLY A 87 -18.58 -32.43 0.25
C GLY A 87 -19.18 -31.91 -1.05
N TYR A 88 -18.49 -30.99 -1.72
CA TYR A 88 -18.90 -30.56 -3.06
C TYR A 88 -18.58 -31.61 -4.11
N LEU A 89 -19.30 -31.60 -5.24
CA LEU A 89 -19.13 -32.55 -6.33
C LEU A 89 -17.67 -32.69 -6.78
N HIS A 90 -16.98 -31.56 -7.02
CA HIS A 90 -15.56 -31.58 -7.43
C HIS A 90 -14.62 -32.12 -6.35
N GLN A 91 -14.95 -31.96 -5.06
CA GLN A 91 -14.15 -32.52 -3.97
C GLN A 91 -14.32 -34.03 -3.91
N THR A 92 -15.57 -34.50 -3.88
CA THR A 92 -15.90 -35.93 -3.80
C THR A 92 -15.40 -36.70 -5.01
N ALA A 93 -15.59 -36.16 -6.22
CA ALA A 93 -15.06 -36.74 -7.45
C ALA A 93 -13.52 -36.82 -7.46
N ALA A 94 -12.82 -35.79 -6.96
CA ALA A 94 -11.37 -35.80 -6.84
C ALA A 94 -10.88 -36.88 -5.86
N ILE A 95 -11.56 -37.01 -4.73
CA ILE A 95 -11.23 -37.99 -3.70
C ILE A 95 -11.41 -39.41 -4.24
N ASP A 96 -12.54 -39.69 -4.89
CA ASP A 96 -12.83 -41.00 -5.49
C ASP A 96 -11.83 -41.36 -6.60
N GLU A 97 -11.53 -40.42 -7.50
CA GLU A 97 -10.55 -40.65 -8.59
C GLU A 97 -9.14 -40.92 -8.04
N LEU A 98 -8.66 -40.10 -7.09
CA LEU A 98 -7.30 -40.20 -6.57
C LEU A 98 -7.09 -41.45 -5.71
N LEU A 99 -8.10 -41.87 -4.95
CA LEU A 99 -8.05 -43.06 -4.11
C LEU A 99 -8.39 -44.37 -4.85
N SER A 100 -8.83 -44.30 -6.11
CA SER A 100 -9.06 -45.48 -6.93
C SER A 100 -7.78 -46.29 -7.20
N ASP A 101 -7.94 -47.58 -7.55
CA ASP A 101 -6.84 -48.48 -7.93
C ASP A 101 -6.15 -48.05 -9.24
N SER A 102 -6.84 -47.28 -10.08
CA SER A 102 -6.37 -46.78 -11.38
C SER A 102 -6.28 -45.26 -11.42
N ALA A 103 -5.84 -44.64 -10.31
CA ALA A 103 -5.81 -43.20 -10.14
C ALA A 103 -5.07 -42.48 -11.29
N ARG A 104 -5.76 -41.53 -11.92
CA ARG A 104 -5.21 -40.70 -12.99
C ARG A 104 -4.73 -39.34 -12.48
N PRO A 105 -3.89 -38.62 -13.24
CA PRO A 105 -3.57 -37.24 -12.93
C PRO A 105 -4.82 -36.36 -12.91
N VAL A 106 -5.00 -35.55 -11.87
CA VAL A 106 -6.19 -34.70 -11.67
C VAL A 106 -5.80 -33.24 -11.64
N VAL A 107 -6.60 -32.38 -12.29
CA VAL A 107 -6.53 -30.92 -12.13
C VAL A 107 -7.87 -30.38 -11.69
N VAL A 108 -7.91 -29.76 -10.50
CA VAL A 108 -9.11 -29.11 -9.96
C VAL A 108 -9.10 -27.63 -10.35
N THR A 109 -10.01 -27.22 -11.23
CA THR A 109 -10.12 -25.84 -11.75
C THR A 109 -11.41 -25.19 -11.26
N THR A 110 -11.37 -24.59 -10.07
CA THR A 110 -12.54 -23.94 -9.46
C THR A 110 -12.18 -22.56 -8.91
N GLY A 111 -13.17 -21.75 -8.54
CA GLY A 111 -12.99 -20.42 -7.95
C GLY A 111 -12.33 -20.45 -6.57
N THR A 112 -12.09 -19.27 -5.98
CA THR A 112 -11.54 -19.18 -4.62
C THR A 112 -12.62 -19.49 -3.58
N GLY A 113 -12.24 -20.19 -2.50
CA GLY A 113 -13.18 -20.55 -1.42
C GLY A 113 -14.06 -21.78 -1.69
N SER A 114 -13.83 -22.52 -2.78
CA SER A 114 -14.55 -23.74 -3.16
C SER A 114 -14.05 -25.03 -2.49
N GLY A 115 -13.09 -24.94 -1.57
CA GLY A 115 -12.48 -26.12 -0.93
C GLY A 115 -11.61 -26.97 -1.88
N LYS A 116 -10.90 -26.33 -2.83
CA LYS A 116 -9.90 -26.99 -3.69
C LYS A 116 -8.85 -27.76 -2.92
N THR A 117 -8.45 -27.23 -1.76
CA THR A 117 -7.39 -27.78 -0.93
C THR A 117 -7.75 -29.19 -0.43
N GLU A 118 -8.98 -29.39 0.03
CA GLU A 118 -9.49 -30.67 0.52
C GLU A 118 -9.52 -31.75 -0.57
N SER A 119 -9.68 -31.33 -1.83
CA SER A 119 -9.78 -32.23 -2.99
C SER A 119 -8.52 -33.09 -3.16
N PHE A 120 -7.35 -32.58 -2.75
CA PHE A 120 -6.09 -33.32 -2.79
C PHE A 120 -5.52 -33.64 -1.40
N LEU A 121 -5.82 -32.82 -0.37
CA LEU A 121 -5.29 -33.07 0.97
C LEU A 121 -5.86 -34.34 1.59
N LEU A 122 -7.17 -34.60 1.43
CA LEU A 122 -7.79 -35.80 2.01
C LEU A 122 -7.20 -37.08 1.41
N PRO A 123 -7.03 -37.22 0.07
CA PRO A 123 -6.34 -38.37 -0.51
C PRO A 123 -4.87 -38.50 -0.06
N VAL A 124 -4.15 -37.39 0.10
CA VAL A 124 -2.77 -37.38 0.59
C VAL A 124 -2.68 -37.90 2.03
N ILE A 125 -3.56 -37.41 2.92
CA ILE A 125 -3.61 -37.83 4.33
C ILE A 125 -4.02 -39.30 4.43
N GLN A 126 -5.06 -39.71 3.69
CA GLN A 126 -5.51 -41.11 3.63
C GLN A 126 -4.39 -42.03 3.15
N ASN A 127 -3.65 -41.66 2.10
CA ASN A 127 -2.53 -42.46 1.61
C ASN A 127 -1.38 -42.55 2.62
N ALA A 128 -1.07 -41.47 3.33
CA ALA A 128 -0.08 -41.49 4.42
C ALA A 128 -0.54 -42.36 5.61
N PHE A 129 -1.83 -42.37 5.92
CA PHE A 129 -2.42 -43.22 6.94
C PHE A 129 -2.27 -44.70 6.60
N GLU A 130 -2.72 -45.10 5.40
CA GLU A 130 -2.59 -46.47 4.91
C GLU A 130 -1.13 -46.93 4.85
N ASP A 131 -0.23 -46.04 4.44
CA ASP A 131 1.20 -46.30 4.41
C ASP A 131 1.75 -46.56 5.82
N SER A 132 1.39 -45.73 6.79
CA SER A 132 1.84 -45.87 8.18
C SER A 132 1.27 -47.12 8.87
N ALA A 133 0.08 -47.57 8.47
CA ALA A 133 -0.53 -48.79 8.97
C ALA A 133 0.10 -50.05 8.36
N MET A 134 0.52 -49.97 7.08
CA MET A 134 1.08 -51.10 6.34
C MET A 134 2.59 -51.27 6.57
N PHE A 135 3.34 -50.18 6.68
CA PHE A 135 4.80 -50.21 6.70
C PHE A 135 5.36 -49.66 8.02
N PRO A 136 6.23 -50.41 8.72
CA PRO A 136 6.76 -50.00 10.03
C PRO A 136 7.80 -48.87 9.96
N LYS A 137 8.32 -48.57 8.77
CA LYS A 137 9.29 -47.49 8.54
C LYS A 137 8.61 -46.35 7.78
N SER A 138 8.74 -45.13 8.30
CA SER A 138 8.29 -43.94 7.57
C SER A 138 9.03 -43.80 6.24
N GLY A 139 8.32 -43.27 5.26
CA GLY A 139 8.86 -43.03 3.93
C GLY A 139 8.02 -41.98 3.22
N LEU A 140 8.63 -41.26 2.29
CA LEU A 140 7.97 -40.18 1.57
C LEU A 140 6.84 -40.74 0.71
N THR A 141 5.60 -40.31 0.97
CA THR A 141 4.38 -40.73 0.26
C THR A 141 3.78 -39.63 -0.62
N ALA A 142 4.02 -38.36 -0.28
CA ALA A 142 3.55 -37.21 -1.05
C ALA A 142 4.50 -36.02 -0.96
N ILE A 143 4.63 -35.27 -2.06
CA ILE A 143 5.36 -34.00 -2.14
C ILE A 143 4.37 -32.91 -2.55
N LEU A 144 4.26 -31.86 -1.75
CA LEU A 144 3.37 -30.72 -1.99
C LEU A 144 4.24 -29.49 -2.30
N ILE A 145 4.11 -28.98 -3.53
CA ILE A 145 4.83 -27.80 -4.00
C ILE A 145 3.91 -26.59 -3.92
N TYR A 146 4.31 -25.62 -3.10
CA TYR A 146 3.64 -24.33 -2.98
C TYR A 146 4.48 -23.21 -3.60
N PRO A 147 3.85 -22.20 -4.22
CA PRO A 147 4.57 -21.04 -4.76
C PRO A 147 5.19 -20.15 -3.67
N MET A 148 4.65 -20.16 -2.45
CA MET A 148 5.06 -19.29 -1.35
C MET A 148 5.21 -20.05 -0.02
N ASN A 149 6.24 -19.69 0.77
CA ASN A 149 6.47 -20.31 2.08
C ASN A 149 5.35 -20.02 3.10
N ALA A 150 4.71 -18.85 3.02
CA ALA A 150 3.60 -18.52 3.91
C ALA A 150 2.43 -19.50 3.72
N LEU A 151 2.08 -19.79 2.46
CA LEU A 151 1.08 -20.79 2.13
C LEU A 151 1.49 -22.19 2.61
N ALA A 152 2.77 -22.57 2.44
CA ALA A 152 3.26 -23.85 2.94
C ALA A 152 3.15 -23.99 4.48
N ASN A 153 3.43 -22.92 5.24
CA ASN A 153 3.27 -22.90 6.70
C ASN A 153 1.81 -23.13 7.10
N ASP A 154 0.88 -22.40 6.49
CA ASP A 154 -0.56 -22.53 6.78
C ASP A 154 -1.07 -23.94 6.47
N GLN A 155 -0.64 -24.50 5.33
CA GLN A 155 -1.03 -25.86 4.96
C GLN A 155 -0.39 -26.90 5.87
N LYS A 156 0.83 -26.69 6.37
CA LYS A 156 1.45 -27.58 7.37
C LYS A 156 0.58 -27.62 8.64
N LEU A 157 0.26 -26.46 9.21
CA LEU A 157 -0.58 -26.36 10.42
C LEU A 157 -1.95 -27.03 10.19
N ARG A 158 -2.57 -26.74 9.04
CA ARG A 158 -3.86 -27.34 8.68
C ARG A 158 -3.79 -28.87 8.62
N ILE A 159 -2.74 -29.44 8.04
CA ILE A 159 -2.54 -30.90 7.98
C ILE A 159 -2.31 -31.44 9.40
N GLU A 160 -1.49 -30.78 10.21
CA GLU A 160 -1.25 -31.18 11.61
C GLU A 160 -2.54 -31.20 12.44
N ASP A 161 -3.44 -30.24 12.24
CA ASP A 161 -4.75 -30.24 12.87
C ASP A 161 -5.59 -31.44 12.41
N TYR A 162 -5.67 -31.72 11.11
CA TYR A 162 -6.38 -32.90 10.59
C TYR A 162 -5.84 -34.20 11.21
N LEU A 163 -4.52 -34.34 11.30
CA LEU A 163 -3.88 -35.51 11.88
C LEU A 163 -4.19 -35.63 13.38
N THR A 164 -4.19 -34.52 14.11
CA THR A 164 -4.48 -34.49 15.55
C THR A 164 -5.94 -34.83 15.83
N GLU A 165 -6.88 -34.19 15.13
CA GLU A 165 -8.32 -34.38 15.28
C GLU A 165 -8.78 -35.79 14.84
N ALA A 166 -8.13 -36.37 13.82
CA ALA A 166 -8.41 -37.74 13.35
C ALA A 166 -7.70 -38.83 14.17
N GLY A 167 -6.73 -38.48 15.03
CA GLY A 167 -5.96 -39.43 15.84
C GLY A 167 -4.81 -40.13 15.10
N PHE A 168 -4.27 -39.53 14.04
CA PHE A 168 -3.23 -40.09 13.17
C PHE A 168 -1.79 -39.72 13.60
N GLY A 169 -1.47 -39.90 14.89
CA GLY A 169 -0.20 -39.42 15.49
C GLY A 169 1.09 -40.07 14.95
N ASN A 170 1.01 -41.15 14.17
CA ASN A 170 2.17 -41.81 13.57
C ASN A 170 2.60 -41.19 12.23
N ILE A 171 1.77 -40.35 11.64
CA ILE A 171 2.06 -39.68 10.37
C ILE A 171 2.96 -38.47 10.64
N LYS A 172 3.98 -38.30 9.80
CA LYS A 172 4.99 -37.25 9.93
C LYS A 172 4.87 -36.30 8.75
N VAL A 173 4.72 -35.01 9.04
CA VAL A 173 4.59 -33.94 8.06
C VAL A 173 5.69 -32.93 8.32
N GLU A 174 6.50 -32.65 7.30
CA GLU A 174 7.58 -31.68 7.45
C GLU A 174 7.64 -30.70 6.29
N GLN A 175 8.08 -29.49 6.62
CA GLN A 175 8.33 -28.44 5.66
C GLN A 175 9.83 -28.26 5.44
N TYR A 176 10.24 -28.32 4.19
CA TYR A 176 11.62 -28.08 3.78
C TYR A 176 11.72 -26.77 3.02
N ASP A 177 12.22 -25.73 3.71
CA ASP A 177 12.48 -24.42 3.13
C ASP A 177 13.79 -23.77 3.61
N ARG A 178 13.97 -22.47 3.31
CA ARG A 178 15.15 -21.70 3.75
C ARG A 178 15.21 -21.54 5.28
N SER A 179 14.07 -21.60 5.97
CA SER A 179 13.97 -21.48 7.42
C SER A 179 14.15 -22.82 8.16
N THR A 180 14.24 -23.96 7.46
CA THR A 180 14.53 -25.24 8.10
C THR A 180 15.95 -25.27 8.72
N SER A 181 16.06 -25.63 9.99
CA SER A 181 17.35 -25.74 10.71
C SER A 181 18.19 -26.94 10.25
N GLN A 182 19.52 -26.92 10.48
CA GLN A 182 20.35 -28.10 10.14
C GLN A 182 19.96 -29.35 10.93
N LYS A 183 19.56 -29.16 12.20
CA LYS A 183 19.08 -30.26 13.05
C LYS A 183 17.87 -30.94 12.41
N THR A 184 16.87 -30.17 12.03
CA THR A 184 15.66 -30.68 11.35
C THR A 184 16.00 -31.36 10.02
N ARG A 185 16.97 -30.85 9.25
CA ARG A 185 17.44 -31.51 8.02
C ARG A 185 18.08 -32.87 8.28
N GLN A 186 18.92 -32.98 9.31
CA GLN A 186 19.52 -34.26 9.71
C GLN A 186 18.45 -35.26 10.16
N GLU A 187 17.46 -34.80 10.92
CA GLU A 187 16.32 -35.60 11.35
C GLU A 187 15.50 -36.12 10.15
N MET A 188 15.21 -35.28 9.16
CA MET A 188 14.51 -35.69 7.93
C MET A 188 15.32 -36.67 7.07
N ARG A 189 16.66 -36.52 7.00
CA ARG A 189 17.51 -37.49 6.29
C ARG A 189 17.54 -38.85 6.98
N ALA A 190 17.56 -38.86 8.32
CA ALA A 190 17.56 -40.10 9.09
C ALA A 190 16.18 -40.77 9.09
N ASN A 191 15.11 -39.98 9.16
CA ASN A 191 13.72 -40.44 9.20
C ASN A 191 12.87 -39.58 8.25
N PRO A 192 12.78 -39.94 6.96
CA PRO A 192 11.99 -39.20 5.99
C PRO A 192 10.53 -39.04 6.43
N PRO A 193 9.92 -37.85 6.23
CA PRO A 193 8.52 -37.60 6.54
C PRO A 193 7.61 -38.36 5.56
N HIS A 194 6.34 -38.56 5.94
CA HIS A 194 5.33 -39.12 5.04
C HIS A 194 4.87 -38.08 4.02
N ILE A 195 4.71 -36.83 4.46
CA ILE A 195 4.27 -35.70 3.62
C ILE A 195 5.36 -34.61 3.69
N LEU A 196 5.88 -34.20 2.54
CA LEU A 196 6.87 -33.14 2.42
C LEU A 196 6.28 -31.90 1.76
N LEU A 197 6.27 -30.77 2.48
CA LEU A 197 5.88 -29.47 1.94
C LEU A 197 7.14 -28.69 1.56
N THR A 198 7.18 -28.15 0.34
CA THR A 198 8.32 -27.36 -0.13
C THR A 198 7.89 -26.36 -1.22
N ASN A 199 8.85 -25.61 -1.75
CA ASN A 199 8.68 -24.76 -2.93
C ASN A 199 9.60 -25.24 -4.05
N TYR A 200 9.36 -24.78 -5.28
CA TYR A 200 10.13 -25.22 -6.47
C TYR A 200 11.65 -24.99 -6.34
N MET A 201 12.08 -23.91 -5.68
CA MET A 201 13.50 -23.59 -5.51
C MET A 201 14.16 -24.52 -4.50
N MET A 202 13.45 -24.89 -3.44
CA MET A 202 13.96 -25.81 -2.44
C MET A 202 13.91 -27.25 -2.92
N LEU A 203 12.95 -27.61 -3.76
CA LEU A 203 12.94 -28.87 -4.49
C LEU A 203 14.15 -28.99 -5.43
N GLU A 204 14.53 -27.91 -6.14
CA GLU A 204 15.78 -27.89 -6.91
C GLU A 204 16.98 -28.23 -6.01
N TYR A 205 17.08 -27.61 -4.83
CA TYR A 205 18.18 -27.86 -3.91
C TYR A 205 18.15 -29.27 -3.33
N LEU A 206 16.97 -29.83 -3.04
CA LEU A 206 16.80 -31.22 -2.63
C LEU A 206 17.33 -32.20 -3.67
N LEU A 207 17.18 -31.89 -4.97
CA LEU A 207 17.69 -32.73 -6.06
C LEU A 207 19.17 -32.49 -6.41
N VAL A 208 19.73 -31.34 -6.05
CA VAL A 208 21.14 -31.00 -6.33
C VAL A 208 22.06 -31.34 -5.15
N ARG A 209 21.55 -31.44 -3.91
CA ARG A 209 22.38 -31.78 -2.74
C ARG A 209 22.46 -33.30 -2.56
N PRO A 210 23.63 -33.95 -2.70
CA PRO A 210 23.72 -35.40 -2.60
C PRO A 210 23.13 -35.97 -1.30
N ALA A 211 23.45 -35.36 -0.15
CA ALA A 211 22.98 -35.82 1.16
C ALA A 211 21.45 -35.76 1.33
N ASP A 212 20.78 -34.77 0.73
CA ASP A 212 19.31 -34.65 0.76
C ASP A 212 18.69 -35.61 -0.27
N ARG A 213 19.18 -35.55 -1.51
CA ARG A 213 18.77 -36.34 -2.66
C ARG A 213 18.76 -37.84 -2.39
N GLU A 214 19.78 -38.35 -1.69
CA GLU A 214 19.96 -39.77 -1.45
C GLU A 214 19.19 -40.28 -0.24
N ASN A 215 19.13 -39.49 0.85
CA ASN A 215 18.58 -39.99 2.11
C ASN A 215 17.08 -39.70 2.27
N ILE A 216 16.61 -38.52 1.83
CA ILE A 216 15.18 -38.16 1.98
C ILE A 216 14.31 -39.00 1.02
N PHE A 217 14.83 -39.31 -0.17
CA PHE A 217 14.12 -40.08 -1.19
C PHE A 217 14.43 -41.59 -1.14
N ALA A 218 15.33 -42.04 -0.27
CA ALA A 218 15.59 -43.47 -0.11
C ALA A 218 14.32 -44.22 0.32
N ASN A 219 14.04 -45.32 -0.38
CA ASN A 219 12.89 -46.18 -0.13
C ASN A 219 11.54 -45.44 -0.12
N HIS A 220 11.44 -44.33 -0.88
CA HIS A 220 10.20 -43.59 -1.00
C HIS A 220 9.07 -44.48 -1.53
N ARG A 221 7.85 -44.11 -1.14
CA ARG A 221 6.58 -44.66 -1.64
C ARG A 221 5.72 -43.51 -2.17
N CYS A 222 6.40 -42.53 -2.77
CA CYS A 222 5.81 -41.28 -3.23
C CYS A 222 4.78 -41.57 -4.34
N ARG A 223 3.50 -41.48 -3.99
CA ARG A 223 2.35 -41.65 -4.89
C ARG A 223 1.90 -40.30 -5.44
N TYR A 224 1.92 -39.23 -4.65
CA TYR A 224 1.37 -37.93 -5.06
C TYR A 224 2.43 -36.85 -5.21
N LEU A 225 2.36 -36.13 -6.33
CA LEU A 225 3.01 -34.84 -6.53
C LEU A 225 1.94 -33.77 -6.68
N VAL A 226 1.73 -32.97 -5.63
CA VAL A 226 0.76 -31.89 -5.65
C VAL A 226 1.44 -30.60 -6.09
N LEU A 227 0.88 -29.99 -7.13
CA LEU A 227 1.24 -28.69 -7.65
C LEU A 227 0.09 -27.73 -7.36
N ASP A 228 0.22 -26.95 -6.28
CA ASP A 228 -0.82 -25.97 -5.94
C ASP A 228 -0.68 -24.74 -6.84
N GLU A 229 -1.81 -24.16 -7.26
CA GLU A 229 -1.89 -22.88 -7.98
C GLU A 229 -1.13 -22.88 -9.33
N VAL A 230 -1.34 -23.93 -10.13
CA VAL A 230 -0.59 -24.18 -11.37
C VAL A 230 -0.70 -23.06 -12.41
N HIS A 231 -1.75 -22.24 -12.39
CA HIS A 231 -1.90 -21.07 -13.27
C HIS A 231 -0.81 -20.00 -13.06
N SER A 232 -0.15 -20.01 -11.91
CA SER A 232 1.00 -19.16 -11.62
C SER A 232 2.28 -19.64 -12.35
N TYR A 233 2.34 -20.92 -12.75
CA TYR A 233 3.52 -21.55 -13.35
C TYR A 233 3.57 -21.33 -14.86
N ARG A 234 3.97 -20.11 -15.25
CA ARG A 234 3.96 -19.67 -16.67
C ARG A 234 5.30 -19.15 -17.16
N GLY A 235 5.45 -19.06 -18.48
CA GLY A 235 6.65 -18.51 -19.11
C GLY A 235 7.92 -19.27 -18.71
N ILE A 236 8.98 -18.54 -18.36
CA ILE A 236 10.26 -19.14 -17.93
C ILE A 236 10.11 -19.92 -16.62
N LEU A 237 9.35 -19.40 -15.65
CA LEU A 237 9.10 -20.09 -14.38
C LEU A 237 8.40 -21.44 -14.62
N GLY A 238 7.32 -21.43 -15.40
CA GLY A 238 6.62 -22.66 -15.78
C GLY A 238 7.52 -23.65 -16.51
N SER A 239 8.42 -23.15 -17.36
CA SER A 239 9.39 -23.99 -18.08
C SER A 239 10.42 -24.63 -17.15
N ASN A 240 10.95 -23.87 -16.16
CA ASN A 240 11.82 -24.44 -15.13
C ASN A 240 11.08 -25.51 -14.29
N ILE A 241 9.86 -25.23 -13.83
CA ILE A 241 9.06 -26.17 -13.03
C ILE A 241 8.75 -27.45 -13.84
N ALA A 242 8.49 -27.31 -15.14
CA ALA A 242 8.22 -28.45 -15.99
C ALA A 242 9.43 -29.38 -16.17
N LEU A 243 10.63 -28.81 -16.28
CA LEU A 243 11.88 -29.57 -16.34
C LEU A 243 12.28 -30.11 -14.97
N LEU A 244 11.97 -29.40 -13.88
CA LEU A 244 12.17 -29.85 -12.51
C LEU A 244 11.29 -31.06 -12.18
N THR A 245 10.01 -31.03 -12.55
CA THR A 245 9.06 -32.13 -12.33
C THR A 245 9.51 -33.40 -13.04
N ARG A 246 9.97 -33.28 -14.29
CA ARG A 246 10.57 -34.37 -15.07
C ARG A 246 11.84 -34.93 -14.44
N ARG A 247 12.72 -34.05 -13.93
CA ARG A 247 13.92 -34.46 -13.17
C ARG A 247 13.57 -35.18 -11.87
N LEU A 248 12.56 -34.72 -11.15
CA LEU A 248 12.06 -35.38 -9.95
C LEU A 248 11.56 -36.79 -10.28
N LYS A 249 10.74 -36.95 -11.34
CA LYS A 249 10.25 -38.27 -11.78
C LYS A 249 11.42 -39.22 -12.10
N ALA A 250 12.38 -38.76 -12.89
CA ALA A 250 13.58 -39.55 -13.23
C ALA A 250 14.45 -39.87 -12.00
N HIS A 251 14.47 -39.00 -10.99
CA HIS A 251 15.16 -39.23 -9.72
C HIS A 251 14.44 -40.28 -8.87
N LEU A 252 13.12 -40.19 -8.70
CA LEU A 252 12.32 -41.17 -7.95
C LEU A 252 12.47 -42.58 -8.55
N GLU A 253 12.42 -42.71 -9.88
CA GLU A 253 12.64 -43.99 -10.56
C GLU A 253 14.03 -44.61 -10.31
N ARG A 254 15.04 -43.76 -10.01
CA ARG A 254 16.42 -44.18 -9.74
C ARG A 254 16.79 -44.18 -8.25
N ALA A 255 15.92 -43.71 -7.38
CA ALA A 255 16.22 -43.58 -5.96
C ALA A 255 16.55 -44.94 -5.36
N ARG A 256 17.34 -44.96 -4.28
CA ARG A 256 17.72 -46.22 -3.62
C ARG A 256 16.47 -46.94 -3.10
N GLN A 257 16.24 -48.17 -3.55
CA GLN A 257 15.10 -49.02 -3.18
C GLN A 257 15.58 -50.36 -2.58
N ASP A 258 16.39 -50.30 -1.52
CA ASP A 258 17.06 -51.45 -0.89
C ASP A 258 16.27 -52.08 0.27
N TRP A 259 15.20 -51.42 0.75
CA TRP A 259 14.31 -51.93 1.80
C TRP A 259 13.08 -52.62 1.22
N ASN A 260 12.84 -53.87 1.60
CA ASN A 260 11.74 -54.71 1.09
C ASN A 260 11.60 -54.66 -0.46
N PRO A 261 12.64 -55.05 -1.23
CA PRO A 261 12.63 -54.96 -2.69
C PRO A 261 11.66 -55.94 -3.36
N ASN A 262 11.28 -57.01 -2.66
CA ASN A 262 10.40 -58.07 -3.15
C ASN A 262 9.19 -58.26 -2.21
N PRO A 263 8.28 -57.26 -2.12
CA PRO A 263 7.08 -57.38 -1.30
C PRO A 263 6.10 -58.41 -1.90
N PRO A 264 5.16 -58.93 -1.09
CA PRO A 264 4.02 -59.72 -1.60
C PRO A 264 3.29 -59.00 -2.74
N ALA A 265 2.70 -59.75 -3.66
CA ALA A 265 2.01 -59.18 -4.84
C ALA A 265 0.92 -58.16 -4.45
N THR A 266 0.24 -58.39 -3.33
CA THR A 266 -0.79 -57.50 -2.74
C THR A 266 -0.23 -56.17 -2.23
N GLU A 267 1.05 -56.11 -1.86
CA GLU A 267 1.71 -54.91 -1.33
C GLU A 267 2.60 -54.22 -2.39
N ARG A 268 2.86 -54.88 -3.52
CA ARG A 268 3.79 -54.39 -4.54
C ARG A 268 3.43 -53.01 -5.09
N LEU A 269 2.14 -52.79 -5.38
CA LEU A 269 1.66 -51.50 -5.89
C LEU A 269 1.74 -50.38 -4.84
N LYS A 270 1.58 -50.72 -3.55
CA LYS A 270 1.73 -49.77 -2.44
C LYS A 270 3.20 -49.49 -2.10
N ARG A 271 4.08 -50.47 -2.29
CA ARG A 271 5.54 -50.33 -2.09
C ARG A 271 6.21 -49.57 -3.23
N PHE A 272 5.75 -49.74 -4.47
CA PHE A 272 6.28 -49.09 -5.67
C PHE A 272 5.15 -48.39 -6.43
N PRO A 273 4.56 -47.33 -5.85
CA PRO A 273 3.45 -46.64 -6.48
C PRO A 273 3.91 -45.88 -7.73
N THR A 274 3.00 -45.72 -8.67
CA THR A 274 3.18 -44.79 -9.80
C THR A 274 2.91 -43.38 -9.31
N LEU A 275 3.77 -42.43 -9.69
CA LEU A 275 3.59 -41.03 -9.33
C LEU A 275 2.39 -40.43 -10.08
N VAL A 276 1.42 -39.91 -9.35
CA VAL A 276 0.23 -39.22 -9.82
C VAL A 276 0.37 -37.72 -9.56
N PRO A 277 0.55 -36.89 -10.60
CA PRO A 277 0.50 -35.45 -10.45
C PRO A 277 -0.91 -34.95 -10.19
N VAL A 278 -1.05 -34.04 -9.22
CA VAL A 278 -2.32 -33.40 -8.86
C VAL A 278 -2.14 -31.90 -8.93
N GLY A 279 -2.99 -31.20 -9.66
CA GLY A 279 -2.94 -29.74 -9.85
C GLY A 279 -4.17 -29.03 -9.28
N THR A 280 -3.99 -27.83 -8.76
CA THR A 280 -5.11 -26.90 -8.50
C THR A 280 -4.93 -25.62 -9.29
N SER A 281 -6.02 -25.03 -9.75
CA SER A 281 -5.97 -23.77 -10.49
C SER A 281 -7.16 -22.86 -10.16
N ALA A 282 -6.99 -21.56 -10.37
CA ALA A 282 -8.10 -20.66 -10.62
C ALA A 282 -8.83 -21.07 -11.92
N THR A 283 -10.05 -20.58 -12.10
CA THR A 283 -10.87 -20.86 -13.28
C THR A 283 -10.15 -20.42 -14.56
N ILE A 284 -9.85 -21.38 -15.43
CA ILE A 284 -9.17 -21.16 -16.72
C ILE A 284 -10.22 -20.92 -17.82
N LYS A 285 -9.98 -19.91 -18.66
CA LYS A 285 -10.83 -19.52 -19.80
C LYS A 285 -10.28 -20.06 -21.12
N SER A 286 -11.18 -20.37 -22.05
CA SER A 286 -10.83 -20.57 -23.47
C SER A 286 -10.84 -19.22 -24.21
N PHE A 287 -9.99 -19.06 -25.25
CA PHE A 287 -9.74 -17.75 -25.88
C PHE A 287 -10.92 -17.16 -26.68
N ALA A 288 -12.01 -17.91 -26.87
CA ALA A 288 -13.21 -17.45 -27.58
C ALA A 288 -14.46 -18.15 -27.02
N GLU A 289 -15.33 -17.41 -26.33
CA GLU A 289 -16.58 -17.94 -25.74
C GLU A 289 -17.86 -17.37 -26.37
N ASP A 290 -17.74 -16.28 -27.14
CA ASP A 290 -18.89 -15.59 -27.71
C ASP A 290 -19.61 -16.48 -28.74
N GLY A 291 -20.84 -16.88 -28.42
CA GLY A 291 -21.69 -17.72 -29.28
C GLY A 291 -21.52 -19.23 -29.10
N LEU A 292 -20.72 -19.70 -28.13
CA LEU A 292 -20.54 -21.14 -27.85
C LEU A 292 -21.53 -21.67 -26.82
N SER A 293 -21.90 -22.95 -26.93
CA SER A 293 -22.69 -23.64 -25.91
C SER A 293 -21.85 -23.95 -24.66
N ARG A 294 -22.53 -24.17 -23.52
CA ARG A 294 -21.86 -24.48 -22.23
C ARG A 294 -20.97 -25.73 -22.33
N GLU A 295 -21.41 -26.75 -23.05
CA GLU A 295 -20.66 -27.99 -23.25
C GLU A 295 -19.39 -27.76 -24.07
N GLU A 296 -19.45 -26.89 -25.09
CA GLU A 296 -18.28 -26.53 -25.90
C GLU A 296 -17.25 -25.71 -25.10
N VAL A 297 -17.71 -24.77 -24.26
CA VAL A 297 -16.82 -23.99 -23.39
C VAL A 297 -16.10 -24.89 -22.39
N ILE A 298 -16.80 -25.83 -21.76
CA ILE A 298 -16.20 -26.82 -20.85
C ILE A 298 -15.17 -27.67 -21.59
N ARG A 299 -15.51 -28.19 -22.78
CA ARG A 299 -14.59 -29.01 -23.57
C ARG A 299 -13.30 -28.24 -23.92
N LEU A 300 -13.42 -27.01 -24.43
CA LEU A 300 -12.26 -26.20 -24.80
C LEU A 300 -11.38 -25.82 -23.60
N ARG A 301 -12.01 -25.52 -22.45
CA ARG A 301 -11.29 -25.33 -21.19
C ARG A 301 -10.51 -26.58 -20.82
N ASP A 302 -11.18 -27.73 -20.78
CA ASP A 302 -10.56 -28.98 -20.34
C ASP A 302 -9.40 -29.38 -21.26
N GLU A 303 -9.57 -29.23 -22.57
CA GLU A 303 -8.50 -29.43 -23.56
C GLU A 303 -7.27 -28.54 -23.29
N ALA A 304 -7.49 -27.25 -23.00
CA ALA A 304 -6.42 -26.30 -22.72
C ALA A 304 -5.71 -26.61 -21.38
N VAL A 305 -6.47 -27.02 -20.35
CA VAL A 305 -5.93 -27.44 -19.05
C VAL A 305 -5.11 -28.71 -19.18
N GLN A 306 -5.60 -29.70 -19.91
CA GLN A 306 -4.90 -30.96 -20.18
C GLN A 306 -3.60 -30.71 -20.94
N GLU A 307 -3.60 -29.85 -21.96
CA GLU A 307 -2.39 -29.49 -22.71
C GLU A 307 -1.35 -28.80 -21.80
N PHE A 308 -1.78 -27.80 -21.03
CA PHE A 308 -0.91 -27.08 -20.11
C PHE A 308 -0.33 -28.00 -19.03
N PHE A 309 -1.19 -28.76 -18.33
CA PHE A 309 -0.77 -29.61 -17.23
C PHE A 309 0.04 -30.82 -17.70
N GLY A 310 -0.27 -31.38 -18.88
CA GLY A 310 0.54 -32.41 -19.53
C GLY A 310 1.93 -31.87 -19.90
N THR A 311 2.00 -30.66 -20.46
CA THR A 311 3.28 -29.98 -20.72
C THR A 311 4.07 -29.73 -19.43
N LEU A 312 3.41 -29.30 -18.36
CA LEU A 312 4.02 -29.03 -17.07
C LEU A 312 4.55 -30.30 -16.40
N THR A 313 3.75 -31.37 -16.33
CA THR A 313 4.07 -32.57 -15.53
C THR A 313 4.74 -33.70 -16.32
N GLY A 314 4.54 -33.72 -17.64
CA GLY A 314 4.90 -34.85 -18.51
C GLY A 314 3.88 -36.00 -18.48
N ALA A 315 2.68 -35.79 -17.93
CA ALA A 315 1.57 -36.73 -18.06
C ALA A 315 0.97 -36.71 -19.47
N GLU A 316 0.40 -37.84 -19.91
CA GLU A 316 -0.30 -37.93 -21.18
C GLU A 316 -1.59 -37.11 -21.13
N ARG A 317 -1.83 -36.29 -22.17
CA ARG A 317 -2.92 -35.32 -22.23
C ARG A 317 -4.28 -35.99 -21.97
N GLU A 318 -4.52 -37.11 -22.62
CA GLU A 318 -5.79 -37.85 -22.58
C GLU A 318 -6.03 -38.56 -21.25
N SER A 319 -4.98 -38.76 -20.45
CA SER A 319 -5.08 -39.37 -19.12
C SER A 319 -5.50 -38.37 -18.03
N ILE A 320 -5.36 -37.06 -18.28
CA ILE A 320 -5.60 -36.03 -17.27
C ILE A 320 -7.10 -35.78 -17.11
N VAL A 321 -7.59 -35.92 -15.88
CA VAL A 321 -8.97 -35.61 -15.50
C VAL A 321 -9.04 -34.16 -15.04
N VAL A 322 -9.87 -33.36 -15.69
CA VAL A 322 -10.12 -31.97 -15.31
C VAL A 322 -11.44 -31.90 -14.55
N MET A 323 -11.40 -31.35 -13.34
CA MET A 323 -12.56 -31.21 -12.46
C MET A 323 -12.88 -29.73 -12.31
N GLY A 324 -13.89 -29.28 -13.04
CA GLY A 324 -14.43 -27.93 -12.95
C GLY A 324 -15.44 -27.76 -11.82
N GLU A 325 -15.84 -26.51 -11.58
CA GLU A 325 -16.92 -26.23 -10.64
C GLU A 325 -18.29 -26.42 -11.30
N GLU A 326 -19.22 -26.96 -10.53
CA GLU A 326 -20.63 -26.99 -10.87
C GLU A 326 -21.41 -26.23 -9.81
N LEU A 327 -22.21 -25.27 -10.25
CA LEU A 327 -23.08 -24.46 -9.39
C LEU A 327 -24.49 -25.04 -9.44
N LYS A 328 -25.23 -25.00 -8.32
CA LYS A 328 -26.65 -25.42 -8.27
C LYS A 328 -27.48 -24.69 -9.35
N SER A 329 -28.61 -25.24 -9.83
CA SER A 329 -29.51 -24.56 -10.78
C SER A 329 -30.47 -23.59 -10.07
N VAL A 330 -30.87 -22.47 -10.73
CA VAL A 330 -31.93 -21.60 -10.18
C VAL A 330 -33.25 -22.21 -10.56
N ASP A 331 -33.92 -22.81 -9.59
CA ASP A 331 -35.28 -23.30 -9.79
C ASP A 331 -36.23 -22.12 -9.59
N VAL A 332 -36.53 -21.44 -10.70
CA VAL A 332 -37.45 -20.29 -10.71
C VAL A 332 -38.87 -20.80 -10.39
N PRO A 333 -39.53 -20.30 -9.33
CA PRO A 333 -40.89 -20.73 -9.00
C PRO A 333 -41.85 -20.48 -10.15
N SER A 334 -42.82 -21.38 -10.36
CA SER A 334 -43.84 -21.23 -11.40
C SER A 334 -44.74 -20.01 -11.20
N GLU A 335 -44.88 -19.57 -9.96
CA GLU A 335 -45.62 -18.39 -9.53
C GLU A 335 -44.86 -17.07 -9.73
N ALA A 336 -43.57 -17.11 -10.12
CA ALA A 336 -42.75 -15.92 -10.30
C ALA A 336 -43.14 -15.19 -11.60
N VAL A 337 -43.56 -13.93 -11.47
CA VAL A 337 -43.99 -13.07 -12.60
C VAL A 337 -43.34 -11.69 -12.55
N TYR A 338 -43.35 -11.00 -13.70
CA TYR A 338 -43.02 -9.59 -13.78
C TYR A 338 -44.30 -8.76 -13.60
N PRO A 339 -44.42 -7.94 -12.53
CA PRO A 339 -45.61 -7.13 -12.32
C PRO A 339 -45.79 -6.12 -13.47
N SER A 340 -47.03 -5.87 -13.87
CA SER A 340 -47.35 -4.88 -14.91
C SER A 340 -48.49 -3.97 -14.42
N PRO A 341 -48.25 -2.65 -14.24
CA PRO A 341 -47.00 -1.92 -14.51
C PRO A 341 -45.87 -2.24 -13.52
N ALA A 342 -44.65 -1.76 -13.81
CA ALA A 342 -43.54 -1.80 -12.86
C ALA A 342 -43.82 -0.92 -11.63
N ASN A 343 -43.41 -1.37 -10.45
CA ASN A 343 -43.61 -0.65 -9.18
C ASN A 343 -42.26 -0.32 -8.53
N PRO A 344 -41.50 0.67 -9.04
CA PRO A 344 -40.22 1.02 -8.45
C PRO A 344 -40.41 1.63 -7.06
N VAL A 345 -39.82 1.00 -6.05
CA VAL A 345 -39.86 1.47 -4.65
C VAL A 345 -38.73 2.50 -4.41
N ASP A 346 -39.01 3.59 -3.67
CA ASP A 346 -37.97 4.55 -3.30
C ASP A 346 -37.07 3.97 -2.19
N ILE A 347 -35.88 3.54 -2.60
CA ILE A 347 -34.88 2.97 -1.69
C ILE A 347 -34.23 3.97 -0.74
N ARG A 348 -34.38 5.28 -0.92
CA ARG A 348 -33.68 6.28 -0.09
C ARG A 348 -34.26 6.40 1.32
N GLY A 349 -35.56 6.15 1.47
CA GLY A 349 -36.28 6.20 2.75
C GLY A 349 -36.39 4.87 3.48
N LEU A 350 -35.90 3.78 2.90
CA LEU A 350 -36.01 2.43 3.45
C LEU A 350 -35.10 2.23 4.67
N ASP A 351 -35.67 1.68 5.74
CA ASP A 351 -34.95 1.24 6.94
C ASP A 351 -34.60 -0.24 6.83
N PHE A 352 -33.34 -0.52 6.49
CA PHE A 352 -32.83 -1.88 6.31
C PHE A 352 -32.53 -2.61 7.62
N ALA A 353 -32.63 -1.94 8.78
CA ALA A 353 -32.58 -2.60 10.07
C ALA A 353 -33.94 -3.20 10.47
N ASP A 354 -35.01 -2.79 9.79
CA ASP A 354 -36.38 -3.26 10.04
C ASP A 354 -36.85 -4.24 8.95
N THR A 355 -37.01 -5.51 9.33
CA THR A 355 -37.53 -6.57 8.45
C THR A 355 -38.92 -6.25 7.91
N ALA A 356 -39.76 -5.54 8.67
CA ALA A 356 -41.09 -5.16 8.20
C ALA A 356 -41.02 -4.12 7.06
N SER A 357 -40.06 -3.20 7.13
CA SER A 357 -39.78 -2.24 6.05
C SER A 357 -39.33 -2.96 4.76
N ILE A 358 -38.45 -3.96 4.89
CA ILE A 358 -38.00 -4.80 3.76
C ILE A 358 -39.14 -5.64 3.19
N GLU A 359 -39.98 -6.24 4.04
CA GLU A 359 -41.15 -7.01 3.62
C GLU A 359 -42.13 -6.15 2.83
N GLN A 360 -42.44 -4.94 3.31
CA GLN A 360 -43.31 -4.00 2.61
C GLN A 360 -42.72 -3.61 1.24
N ALA A 361 -41.44 -3.26 1.18
CA ALA A 361 -40.78 -2.91 -0.08
C ALA A 361 -40.78 -4.07 -1.08
N LEU A 362 -40.52 -5.30 -0.62
CA LEU A 362 -40.57 -6.47 -1.48
C LEU A 362 -41.99 -6.75 -1.98
N ALA A 363 -42.99 -6.64 -1.10
CA ALA A 363 -44.40 -6.82 -1.45
C ALA A 363 -44.86 -5.77 -2.49
N GLU A 364 -44.40 -4.53 -2.38
CA GLU A 364 -44.65 -3.47 -3.36
C GLU A 364 -43.96 -3.77 -4.70
N LEU A 365 -42.68 -4.14 -4.68
CA LEU A 365 -41.92 -4.56 -5.87
C LEU A 365 -42.57 -5.74 -6.59
N ALA A 366 -43.06 -6.72 -5.84
CA ALA A 366 -43.73 -7.91 -6.36
C ALA A 366 -45.16 -7.64 -6.88
N GLY A 367 -45.73 -6.46 -6.60
CA GLY A 367 -47.13 -6.16 -6.91
C GLY A 367 -48.12 -6.93 -6.04
N THR A 368 -47.70 -7.41 -4.86
CA THR A 368 -48.52 -8.16 -3.91
C THR A 368 -48.51 -7.50 -2.51
N PRO A 369 -49.10 -6.30 -2.34
CA PRO A 369 -49.08 -5.60 -1.05
C PRO A 369 -49.68 -6.45 0.07
N GLY A 370 -48.98 -6.56 1.21
CA GLY A 370 -49.42 -7.34 2.37
C GLY A 370 -49.17 -8.85 2.28
N ALA A 371 -48.49 -9.35 1.24
CA ALA A 371 -47.95 -10.69 1.21
C ALA A 371 -46.78 -10.83 2.19
N SER A 372 -46.59 -12.03 2.76
CA SER A 372 -45.43 -12.28 3.61
C SER A 372 -44.12 -12.18 2.81
N LEU A 373 -43.00 -11.96 3.51
CA LEU A 373 -41.67 -11.87 2.88
C LEU A 373 -41.37 -13.05 1.93
N GLU A 374 -41.67 -14.28 2.35
CA GLU A 374 -41.43 -15.48 1.55
C GLU A 374 -42.35 -15.55 0.32
N GLN A 375 -43.62 -15.16 0.46
CA GLN A 375 -44.57 -15.14 -0.65
C GLN A 375 -44.17 -14.11 -1.70
N ALA A 376 -43.81 -12.90 -1.28
CA ALA A 376 -43.38 -11.83 -2.18
C ALA A 376 -42.04 -12.16 -2.88
N ALA A 377 -41.11 -12.82 -2.18
CA ALA A 377 -39.84 -13.25 -2.79
C ALA A 377 -40.03 -14.34 -3.86
N ARG A 378 -40.97 -15.27 -3.66
CA ARG A 378 -41.29 -16.31 -4.64
C ARG A 378 -42.04 -15.78 -5.86
N SER A 379 -42.86 -14.74 -5.70
CA SER A 379 -43.67 -14.17 -6.79
C SER A 379 -42.92 -13.16 -7.66
N TYR A 380 -41.85 -12.53 -7.18
CA TYR A 380 -41.14 -11.50 -7.94
C TYR A 380 -40.04 -12.06 -8.83
N LYS A 381 -40.30 -12.17 -10.14
CA LYS A 381 -39.41 -12.84 -11.10
C LYS A 381 -38.04 -12.18 -11.29
N LEU A 382 -37.95 -10.84 -11.19
CA LEU A 382 -36.68 -10.14 -11.41
C LEU A 382 -35.61 -10.58 -10.41
N LEU A 383 -35.96 -10.89 -9.15
CA LEU A 383 -34.98 -11.39 -8.18
C LEU A 383 -34.32 -12.70 -8.61
N TRP A 384 -35.10 -13.60 -9.21
CA TRP A 384 -34.61 -14.89 -9.68
C TRP A 384 -33.75 -14.76 -10.93
N ASP A 385 -34.16 -13.89 -11.86
CA ASP A 385 -33.41 -13.63 -13.10
C ASP A 385 -32.11 -12.86 -12.79
N LEU A 386 -32.12 -11.91 -11.85
CA LEU A 386 -30.92 -11.26 -11.32
C LEU A 386 -29.96 -12.28 -10.70
N ASN A 387 -30.47 -13.21 -9.91
CA ASN A 387 -29.66 -14.26 -9.31
C ASN A 387 -28.99 -15.10 -10.41
N ASP A 388 -29.74 -15.57 -11.42
CA ASP A 388 -29.18 -16.34 -12.54
C ASP A 388 -28.12 -15.56 -13.33
N TRP A 389 -28.37 -14.29 -13.65
CA TRP A 389 -27.44 -13.47 -14.44
C TRP A 389 -26.15 -13.16 -13.67
N LEU A 390 -26.26 -12.73 -12.41
CA LEU A 390 -25.12 -12.29 -11.60
C LEU A 390 -24.24 -13.43 -11.09
N ILE A 391 -24.76 -14.66 -11.07
CA ILE A 391 -23.97 -15.86 -10.82
C ILE A 391 -23.05 -16.16 -12.01
N ARG A 392 -23.57 -15.98 -13.23
CA ARG A 392 -22.84 -16.35 -14.46
C ARG A 392 -21.73 -15.38 -14.79
N ARG A 393 -21.95 -14.07 -14.58
CA ARG A 393 -20.96 -13.05 -14.87
C ARG A 393 -21.17 -11.80 -14.02
N PRO A 394 -20.10 -11.06 -13.69
CA PRO A 394 -20.25 -9.75 -13.09
C PRO A 394 -20.91 -8.78 -14.07
N MET A 395 -21.94 -8.07 -13.62
CA MET A 395 -22.67 -7.09 -14.43
C MET A 395 -22.79 -5.75 -13.72
N SER A 396 -22.72 -4.68 -14.48
CA SER A 396 -23.04 -3.35 -13.99
C SER A 396 -24.54 -3.06 -14.03
N ILE A 397 -24.98 -1.98 -13.37
CA ILE A 397 -26.41 -1.58 -13.39
C ILE A 397 -26.88 -1.37 -14.83
N SER A 398 -26.10 -0.66 -15.64
CA SER A 398 -26.44 -0.38 -17.04
C SER A 398 -26.61 -1.67 -17.86
N GLN A 399 -25.73 -2.66 -17.64
CA GLN A 399 -25.80 -3.96 -18.29
C GLN A 399 -27.00 -4.81 -17.83
N ILE A 400 -27.39 -4.69 -16.56
CA ILE A 400 -28.58 -5.37 -16.03
C ILE A 400 -29.84 -4.75 -16.64
N VAL A 401 -29.92 -3.42 -16.71
CA VAL A 401 -31.04 -2.72 -17.33
C VAL A 401 -31.19 -3.09 -18.81
N GLU A 402 -30.08 -3.19 -19.54
CA GLU A 402 -30.08 -3.66 -20.93
C GLU A 402 -30.58 -5.11 -21.02
N ALA A 403 -30.08 -6.01 -20.16
CA ALA A 403 -30.55 -7.40 -20.12
C ALA A 403 -32.05 -7.51 -19.79
N VAL A 404 -32.56 -6.73 -18.84
CA VAL A 404 -34.00 -6.66 -18.53
C VAL A 404 -34.78 -6.21 -19.75
N ARG A 405 -34.35 -5.14 -20.42
CA ARG A 405 -35.03 -4.59 -21.60
C ARG A 405 -35.05 -5.56 -22.79
N GLU A 406 -34.00 -6.34 -22.98
CA GLU A 406 -33.90 -7.30 -24.09
C GLU A 406 -34.62 -8.63 -23.82
N SER A 407 -34.56 -9.13 -22.58
CA SER A 407 -35.06 -10.47 -22.22
C SER A 407 -36.46 -10.49 -21.62
N VAL A 408 -36.95 -9.35 -21.10
CA VAL A 408 -38.26 -9.25 -20.42
C VAL A 408 -39.24 -8.47 -21.29
N ALA A 409 -40.19 -9.19 -21.89
CA ALA A 409 -41.19 -8.61 -22.81
C ALA A 409 -42.01 -7.49 -22.14
N GLU A 410 -42.34 -7.63 -20.86
CA GLU A 410 -43.09 -6.69 -20.04
C GLU A 410 -42.32 -5.38 -19.74
N ARG A 411 -41.02 -5.33 -20.02
CA ARG A 411 -40.13 -4.18 -19.77
C ARG A 411 -39.49 -3.60 -21.03
N ALA A 412 -39.69 -4.22 -22.19
CA ALA A 412 -39.10 -3.80 -23.46
C ALA A 412 -39.40 -2.33 -23.85
N GLY A 413 -40.53 -1.78 -23.39
CA GLY A 413 -40.97 -0.39 -23.65
C GLY A 413 -40.70 0.62 -22.53
N GLY A 414 -40.09 0.22 -21.40
CA GLY A 414 -39.83 1.12 -20.26
C GLY A 414 -38.68 2.10 -20.52
N SER A 415 -38.68 3.26 -19.83
CA SER A 415 -37.55 4.20 -19.90
C SER A 415 -36.31 3.62 -19.18
N VAL A 416 -35.12 4.04 -19.58
CA VAL A 416 -33.88 3.61 -18.92
C VAL A 416 -33.89 4.02 -17.44
N GLU A 417 -34.37 5.22 -17.11
CA GLU A 417 -34.45 5.70 -15.72
C GLU A 417 -35.47 4.93 -14.87
N GLU A 418 -36.58 4.48 -15.46
CA GLU A 418 -37.58 3.65 -14.76
C GLU A 418 -37.00 2.28 -14.44
N LEU A 419 -36.37 1.63 -15.42
CA LEU A 419 -35.76 0.32 -15.25
C LEU A 419 -34.56 0.37 -14.30
N THR A 420 -33.73 1.41 -14.35
CA THR A 420 -32.64 1.61 -13.39
C THR A 420 -33.16 1.63 -11.97
N ARG A 421 -34.23 2.38 -11.68
CA ARG A 421 -34.83 2.43 -10.34
C ARG A 421 -35.38 1.07 -9.89
N GLU A 422 -36.05 0.34 -10.79
CA GLU A 422 -36.56 -1.01 -10.48
C GLU A 422 -35.42 -1.99 -10.19
N VAL A 423 -34.35 -1.97 -10.99
CA VAL A 423 -33.16 -2.81 -10.81
C VAL A 423 -32.42 -2.47 -9.52
N GLU A 424 -32.18 -1.19 -9.25
CA GLU A 424 -31.54 -0.73 -8.00
C GLU A 424 -32.35 -1.16 -6.78
N ALA A 425 -33.69 -1.02 -6.83
CA ALA A 425 -34.58 -1.47 -5.78
C ALA A 425 -34.54 -3.00 -5.59
N ALA A 426 -34.57 -3.77 -6.68
CA ALA A 426 -34.49 -5.23 -6.62
C ALA A 426 -33.14 -5.73 -6.07
N LEU A 427 -32.01 -5.14 -6.49
CA LEU A 427 -30.68 -5.47 -5.96
C LEU A 427 -30.57 -5.13 -4.48
N THR A 428 -31.07 -3.96 -4.09
CA THR A 428 -31.08 -3.43 -2.72
C THR A 428 -31.90 -4.33 -1.79
N VAL A 429 -33.17 -4.53 -2.12
CA VAL A 429 -34.10 -5.35 -1.31
C VAL A 429 -33.65 -6.81 -1.31
N GLY A 430 -33.25 -7.36 -2.46
CA GLY A 430 -32.78 -8.74 -2.58
C GLY A 430 -31.53 -9.02 -1.76
N ALA A 431 -30.60 -8.07 -1.64
CA ALA A 431 -29.42 -8.18 -0.80
C ALA A 431 -29.74 -8.11 0.70
N ALA A 432 -30.81 -7.41 1.07
CA ALA A 432 -31.27 -7.27 2.44
C ALA A 432 -32.13 -8.46 2.94
N LEU A 433 -32.39 -9.47 2.09
CA LEU A 433 -33.20 -10.63 2.51
C LEU A 433 -32.45 -11.55 3.50
N PRO A 434 -33.12 -12.01 4.59
CA PRO A 434 -32.55 -12.92 5.58
C PRO A 434 -32.02 -14.23 4.96
N ASP A 435 -31.05 -14.86 5.64
CA ASP A 435 -30.53 -16.17 5.25
C ASP A 435 -31.62 -17.25 5.19
N GLY A 436 -31.61 -18.02 4.10
CA GLY A 436 -32.61 -19.05 3.83
C GLY A 436 -33.86 -18.57 3.07
N THR A 437 -34.04 -17.25 2.90
CA THR A 437 -35.17 -16.72 2.11
C THR A 437 -35.00 -17.08 0.62
N PRO A 438 -36.03 -17.66 -0.04
CA PRO A 438 -35.99 -17.92 -1.48
C PRO A 438 -35.72 -16.62 -2.27
N GLY A 439 -34.86 -16.67 -3.28
CA GLY A 439 -34.54 -15.49 -4.10
C GLY A 439 -33.60 -14.45 -3.45
N ALA A 440 -33.09 -14.71 -2.23
CA ALA A 440 -32.11 -13.82 -1.59
C ALA A 440 -30.82 -13.68 -2.42
N LEU A 441 -30.37 -12.44 -2.61
CA LEU A 441 -29.17 -12.12 -3.36
C LEU A 441 -27.97 -12.04 -2.41
N ARG A 442 -26.92 -12.82 -2.68
CA ARG A 442 -25.67 -12.78 -1.92
C ARG A 442 -24.61 -12.08 -2.76
N LEU A 443 -24.65 -10.75 -2.71
CA LEU A 443 -23.92 -9.88 -3.63
C LEU A 443 -22.53 -9.52 -3.11
N ARG A 444 -21.54 -9.69 -3.98
CA ARG A 444 -20.29 -8.96 -3.91
C ARG A 444 -20.37 -7.76 -4.85
N ALA A 445 -20.12 -6.57 -4.30
CA ALA A 445 -20.12 -5.33 -5.07
C ALA A 445 -18.68 -4.88 -5.30
N HIS A 446 -18.38 -4.58 -6.56
CA HIS A 446 -17.07 -4.16 -7.04
C HIS A 446 -17.17 -2.73 -7.55
N ARG A 447 -16.22 -1.87 -7.19
CA ARG A 447 -16.15 -0.52 -7.74
C ARG A 447 -14.72 -0.06 -7.95
N PHE A 448 -14.48 0.57 -9.09
CA PHE A 448 -13.18 1.12 -9.46
C PHE A 448 -13.21 2.64 -9.32
N LEU A 449 -12.33 3.19 -8.49
CA LEU A 449 -12.10 4.63 -8.33
C LEU A 449 -10.90 5.06 -9.18
N ARG A 450 -11.00 6.25 -9.77
CA ARG A 450 -9.97 6.82 -10.63
C ARG A 450 -8.90 7.51 -9.78
N GLY A 451 -7.66 7.38 -10.20
CA GLY A 451 -6.50 7.98 -9.56
C GLY A 451 -5.39 8.32 -10.55
N GLY A 452 -4.53 9.26 -10.16
CA GLY A 452 -3.30 9.61 -10.86
C GLY A 452 -3.44 10.59 -12.03
N TRP A 453 -4.64 11.00 -12.43
CA TRP A 453 -4.82 11.98 -13.49
C TRP A 453 -4.53 13.39 -12.99
N LYS A 454 -3.92 14.21 -13.86
CA LYS A 454 -3.68 15.63 -13.62
C LYS A 454 -4.63 16.43 -14.49
N PHE A 455 -5.32 17.37 -13.87
CA PHE A 455 -6.20 18.27 -14.58
C PHE A 455 -5.36 19.23 -15.42
N HIS A 456 -5.72 19.39 -16.67
CA HIS A 456 -5.22 20.44 -17.55
C HIS A 456 -6.31 21.50 -17.73
N ARG A 457 -5.90 22.69 -18.15
CA ARG A 457 -6.80 23.76 -18.54
C ARG A 457 -6.40 24.28 -19.91
N CYS A 458 -7.38 24.64 -20.72
CA CYS A 458 -7.13 25.32 -21.99
C CYS A 458 -6.33 26.61 -21.75
N VAL A 459 -5.27 26.80 -22.53
CA VAL A 459 -4.39 27.98 -22.41
C VAL A 459 -5.05 29.27 -22.89
N ASN A 460 -6.09 29.16 -23.72
CA ASN A 460 -6.87 30.31 -24.17
C ASN A 460 -7.78 30.82 -23.03
N PRO A 461 -7.57 32.05 -22.53
CA PRO A 461 -8.30 32.58 -21.38
C PRO A 461 -9.80 32.79 -21.65
N ASP A 462 -10.19 33.07 -22.89
CA ASP A 462 -11.61 33.22 -23.27
C ASP A 462 -12.36 31.87 -23.23
N CYS A 463 -11.64 30.76 -23.44
CA CYS A 463 -12.20 29.40 -23.36
C CYS A 463 -12.05 28.82 -21.95
N GLY A 464 -10.82 28.74 -21.44
CA GLY A 464 -10.51 28.33 -20.08
C GLY A 464 -11.01 26.95 -19.64
N ARG A 465 -11.51 26.11 -20.57
CA ARG A 465 -12.12 24.81 -20.28
C ARG A 465 -11.16 23.88 -19.56
N LEU A 466 -11.71 23.16 -18.59
CA LEU A 466 -11.01 22.15 -17.80
C LEU A 466 -10.99 20.81 -18.56
N TYR A 467 -9.84 20.15 -18.51
CA TYR A 467 -9.56 18.90 -19.17
C TYR A 467 -9.05 17.93 -18.11
N PRO A 468 -9.95 17.12 -17.52
CA PRO A 468 -9.62 16.34 -16.34
C PRO A 468 -8.64 15.19 -16.64
N MET A 469 -8.49 14.88 -17.93
CA MET A 469 -7.72 13.76 -18.42
C MET A 469 -6.36 14.21 -18.98
N GLY A 470 -6.00 15.49 -18.82
CA GLY A 470 -4.72 15.98 -19.29
C GLY A 470 -4.55 15.90 -20.82
N GLU A 471 -5.67 15.92 -21.56
CA GLU A 471 -5.71 16.03 -23.02
C GLU A 471 -4.79 17.16 -23.47
N GLU A 472 -4.11 17.04 -24.63
CA GLU A 472 -3.12 18.02 -25.12
C GLU A 472 -3.72 19.21 -25.86
N ARG A 473 -4.96 19.08 -26.35
CA ARG A 473 -5.66 20.11 -27.12
C ARG A 473 -7.11 20.22 -26.69
N CYS A 474 -7.60 21.45 -26.73
CA CYS A 474 -8.97 21.80 -26.44
C CYS A 474 -9.89 21.36 -27.58
N GLY A 475 -10.92 20.57 -27.28
CA GLY A 475 -11.93 20.15 -28.25
C GLY A 475 -12.82 21.30 -28.76
N ASP A 476 -12.99 22.37 -27.99
CA ASP A 476 -13.89 23.48 -28.35
C ASP A 476 -13.22 24.54 -29.22
N CYS A 477 -11.99 24.95 -28.88
CA CYS A 477 -11.29 26.05 -29.56
C CYS A 477 -10.02 25.61 -30.29
N GLY A 478 -9.58 24.35 -30.14
CA GLY A 478 -8.40 23.81 -30.82
C GLY A 478 -7.04 24.23 -30.24
N HIS A 479 -7.00 25.18 -29.30
CA HIS A 479 -5.79 25.62 -28.59
C HIS A 479 -5.19 24.49 -27.73
N GLN A 480 -3.90 24.60 -27.40
CA GLN A 480 -3.29 23.66 -26.46
C GLN A 480 -3.87 23.81 -25.04
N THR A 481 -3.62 22.81 -24.23
CA THR A 481 -3.98 22.76 -22.81
C THR A 481 -2.70 22.59 -21.99
N ALA A 482 -2.70 23.05 -20.76
CA ALA A 482 -1.54 22.97 -19.87
C ALA A 482 -1.92 22.46 -18.48
N PRO A 483 -1.00 21.76 -17.78
CA PRO A 483 -1.24 21.29 -16.41
C PRO A 483 -1.66 22.41 -15.48
N LEU A 484 -2.75 22.17 -14.73
CA LEU A 484 -3.33 23.10 -13.78
C LEU A 484 -2.71 22.93 -12.39
N TYR A 485 -2.25 24.05 -11.83
CA TYR A 485 -1.72 24.13 -10.48
C TYR A 485 -2.51 25.14 -9.65
N LEU A 486 -2.70 24.84 -8.37
CA LEU A 486 -3.34 25.75 -7.42
C LEU A 486 -2.38 26.10 -6.27
N CYS A 487 -2.44 27.35 -5.83
CA CYS A 487 -1.76 27.78 -4.61
C CYS A 487 -2.39 27.14 -3.36
N ARG A 488 -1.56 26.50 -2.53
CA ARG A 488 -1.97 25.89 -1.25
C ARG A 488 -2.56 26.86 -0.22
N ASN A 489 -2.37 28.17 -0.37
CA ASN A 489 -2.92 29.13 0.58
C ASN A 489 -4.20 29.77 0.03
N CYS A 490 -4.11 30.49 -1.09
CA CYS A 490 -5.24 31.27 -1.61
C CYS A 490 -6.07 30.58 -2.69
N GLY A 491 -5.60 29.46 -3.26
CA GLY A 491 -6.31 28.78 -4.37
C GLY A 491 -6.14 29.42 -5.76
N ALA A 492 -5.29 30.43 -5.92
CA ALA A 492 -5.02 31.02 -7.24
C ALA A 492 -4.44 29.97 -8.20
N ASP A 493 -4.88 30.01 -9.46
CA ASP A 493 -4.53 29.04 -10.47
C ASP A 493 -3.35 29.48 -11.35
N TYR A 494 -2.57 28.49 -11.78
CA TYR A 494 -1.36 28.64 -12.58
C TYR A 494 -1.32 27.54 -13.63
N LEU A 495 -0.70 27.84 -14.77
CA LEU A 495 -0.44 26.87 -15.83
C LEU A 495 1.06 26.56 -15.94
N ALA A 496 1.42 25.29 -15.99
CA ALA A 496 2.82 24.86 -16.02
C ALA A 496 3.33 24.62 -17.46
N PHE A 497 4.47 25.22 -17.77
CA PHE A 497 5.14 25.17 -19.06
C PHE A 497 6.64 24.84 -18.91
N MET A 498 7.29 24.57 -20.04
CA MET A 498 8.73 24.35 -20.17
C MET A 498 9.24 25.01 -21.47
N GLY A 499 10.56 25.14 -21.58
CA GLY A 499 11.24 25.72 -22.73
C GLY A 499 12.07 26.95 -22.37
N ASP A 500 12.73 27.51 -23.37
CA ASP A 500 13.44 28.79 -23.26
C ASP A 500 12.56 29.95 -23.76
N PRO A 501 11.98 30.78 -22.86
CA PRO A 501 11.05 31.85 -23.24
C PRO A 501 11.67 32.93 -24.14
N ASP A 502 13.00 33.01 -24.24
CA ASP A 502 13.69 34.01 -25.07
C ASP A 502 13.91 33.53 -26.51
N ASN A 503 13.98 32.22 -26.74
CA ASN A 503 14.47 31.65 -28.00
C ASN A 503 13.45 30.73 -28.71
N GLU A 504 12.49 30.17 -27.97
CA GLU A 504 11.52 29.24 -28.53
C GLU A 504 10.12 29.38 -27.89
N PRO A 505 9.06 28.93 -28.58
CA PRO A 505 7.75 28.80 -27.96
C PRO A 505 7.77 27.88 -26.75
N LEU A 506 7.06 28.29 -25.70
CA LEU A 506 6.86 27.47 -24.52
C LEU A 506 6.00 26.25 -24.86
N ARG A 507 6.18 25.18 -24.10
CA ARG A 507 5.41 23.94 -24.26
C ARG A 507 4.77 23.55 -22.94
N PRO A 508 3.53 23.05 -22.92
CA PRO A 508 2.93 22.48 -21.73
C PRO A 508 3.85 21.44 -21.09
N ARG A 509 3.96 21.43 -19.76
CA ARG A 509 4.84 20.50 -19.06
C ARG A 509 4.31 19.05 -19.17
N PRO A 510 5.09 18.09 -19.72
CA PRO A 510 4.77 16.68 -19.66
C PRO A 510 5.07 16.11 -18.28
N GLU A 511 4.52 14.93 -17.98
CA GLU A 511 4.62 14.34 -16.64
C GLU A 511 6.04 13.99 -16.18
N THR A 512 6.92 13.61 -17.12
CA THR A 512 8.30 13.22 -16.87
C THR A 512 9.25 14.12 -17.64
N SER A 513 9.71 15.19 -17.01
CA SER A 513 10.75 16.06 -17.56
C SER A 513 11.64 16.63 -16.47
N ASP A 514 12.95 16.62 -16.74
CA ASP A 514 13.99 17.24 -15.92
C ASP A 514 14.27 18.70 -16.36
N GLN A 515 13.57 19.20 -17.39
CA GLN A 515 13.71 20.58 -17.84
C GLN A 515 13.13 21.58 -16.82
N PRO A 516 13.65 22.82 -16.79
CA PRO A 516 13.16 23.86 -15.88
C PRO A 516 11.68 24.19 -16.16
N GLU A 517 10.89 24.16 -15.08
CA GLU A 517 9.46 24.45 -15.09
C GLU A 517 9.18 25.95 -14.93
N TRP A 518 8.31 26.47 -15.79
CA TRP A 518 7.75 27.81 -15.74
C TRP A 518 6.26 27.78 -15.38
N MET A 519 5.81 28.76 -14.63
CA MET A 519 4.43 28.96 -14.19
C MET A 519 3.92 30.25 -14.81
N ILE A 520 2.84 30.16 -15.58
CA ILE A 520 2.12 31.32 -16.09
C ILE A 520 1.00 31.68 -15.11
N TYR A 521 0.95 32.95 -14.75
CA TYR A 521 -0.10 33.57 -13.92
C TYR A 521 -0.71 34.76 -14.66
N GLU A 522 -2.04 34.85 -14.69
CA GLU A 522 -2.78 35.97 -15.28
C GLU A 522 -3.14 36.98 -14.17
N PRO A 523 -2.47 38.14 -14.10
CA PRO A 523 -2.62 39.07 -12.98
C PRO A 523 -3.99 39.77 -12.93
N ASP A 524 -4.54 40.10 -14.09
CA ASP A 524 -5.79 40.85 -14.21
C ASP A 524 -7.03 40.04 -13.80
N ARG A 525 -6.92 38.70 -13.76
CA ARG A 525 -8.05 37.82 -13.45
C ARG A 525 -8.68 38.11 -12.09
N PHE A 526 -7.88 38.54 -11.11
CA PHE A 526 -8.37 38.84 -9.76
C PHE A 526 -8.33 40.32 -9.41
N ASN A 527 -7.90 41.21 -10.33
CA ASN A 527 -7.64 42.64 -10.06
C ASN A 527 -6.74 42.86 -8.83
N LEU A 528 -5.69 42.05 -8.66
CA LEU A 528 -4.77 42.12 -7.53
C LEU A 528 -3.35 42.47 -8.00
N PRO A 529 -2.60 43.31 -7.26
CA PRO A 529 -1.21 43.61 -7.58
C PRO A 529 -0.34 42.36 -7.51
N VAL A 530 0.53 42.19 -8.51
CA VAL A 530 1.48 41.06 -8.58
C VAL A 530 2.60 41.24 -7.55
N ILE A 531 2.87 40.19 -6.78
CA ILE A 531 3.95 40.19 -5.80
C ILE A 531 5.24 39.68 -6.48
N VAL A 532 6.09 40.60 -6.93
CA VAL A 532 7.32 40.36 -7.72
C VAL A 532 8.60 40.43 -6.87
N ASP A 533 8.56 40.03 -5.59
CA ASP A 533 9.81 39.89 -4.82
C ASP A 533 10.63 38.73 -5.42
N ASP A 534 11.73 39.06 -6.10
CA ASP A 534 12.61 38.14 -6.85
C ASP A 534 13.62 37.37 -5.97
N ASP A 535 13.70 37.66 -4.68
CA ASP A 535 14.67 37.02 -3.79
C ASP A 535 14.08 35.75 -3.14
N ASP A 536 14.16 34.61 -3.84
CA ASP A 536 13.79 33.28 -3.33
C ASP A 536 14.87 32.61 -2.44
N ASP A 537 15.85 33.38 -1.95
CA ASP A 537 16.86 32.91 -1.00
C ASP A 537 16.41 33.07 0.46
N ASP A 538 15.68 32.07 0.97
CA ASP A 538 15.54 31.83 2.42
C ASP A 538 16.74 30.97 2.94
N ASP A 539 17.94 31.15 2.36
CA ASP A 539 19.13 30.32 2.61
C ASP A 539 20.18 31.02 3.53
N ASP A 540 19.73 31.61 4.64
CA ASP A 540 20.63 32.07 5.74
C ASP A 540 21.13 30.89 6.62
N SER A 541 21.19 29.66 6.07
CA SER A 541 21.62 28.46 6.83
C SER A 541 22.68 27.65 6.10
N GLY A 542 23.96 28.01 6.32
CA GLY A 542 25.15 27.33 5.82
C GLY A 542 25.43 25.93 6.43
N ASN A 543 24.43 25.14 6.80
CA ASN A 543 24.66 23.78 7.27
C ASN A 543 23.46 22.84 6.98
N VAL A 544 23.47 22.20 5.82
CA VAL A 544 22.50 21.15 5.47
C VAL A 544 23.26 19.90 5.04
N ALA A 545 23.14 18.82 5.83
CA ALA A 545 23.59 17.48 5.45
C ALA A 545 22.96 17.04 4.11
N PRO A 546 23.64 16.18 3.31
CA PRO A 546 23.13 15.80 1.98
C PRO A 546 21.77 15.08 2.10
N PRO A 547 20.80 15.39 1.22
CA PRO A 547 19.44 14.87 1.32
C PRO A 547 19.32 13.39 0.93
N ARG A 548 18.28 12.72 1.46
CA ARG A 548 17.86 11.38 1.05
C ARG A 548 17.20 11.42 -0.34
N ARG A 549 17.46 10.41 -1.18
CA ARG A 549 16.88 10.25 -2.53
C ARG A 549 15.34 10.35 -2.51
N GLY A 550 14.78 11.14 -3.43
CA GLY A 550 13.33 11.20 -3.70
C GLY A 550 12.64 12.55 -3.45
N GLN A 551 13.35 13.55 -2.92
CA GLN A 551 12.81 14.91 -2.80
C GLN A 551 13.24 15.75 -4.03
N GLN A 552 12.29 16.15 -4.87
CA GLN A 552 12.51 17.20 -5.87
C GLN A 552 12.75 18.52 -5.13
N ARG A 553 14.02 18.86 -4.89
CA ARG A 553 14.42 20.27 -4.74
C ARG A 553 14.19 20.96 -6.08
N VAL A 554 13.88 22.25 -6.04
CA VAL A 554 14.09 23.15 -7.18
C VAL A 554 15.54 22.92 -7.65
N PRO A 555 15.79 22.38 -8.87
CA PRO A 555 17.15 22.09 -9.32
C PRO A 555 18.04 23.33 -9.20
N ALA A 556 19.33 23.14 -8.92
CA ALA A 556 20.30 24.25 -8.82
C ALA A 556 20.34 25.11 -10.10
N GLN A 557 19.88 24.58 -11.25
CA GLN A 557 19.71 25.28 -12.53
C GLN A 557 18.56 26.31 -12.56
N ILE A 558 17.66 26.32 -11.58
CA ILE A 558 16.56 27.31 -11.46
C ILE A 558 16.99 28.52 -10.60
N ARG A 559 18.04 28.39 -9.77
CA ARG A 559 18.63 29.51 -9.01
C ARG A 559 19.20 30.54 -10.00
N GLY A 560 18.58 31.73 -10.06
CA GLY A 560 19.03 32.86 -10.91
C GLY A 560 18.08 33.30 -12.02
N ARG A 561 16.90 32.68 -12.19
CA ARG A 561 15.88 33.11 -13.16
C ARG A 561 14.86 34.07 -12.51
N GLN A 562 14.71 35.27 -13.05
CA GLN A 562 13.80 36.32 -12.55
C GLN A 562 12.35 36.11 -12.99
N VAL A 563 11.40 36.62 -12.21
CA VAL A 563 9.99 36.73 -12.60
C VAL A 563 9.87 37.77 -13.71
N ARG A 564 9.18 37.42 -14.79
CA ARG A 564 9.03 38.27 -15.98
C ARG A 564 7.57 38.68 -16.16
N MET A 565 7.33 39.96 -16.32
CA MET A 565 6.04 40.49 -16.74
C MET A 565 6.06 40.74 -18.24
N GLY A 566 4.98 40.43 -18.92
CA GLY A 566 4.90 40.56 -20.36
C GLY A 566 3.56 40.09 -20.90
N SER A 567 3.56 39.61 -22.13
CA SER A 567 2.37 39.07 -22.78
C SER A 567 2.63 37.67 -23.35
N PHE A 568 1.57 36.89 -23.56
CA PHE A 568 1.64 35.52 -24.05
C PHE A 568 0.62 35.29 -25.16
N ASP A 569 1.03 34.63 -26.24
CA ASP A 569 0.10 34.19 -27.28
C ASP A 569 -0.35 32.75 -27.01
N PRO A 570 -1.63 32.49 -26.68
CA PRO A 570 -2.14 31.14 -26.48
C PRO A 570 -2.11 30.27 -27.76
N THR A 571 -1.95 30.87 -28.95
CA THR A 571 -1.95 30.16 -30.24
C THR A 571 -0.56 29.64 -30.59
N SER A 572 0.45 30.52 -30.62
CA SER A 572 1.83 30.14 -30.89
C SER A 572 2.57 29.64 -29.65
N LEU A 573 2.04 29.88 -28.44
CA LEU A 573 2.70 29.65 -27.14
C LEU A 573 3.98 30.46 -26.94
N GLN A 574 4.09 31.58 -27.63
CA GLN A 574 5.22 32.48 -27.51
C GLN A 574 5.00 33.47 -26.37
N PHE A 575 6.01 33.63 -25.52
CA PHE A 575 6.07 34.67 -24.51
C PHE A 575 6.81 35.89 -25.08
N SER A 576 6.33 37.10 -24.78
CA SER A 576 7.06 38.35 -25.02
C SER A 576 7.25 39.11 -23.72
N ASN A 577 8.42 39.75 -23.56
CA ASN A 577 8.68 40.67 -22.46
C ASN A 577 7.94 42.01 -22.64
N ASP A 578 7.36 42.29 -23.82
CA ASP A 578 6.49 43.44 -24.03
C ASP A 578 5.04 43.08 -23.67
N PRO A 579 4.41 43.75 -22.70
CA PRO A 579 3.02 43.48 -22.31
C PRO A 579 1.98 43.86 -23.38
N THR A 580 2.38 44.48 -24.49
CA THR A 580 1.49 44.92 -25.58
C THR A 580 1.53 44.05 -26.82
N ASP A 581 2.51 43.15 -26.96
CA ASP A 581 2.65 42.28 -28.14
C ASP A 581 1.47 41.30 -28.30
N TYR A 582 0.91 40.81 -27.19
CA TYR A 582 -0.22 39.89 -27.18
C TYR A 582 -1.33 40.34 -26.23
N ARG A 583 -2.57 39.88 -26.50
CA ARG A 583 -3.76 40.24 -25.70
C ARG A 583 -3.69 39.71 -24.26
N MET A 584 -3.11 38.53 -24.04
CA MET A 584 -3.06 37.93 -22.71
C MET A 584 -1.82 38.47 -21.97
N GLN A 585 -2.05 39.39 -21.04
CA GLN A 585 -1.01 39.86 -20.13
C GLN A 585 -0.75 38.80 -19.08
N VAL A 586 0.51 38.43 -18.90
CA VAL A 586 0.89 37.36 -17.96
C VAL A 586 2.13 37.70 -17.17
N THR A 587 2.27 37.03 -16.04
CA THR A 587 3.52 36.91 -15.31
C THR A 587 4.06 35.50 -15.49
N LEU A 588 5.25 35.39 -16.05
CA LEU A 588 5.99 34.14 -16.20
C LEU A 588 6.99 34.03 -15.04
N ALA A 589 6.84 33.01 -14.20
CA ALA A 589 7.74 32.78 -13.07
C ALA A 589 8.30 31.35 -13.11
N PRO A 590 9.56 31.11 -12.70
CA PRO A 590 10.02 29.75 -12.49
C PRO A 590 9.20 29.06 -11.39
N ALA A 591 9.18 27.72 -11.38
CA ALA A 591 8.59 26.96 -10.28
C ALA A 591 9.23 27.37 -8.94
N ARG A 592 8.43 28.02 -8.08
CA ARG A 592 8.93 28.69 -6.88
C ARG A 592 8.16 28.31 -5.61
N THR A 593 8.75 28.66 -4.48
CA THR A 593 8.18 28.40 -3.14
C THR A 593 7.10 29.40 -2.75
N ARG A 594 6.85 30.45 -3.54
CA ARG A 594 5.94 31.57 -3.25
C ARG A 594 4.85 31.79 -4.31
N CYS A 595 3.65 32.18 -3.86
CA CYS A 595 2.53 32.50 -4.75
C CYS A 595 2.58 33.97 -5.19
N LEU A 596 2.43 34.24 -6.49
CA LEU A 596 2.39 35.60 -7.06
C LEU A 596 1.11 36.36 -6.72
N CYS A 597 0.00 35.65 -6.45
CA CYS A 597 -1.28 36.25 -6.07
C CYS A 597 -1.28 36.68 -4.60
N CYS A 598 -0.93 35.77 -3.69
CA CYS A 598 -1.12 35.99 -2.24
C CYS A 598 0.16 36.14 -1.43
N GLY A 599 1.33 35.90 -2.04
CA GLY A 599 2.62 35.99 -1.36
C GLY A 599 2.90 34.85 -0.37
N GLY A 600 1.99 33.89 -0.21
CA GLY A 600 2.15 32.73 0.68
C GLY A 600 3.31 31.82 0.26
N THR A 601 3.94 31.15 1.23
CA THR A 601 5.10 30.28 1.01
C THR A 601 4.92 28.90 1.64
N ALA A 602 5.62 27.89 1.10
CA ALA A 602 5.68 26.53 1.66
C ALA A 602 7.11 26.13 2.09
N GLY A 603 7.86 27.09 2.67
CA GLY A 603 9.25 26.90 3.05
C GLY A 603 10.14 26.61 1.85
N SER A 604 10.89 25.51 1.88
CA SER A 604 11.75 25.07 0.76
C SER A 604 11.00 24.31 -0.35
N ARG A 605 9.67 24.14 -0.24
CA ARG A 605 8.83 23.41 -1.20
C ARG A 605 7.99 24.39 -2.02
N SER A 606 7.55 23.96 -3.20
CA SER A 606 6.56 24.72 -3.98
C SER A 606 5.25 24.87 -3.20
N VAL A 607 4.75 26.10 -3.11
CA VAL A 607 3.40 26.40 -2.61
C VAL A 607 2.33 26.10 -3.65
N LEU A 608 2.73 25.96 -4.92
CA LEU A 608 1.85 25.59 -6.03
C LEU A 608 1.85 24.06 -6.16
N THR A 609 0.66 23.48 -6.09
CA THR A 609 0.46 22.03 -6.27
C THR A 609 -0.35 21.71 -7.50
N PRO A 610 0.01 20.66 -8.23
CA PRO A 610 -0.81 20.20 -9.34
C PRO A 610 -2.18 19.76 -8.81
N VAL A 611 -3.22 20.05 -9.56
CA VAL A 611 -4.56 19.49 -9.33
C VAL A 611 -4.53 18.07 -9.89
N ALA A 612 -4.39 17.09 -9.01
CA ALA A 612 -4.14 15.71 -9.40
C ALA A 612 -4.87 14.71 -8.50
N LEU A 613 -5.54 13.73 -9.11
CA LEU A 613 -6.01 12.54 -8.41
C LEU A 613 -4.80 11.67 -8.02
N GLY A 614 -4.94 10.73 -7.09
CA GLY A 614 -3.88 9.73 -6.83
C GLY A 614 -3.04 9.92 -5.58
N THR A 615 -3.32 10.92 -4.73
CA THR A 615 -2.52 11.18 -3.52
C THR A 615 -2.59 10.00 -2.54
N SER A 616 -1.56 9.81 -1.71
CA SER A 616 -1.54 8.77 -0.66
C SER A 616 -2.68 8.92 0.36
N ALA A 617 -3.31 10.09 0.42
CA ALA A 617 -4.49 10.33 1.23
C ALA A 617 -5.75 9.62 0.71
N ALA A 618 -5.83 9.28 -0.59
CA ALA A 618 -7.01 8.64 -1.16
C ALA A 618 -7.36 7.32 -0.45
N VAL A 619 -6.37 6.46 -0.18
CA VAL A 619 -6.60 5.19 0.53
C VAL A 619 -7.06 5.41 1.97
N LYS A 620 -6.52 6.43 2.65
CA LYS A 620 -7.00 6.80 3.99
C LYS A 620 -8.46 7.20 3.95
N VAL A 621 -8.83 8.11 3.06
CA VAL A 621 -10.20 8.63 2.92
C VAL A 621 -11.19 7.52 2.57
N ILE A 622 -10.82 6.65 1.63
CA ILE A 622 -11.62 5.49 1.25
C ILE A 622 -11.77 4.52 2.44
N GLY A 623 -10.68 4.25 3.17
CA GLY A 623 -10.69 3.39 4.34
C GLY A 623 -11.55 3.93 5.47
N GLU A 624 -11.54 5.26 5.69
CA GLU A 624 -12.38 5.93 6.68
C GLU A 624 -13.87 5.75 6.36
N GLY A 625 -14.31 6.09 5.14
CA GLY A 625 -15.70 5.95 4.73
C GLY A 625 -16.18 4.49 4.76
N LEU A 626 -15.31 3.54 4.41
CA LEU A 626 -15.62 2.11 4.53
C LEU A 626 -15.82 1.69 5.99
N VAL A 627 -14.85 1.95 6.86
CA VAL A 627 -14.91 1.55 8.27
C VAL A 627 -16.11 2.17 8.97
N GLU A 628 -16.42 3.44 8.70
CA GLU A 628 -17.60 4.12 9.26
C GLU A 628 -18.91 3.47 8.78
N THR A 629 -19.01 3.11 7.49
CA THR A 629 -20.20 2.43 6.97
C THR A 629 -20.34 1.01 7.52
N LEU A 630 -19.23 0.27 7.59
CA LEU A 630 -19.21 -1.09 8.12
C LEU A 630 -19.61 -1.10 9.61
N ALA A 631 -19.08 -0.17 10.39
CA ALA A 631 -19.44 -0.02 11.79
C ALA A 631 -20.93 0.26 11.96
N ALA A 632 -21.50 1.18 11.17
CA ALA A 632 -22.93 1.46 11.20
C ALA A 632 -23.77 0.21 10.85
N ALA A 633 -23.31 -0.64 9.92
CA ALA A 633 -23.97 -1.89 9.58
C ALA A 633 -23.83 -2.96 10.67
N ASN A 634 -22.67 -3.06 11.32
CA ASN A 634 -22.38 -4.13 12.28
C ASN A 634 -22.83 -3.80 13.72
N VAL A 635 -23.41 -2.62 13.98
CA VAL A 635 -23.99 -2.26 15.28
C VAL A 635 -25.04 -3.29 15.72
N GLY A 636 -24.84 -3.87 16.91
CA GLY A 636 -25.79 -4.83 17.51
C GLY A 636 -25.83 -6.20 16.84
N LYS A 637 -24.83 -6.54 16.01
CA LYS A 637 -24.72 -7.83 15.33
C LYS A 637 -24.21 -8.94 16.26
N GLU A 638 -24.98 -10.01 16.36
CA GLU A 638 -24.66 -11.15 17.22
C GLU A 638 -23.37 -11.84 16.71
N GLY A 639 -22.40 -12.05 17.60
CA GLY A 639 -21.09 -12.62 17.26
C GLY A 639 -20.08 -11.68 16.59
N HIS A 640 -20.42 -10.38 16.42
CA HIS A 640 -19.44 -9.38 15.98
C HIS A 640 -18.64 -8.84 17.18
N ASP A 641 -17.32 -8.72 17.04
CA ASP A 641 -16.40 -8.34 18.13
C ASP A 641 -16.19 -6.82 18.27
N GLY A 642 -16.99 -6.01 17.57
CA GLY A 642 -16.94 -4.55 17.63
C GLY A 642 -15.78 -3.92 16.86
N LYS A 643 -14.92 -4.70 16.19
CA LYS A 643 -13.80 -4.18 15.39
C LYS A 643 -13.99 -4.40 13.90
N GLU A 644 -14.23 -3.31 13.18
CA GLU A 644 -14.18 -3.31 11.71
C GLU A 644 -12.75 -3.53 11.23
N ARG A 645 -12.57 -4.35 10.21
CA ARG A 645 -11.25 -4.75 9.72
C ARG A 645 -11.13 -4.54 8.22
N LEU A 646 -10.00 -3.96 7.79
CA LEU A 646 -9.75 -3.63 6.39
C LEU A 646 -8.39 -4.16 5.91
N LEU A 647 -8.38 -4.87 4.78
CA LEU A 647 -7.14 -5.14 4.05
C LEU A 647 -6.98 -4.17 2.89
N VAL A 648 -5.78 -3.61 2.79
CA VAL A 648 -5.37 -2.79 1.66
C VAL A 648 -4.21 -3.46 0.93
N PHE A 649 -4.49 -3.99 -0.25
CA PHE A 649 -3.50 -4.64 -1.09
C PHE A 649 -2.74 -3.63 -1.94
N SER A 650 -1.42 -3.73 -1.96
CA SER A 650 -0.53 -3.04 -2.90
C SER A 650 0.46 -4.02 -3.51
N ASP A 651 0.67 -3.94 -4.82
CA ASP A 651 1.65 -4.80 -5.51
C ASP A 651 3.11 -4.38 -5.25
N SER A 652 3.32 -3.23 -4.61
CA SER A 652 4.65 -2.75 -4.22
C SER A 652 4.83 -2.85 -2.71
N ARG A 653 5.86 -3.59 -2.27
CA ARG A 653 6.24 -3.68 -0.84
C ARG A 653 6.54 -2.29 -0.25
N GLN A 654 7.20 -1.43 -1.03
CA GLN A 654 7.52 -0.06 -0.61
C GLN A 654 6.27 0.80 -0.48
N ASP A 655 5.30 0.63 -1.38
CA ASP A 655 4.04 1.36 -1.31
C ASP A 655 3.18 0.87 -0.15
N ALA A 656 3.09 -0.45 0.10
CA ALA A 656 2.41 -1.00 1.28
C ALA A 656 2.99 -0.43 2.59
N ALA A 657 4.32 -0.43 2.74
CA ALA A 657 5.01 0.18 3.89
C ALA A 657 4.70 1.67 4.00
N HIS A 658 4.73 2.40 2.88
CA HIS A 658 4.41 3.82 2.83
C HIS A 658 2.95 4.08 3.24
N GLN A 659 1.98 3.29 2.76
CA GLN A 659 0.56 3.45 3.09
C GLN A 659 0.31 3.19 4.58
N ALA A 660 0.80 2.09 5.14
CA ALA A 660 0.69 1.82 6.57
C ALA A 660 1.24 2.99 7.40
N ARG A 661 2.45 3.44 7.03
CA ARG A 661 3.12 4.54 7.73
C ARG A 661 2.35 5.85 7.63
N PHE A 662 1.88 6.20 6.44
CA PHE A 662 1.15 7.43 6.17
C PHE A 662 -0.18 7.46 6.93
N VAL A 663 -0.93 6.35 6.91
CA VAL A 663 -2.23 6.25 7.58
C VAL A 663 -2.09 6.39 9.09
N ILE A 664 -1.18 5.63 9.73
CA ILE A 664 -0.94 5.76 11.18
C ILE A 664 -0.61 7.20 11.56
N PHE A 665 0.29 7.81 10.80
CA PHE A 665 0.73 9.18 11.06
C PHE A 665 -0.46 10.15 10.92
N ALA A 666 -1.19 10.13 9.81
CA ALA A 666 -2.32 11.03 9.60
C ALA A 666 -3.45 10.80 10.62
N SER A 667 -3.80 9.54 10.93
CA SER A 667 -4.83 9.20 11.92
C SER A 667 -4.47 9.70 13.32
N ARG A 668 -3.19 9.71 13.70
CA ARG A 668 -2.76 10.27 14.99
C ARG A 668 -3.01 11.77 15.09
N TYR A 669 -2.75 12.55 14.03
CA TYR A 669 -3.07 13.98 14.04
C TYR A 669 -4.58 14.18 14.14
N ASP A 670 -5.36 13.45 13.36
CA ASP A 670 -6.82 13.58 13.41
C ASP A 670 -7.39 13.20 14.78
N ARG A 671 -6.85 12.18 15.44
CA ARG A 671 -7.18 11.84 16.84
C ARG A 671 -6.83 12.98 17.79
N MET A 672 -5.59 13.49 17.74
CA MET A 672 -5.15 14.59 18.61
C MET A 672 -6.04 15.82 18.43
N ARG A 673 -6.38 16.18 17.17
CA ARG A 673 -7.22 17.33 16.85
C ARG A 673 -8.61 17.22 17.47
N ARG A 674 -9.26 16.06 17.31
CA ARG A 674 -10.58 15.78 17.88
C ARG A 674 -10.56 15.94 19.40
N ARG A 675 -9.63 15.26 20.07
CA ARG A 675 -9.50 15.33 21.53
C ARG A 675 -9.22 16.73 22.02
N LEU A 676 -8.37 17.49 21.33
CA LEU A 676 -8.08 18.87 21.73
C LEU A 676 -9.35 19.74 21.63
N VAL A 677 -10.15 19.58 20.58
CA VAL A 677 -11.44 20.27 20.46
C VAL A 677 -12.38 19.87 21.59
N GLU A 678 -12.56 18.57 21.87
CA GLU A 678 -13.40 18.07 22.97
C GLU A 678 -12.95 18.59 24.35
N LEU A 679 -11.64 18.66 24.58
CA LEU A 679 -11.06 19.20 25.80
C LEU A 679 -11.31 20.70 25.94
N LEU A 680 -11.22 21.46 24.85
CA LEU A 680 -11.52 22.90 24.87
C LEU A 680 -13.02 23.16 24.99
N GLU A 681 -13.88 22.30 24.44
CA GLU A 681 -15.34 22.40 24.64
C GLU A 681 -15.73 22.19 26.10
N SER A 682 -15.05 21.26 26.80
CA SER A 682 -15.36 20.93 28.20
C SER A 682 -14.65 21.82 29.22
N ARG A 683 -13.41 22.23 28.96
CA ARG A 683 -12.57 22.99 29.90
C ARG A 683 -12.41 24.48 29.54
N GLY A 684 -12.88 24.90 28.37
CA GLY A 684 -12.80 26.28 27.88
C GLY A 684 -11.41 26.63 27.34
N VAL A 685 -10.57 27.22 28.20
CA VAL A 685 -9.24 27.73 27.82
C VAL A 685 -8.16 26.88 28.47
N LEU A 686 -7.15 26.48 27.70
CA LEU A 686 -6.05 25.62 28.19
C LEU A 686 -4.68 26.23 27.93
N ARG A 687 -3.74 26.05 28.86
CA ARG A 687 -2.30 26.17 28.61
C ARG A 687 -1.80 24.97 27.80
N ILE A 688 -0.66 25.12 27.13
CA ILE A 688 -0.04 24.01 26.37
C ILE A 688 0.21 22.81 27.29
N GLN A 689 0.76 23.04 28.49
CA GLN A 689 1.05 21.98 29.45
C GLN A 689 -0.23 21.25 29.91
N GLU A 690 -1.30 21.99 30.22
CA GLU A 690 -2.59 21.43 30.63
C GLU A 690 -3.23 20.62 29.49
N ALA A 691 -3.08 21.06 28.25
CA ALA A 691 -3.55 20.31 27.09
C ALA A 691 -2.78 18.99 26.91
N VAL A 692 -1.45 18.98 27.07
CA VAL A 692 -0.64 17.76 27.00
C VAL A 692 -0.99 16.79 28.12
N GLU A 693 -1.19 17.27 29.34
CA GLU A 693 -1.61 16.46 30.49
C GLU A 693 -2.97 15.82 30.26
N ALA A 694 -3.97 16.62 29.84
CA ALA A 694 -5.31 16.11 29.56
C ALA A 694 -5.34 15.13 28.37
N LEU A 695 -4.55 15.38 27.31
CA LEU A 695 -4.40 14.43 26.20
C LEU A 695 -3.75 13.12 26.65
N SER A 696 -2.79 13.18 27.57
CA SER A 696 -2.12 12.01 28.13
C SER A 696 -3.06 11.20 29.03
N GLU A 697 -3.88 11.87 29.85
CA GLU A 697 -4.94 11.23 30.64
C GLU A 697 -5.94 10.48 29.73
N LEU A 698 -6.42 11.13 28.67
CA LEU A 698 -7.30 10.48 27.69
C LEU A 698 -6.61 9.29 27.00
N ALA A 699 -5.34 9.43 26.65
CA ALA A 699 -4.57 8.35 26.03
C ALA A 699 -4.46 7.09 26.92
N VAL A 700 -4.28 7.29 28.23
CA VAL A 700 -4.27 6.18 29.21
C VAL A 700 -5.67 5.59 29.35
N ASN A 701 -6.71 6.42 29.53
CA ASN A 701 -8.08 5.96 29.72
C ASN A 701 -8.62 5.17 28.52
N HIS A 702 -8.23 5.56 27.30
CA HIS A 702 -8.65 4.90 26.07
C HIS A 702 -7.69 3.82 25.58
N HIS A 703 -6.55 3.59 26.26
CA HIS A 703 -5.53 2.62 25.88
C HIS A 703 -5.08 2.71 24.41
N ASP A 704 -4.96 3.93 23.87
CA ASP A 704 -4.75 4.15 22.43
C ASP A 704 -3.46 4.90 22.09
N ASN A 705 -2.54 4.95 23.05
CA ASN A 705 -1.16 5.38 22.87
C ASN A 705 -0.23 4.16 22.99
N PRO A 706 0.72 3.99 22.05
CA PRO A 706 1.55 2.78 21.97
C PRO A 706 2.49 2.57 23.17
N TYR A 707 2.59 3.53 24.09
CA TYR A 707 3.37 3.42 25.31
C TYR A 707 2.54 3.15 26.57
N VAL A 708 1.21 3.05 26.45
CA VAL A 708 0.33 2.67 27.55
C VAL A 708 0.45 1.16 27.77
N PRO A 709 0.89 0.68 28.94
CA PRO A 709 0.92 -0.74 29.28
C PRO A 709 -0.49 -1.29 29.54
N GLU A 710 -0.62 -2.63 29.58
CA GLU A 710 -1.88 -3.31 29.92
C GLU A 710 -2.35 -2.97 31.35
N ASP A 711 -1.43 -2.94 32.32
CA ASP A 711 -1.71 -2.51 33.70
C ASP A 711 -1.49 -1.00 33.86
N THR A 712 -2.59 -0.27 33.98
CA THR A 712 -2.60 1.19 34.16
C THR A 712 -2.69 1.64 35.62
N GLY A 713 -2.73 0.71 36.59
CA GLY A 713 -2.88 1.02 38.01
C GLY A 713 -1.75 1.90 38.56
N TRP A 714 -0.51 1.67 38.11
CA TRP A 714 0.63 2.54 38.41
C TRP A 714 1.58 2.64 37.20
N LEU A 715 1.69 3.85 36.64
CA LEU A 715 2.59 4.15 35.53
C LEU A 715 3.92 4.73 36.04
N PRO A 716 5.08 4.13 35.71
CA PRO A 716 6.41 4.71 35.99
C PRO A 716 6.59 6.07 35.30
N ASP A 717 7.40 6.95 35.88
CA ASP A 717 7.64 8.31 35.34
C ASP A 717 8.17 8.28 33.89
N ASP A 718 9.10 7.37 33.55
CA ASP A 718 9.59 7.22 32.16
C ASP A 718 8.45 6.88 31.18
N THR A 719 7.46 6.10 31.62
CA THR A 719 6.30 5.74 30.79
C THR A 719 5.37 6.94 30.61
N ARG A 720 5.12 7.69 31.68
CA ARG A 720 4.35 8.95 31.63
C ARG A 720 5.00 9.97 30.71
N ASP A 721 6.32 10.14 30.80
CA ASP A 721 7.08 11.03 29.93
C ASP A 721 6.97 10.60 28.46
N ARG A 722 7.07 9.31 28.17
CA ARG A 722 6.92 8.79 26.80
C ARG A 722 5.52 9.01 26.24
N ILE A 723 4.48 8.84 27.06
CA ILE A 723 3.09 9.14 26.68
C ILE A 723 2.95 10.63 26.40
N ALA A 724 3.39 11.49 27.32
CA ALA A 724 3.29 12.95 27.18
C ALA A 724 4.01 13.46 25.93
N VAL A 725 5.22 12.97 25.66
CA VAL A 725 5.98 13.33 24.46
C VAL A 725 5.30 12.88 23.18
N TRP A 726 4.63 11.72 23.20
CA TRP A 726 3.84 11.25 22.07
C TRP A 726 2.60 12.11 21.82
N GLU A 727 1.97 12.66 22.85
CA GLU A 727 0.84 13.58 22.67
C GLU A 727 1.28 15.00 22.30
N GLU A 728 2.39 15.47 22.86
CA GLU A 728 2.91 16.82 22.65
C GLU A 728 3.48 17.02 21.23
N ALA A 729 4.10 16.00 20.64
CA ALA A 729 4.69 16.08 19.30
C ALA A 729 3.74 16.58 18.19
N PRO A 730 2.59 15.95 17.94
CA PRO A 730 1.65 16.43 16.93
C PRO A 730 1.06 17.81 17.29
N LEU A 731 0.86 18.11 18.58
CA LEU A 731 0.39 19.43 19.03
C LEU A 731 1.39 20.53 18.69
N LEU A 732 2.69 20.33 18.94
CA LEU A 732 3.72 21.30 18.59
C LEU A 732 3.91 21.43 17.08
N ASP A 733 3.70 20.37 16.30
CA ASP A 733 3.74 20.47 14.84
C ASP A 733 2.59 21.32 14.27
N GLU A 734 1.46 21.45 14.97
CA GLU A 734 0.39 22.39 14.61
C GLU A 734 0.60 23.80 15.18
N LEU A 735 1.13 23.89 16.40
CA LEU A 735 1.27 25.15 17.12
C LEU A 735 2.56 25.90 16.77
N ALA A 736 3.69 25.22 16.62
CA ALA A 736 5.01 25.84 16.52
C ALA A 736 5.58 25.80 15.09
N VAL A 737 4.89 25.19 14.14
CA VAL A 737 5.37 25.09 12.75
C VAL A 737 4.30 25.62 11.83
N ASN A 738 4.69 26.46 10.88
CA ASN A 738 3.83 26.81 9.77
C ASN A 738 3.53 25.54 8.97
N ALA A 739 2.38 24.93 9.27
CA ALA A 739 1.92 23.76 8.58
C ALA A 739 1.44 24.19 7.19
N GLY A 740 2.21 23.87 6.15
CA GLY A 740 1.76 23.95 4.75
C GLY A 740 0.64 22.94 4.40
N TYR A 741 -0.17 22.55 5.39
CA TYR A 741 -1.31 21.65 5.35
C TYR A 741 -2.55 22.46 5.72
N ARG A 742 -3.60 22.38 4.90
CA ARG A 742 -4.82 23.20 5.05
C ARG A 742 -5.73 22.75 6.20
N GLY A 743 -5.72 21.46 6.53
CA GLY A 743 -6.61 20.85 7.52
C GLY A 743 -6.10 20.86 8.97
N THR A 744 -5.35 21.88 9.41
CA THR A 744 -4.96 22.01 10.83
C THR A 744 -6.01 22.78 11.62
N LEU A 745 -6.05 22.61 12.95
CA LEU A 745 -7.04 23.30 13.78
C LEU A 745 -6.97 24.82 13.66
N PHE A 746 -5.76 25.36 13.57
CA PHE A 746 -5.49 26.79 13.47
C PHE A 746 -5.82 27.34 12.07
N ASN A 747 -5.46 26.61 11.00
CA ASN A 747 -5.76 27.05 9.62
C ASN A 747 -7.24 26.87 9.24
N LEU A 748 -7.97 26.00 9.93
CA LEU A 748 -9.43 25.86 9.81
C LEU A 748 -10.19 26.88 10.68
N GLY A 749 -9.49 27.67 11.49
CA GLY A 749 -10.11 28.64 12.40
C GLY A 749 -10.97 27.98 13.49
N LEU A 750 -10.68 26.73 13.87
CA LEU A 750 -11.39 26.04 14.95
C LEU A 750 -10.80 26.41 16.32
N VAL A 751 -9.47 26.42 16.42
CA VAL A 751 -8.73 26.73 17.66
C VAL A 751 -7.88 27.96 17.42
N GLY A 752 -7.91 28.89 18.37
CA GLY A 752 -7.10 30.09 18.38
C GLY A 752 -5.93 30.03 19.34
N VAL A 753 -4.94 30.89 19.10
CA VAL A 753 -3.84 31.15 20.02
C VAL A 753 -3.98 32.55 20.59
N ARG A 754 -4.14 32.65 21.90
CA ARG A 754 -4.13 33.92 22.64
C ARG A 754 -2.87 34.03 23.49
N TYR A 755 -2.29 35.22 23.50
CA TYR A 755 -1.19 35.58 24.41
C TYR A 755 -1.80 36.26 25.63
N ASN A 756 -1.72 35.61 26.78
CA ASN A 756 -2.41 36.01 28.01
C ASN A 756 -2.01 37.43 28.44
N ARG A 757 -3.00 38.33 28.58
CA ARG A 757 -2.84 39.74 29.01
C ARG A 757 -1.95 40.61 28.10
N LEU A 758 -1.75 40.23 26.84
CA LEU A 758 -0.99 41.05 25.88
C LEU A 758 -1.66 42.42 25.64
N ASP A 759 -2.98 42.41 25.51
CA ASP A 759 -3.83 43.59 25.39
C ASP A 759 -3.63 44.54 26.58
N GLU A 760 -3.80 44.05 27.82
CA GLU A 760 -3.59 44.84 29.03
C GLU A 760 -2.18 45.43 29.12
N TYR A 761 -1.15 44.64 28.75
CA TYR A 761 0.25 45.07 28.79
C TYR A 761 0.54 46.17 27.77
N VAL A 762 0.07 46.01 26.53
CA VAL A 762 0.23 47.00 25.46
C VAL A 762 -0.44 48.32 25.85
N HIS A 763 -1.66 48.29 26.40
CA HIS A 763 -2.33 49.50 26.85
C HIS A 763 -1.64 50.17 28.03
N ALA A 764 -1.06 49.41 28.96
CA ALA A 764 -0.41 49.96 30.14
C ALA A 764 1.00 50.52 29.90
N ARG A 765 1.74 49.99 28.90
CA ARG A 765 3.17 50.29 28.71
C ARG A 765 3.57 50.66 27.29
N GLY A 766 2.67 50.53 26.31
CA GLY A 766 2.98 50.63 24.89
C GLY A 766 3.02 52.04 24.31
N GLU A 767 2.61 53.09 25.04
CA GLU A 767 2.47 54.46 24.51
C GLU A 767 3.74 54.99 23.83
N ASN A 768 4.91 54.75 24.44
CA ASN A 768 6.20 55.20 23.89
C ASN A 768 6.54 54.47 22.57
N LEU A 769 6.37 53.15 22.54
CA LEU A 769 6.65 52.34 21.36
C LEU A 769 5.65 52.63 20.22
N ALA A 770 4.36 52.81 20.57
CA ALA A 770 3.31 53.21 19.63
C ALA A 770 3.60 54.59 19.03
N GLY A 771 4.02 55.55 19.85
CA GLY A 771 4.46 56.87 19.40
C GLY A 771 5.68 56.82 18.47
N THR A 772 6.65 55.94 18.76
CA THR A 772 7.84 55.73 17.92
C THR A 772 7.48 55.16 16.56
N LEU A 773 6.52 54.23 16.50
CA LEU A 773 6.03 53.61 15.27
C LEU A 773 5.00 54.47 14.52
N ALA A 774 4.49 55.54 15.14
CA ALA A 774 3.40 56.39 14.68
C ALA A 774 2.11 55.60 14.40
N ILE A 775 1.73 54.71 15.32
CA ILE A 775 0.51 53.89 15.27
C ILE A 775 -0.27 53.97 16.58
N HIS A 776 -1.54 53.54 16.58
CA HIS A 776 -2.39 53.48 17.77
C HIS A 776 -2.08 52.26 18.65
N LEU A 777 -2.50 52.29 19.93
CA LEU A 777 -2.25 51.19 20.87
C LEU A 777 -2.86 49.85 20.42
N GLY A 778 -4.07 49.85 19.85
CA GLY A 778 -4.69 48.63 19.30
C GLY A 778 -3.95 48.08 18.07
N GLU A 779 -3.32 48.96 17.28
CA GLU A 779 -2.49 48.59 16.14
C GLU A 779 -1.13 48.02 16.59
N LEU A 780 -0.57 48.58 17.67
CA LEU A 780 0.62 48.02 18.32
C LEU A 780 0.34 46.63 18.90
N GLU A 781 -0.83 46.42 19.52
CA GLU A 781 -1.23 45.10 20.00
C GLU A 781 -1.29 44.08 18.85
N TYR A 782 -1.90 44.47 17.73
CA TYR A 782 -1.95 43.65 16.53
C TYR A 782 -0.56 43.32 15.99
N LEU A 783 0.33 44.31 15.88
CA LEU A 783 1.72 44.12 15.45
C LEU A 783 2.47 43.16 16.37
N CYS A 784 2.42 43.37 17.68
CA CYS A 784 3.03 42.51 18.70
C CYS A 784 2.57 41.06 18.56
N ARG A 785 1.26 40.84 18.38
CA ARG A 785 0.71 39.49 18.20
C ARG A 785 1.21 38.83 16.91
N VAL A 786 1.24 39.56 15.78
CA VAL A 786 1.75 39.04 14.52
C VAL A 786 3.23 38.66 14.62
N VAL A 787 4.04 39.45 15.31
CA VAL A 787 5.46 39.14 15.55
C VAL A 787 5.59 37.86 16.39
N LEU A 788 4.84 37.74 17.49
CA LEU A 788 4.83 36.53 18.32
C LEU A 788 4.38 35.29 17.53
N ASP A 789 3.37 35.41 16.68
CA ASP A 789 2.91 34.33 15.79
C ASP A 789 3.99 33.91 14.78
N GLU A 790 4.68 34.87 14.16
CA GLU A 790 5.77 34.57 13.21
C GLU A 790 6.94 33.88 13.91
N MET A 791 7.33 34.33 15.11
CA MET A 791 8.36 33.64 15.91
C MET A 791 7.92 32.22 16.28
N ARG A 792 6.69 32.08 16.80
CA ARG A 792 6.11 30.79 17.20
C ARG A 792 6.06 29.81 16.04
N THR A 793 5.51 30.20 14.89
CA THR A 793 5.33 29.33 13.71
C THR A 793 6.62 29.03 12.94
N ARG A 794 7.73 29.70 13.28
CA ARG A 794 9.10 29.33 12.88
C ARG A 794 9.77 28.37 13.86
N GLY A 795 9.05 27.93 14.89
CA GLY A 795 9.53 26.95 15.86
C GLY A 795 10.31 27.53 17.03
N ALA A 796 10.33 28.86 17.18
CA ALA A 796 10.95 29.53 18.32
C ALA A 796 9.95 29.63 19.49
N LEU A 797 9.69 28.50 20.13
CA LEU A 797 8.76 28.37 21.27
C LEU A 797 9.48 27.69 22.44
N SER A 798 9.39 28.27 23.64
CA SER A 798 10.09 27.82 24.85
C SER A 798 9.47 26.57 25.47
N ARG A 799 9.35 25.49 24.69
CA ARG A 799 9.00 24.15 25.15
C ARG A 799 10.27 23.29 25.17
N PRO A 800 10.53 22.50 26.23
CA PRO A 800 11.77 21.71 26.34
C PRO A 800 12.05 20.88 25.09
N MET A 801 11.00 20.30 24.53
CA MET A 801 11.04 19.47 23.33
C MET A 801 11.59 20.16 22.06
N LEU A 802 11.56 21.49 22.01
CA LEU A 802 12.08 22.33 20.91
C LEU A 802 13.42 23.00 21.24
N GLN A 803 14.04 22.68 22.38
CA GLN A 803 15.31 23.25 22.82
C GLN A 803 16.50 22.32 22.60
N TYR A 804 16.25 21.02 22.35
CA TYR A 804 17.31 20.03 22.19
C TYR A 804 17.47 19.56 20.74
N HIS A 805 18.70 19.53 20.27
CA HIS A 805 19.08 18.67 19.15
C HIS A 805 19.04 17.20 19.61
N PRO A 806 18.43 16.27 18.84
CA PRO A 806 18.27 14.88 19.24
C PRO A 806 19.60 14.13 19.52
N ALA A 807 20.65 14.49 18.80
CA ALA A 807 21.99 13.90 18.98
C ALA A 807 22.80 14.51 20.15
N HIS A 808 22.27 15.49 20.89
CA HIS A 808 22.99 16.11 22.00
C HIS A 808 23.01 15.20 23.23
N ILE A 809 24.14 15.14 23.95
CA ILE A 809 24.29 14.26 25.13
C ILE A 809 23.32 14.57 26.26
N ALA A 810 22.95 15.85 26.44
CA ALA A 810 21.98 16.29 27.44
C ALA A 810 20.53 16.20 26.97
N CYS A 811 20.25 15.72 25.75
CA CYS A 811 18.87 15.55 25.28
C CYS A 811 18.23 14.37 26.04
N PRO A 812 17.11 14.58 26.77
CA PRO A 812 16.40 13.51 27.45
C PRO A 812 16.07 12.32 26.55
N GLN A 813 16.24 11.10 27.05
CA GLN A 813 16.09 9.87 26.26
C GLN A 813 14.68 9.72 25.67
N HIS A 814 13.64 10.14 26.41
CA HIS A 814 12.26 10.12 25.94
C HIS A 814 12.03 11.10 24.76
N PHE A 815 12.77 12.21 24.67
CA PHE A 815 12.72 13.09 23.48
C PHE A 815 13.42 12.46 22.27
N GLN A 816 14.57 11.80 22.47
CA GLN A 816 15.30 11.11 21.40
C GLN A 816 14.45 10.00 20.75
N ARG A 817 13.73 9.22 21.57
CA ARG A 817 12.86 8.14 21.09
C ARG A 817 11.63 8.60 20.31
N ALA A 818 11.24 9.88 20.42
CA ALA A 818 10.15 10.48 19.68
C ALA A 818 10.62 11.29 18.45
N GLU A 819 11.92 11.32 18.17
CA GLU A 819 12.52 12.12 17.08
C GLU A 819 11.99 11.72 15.69
N TRP A 820 11.74 10.43 15.46
CA TRP A 820 11.40 9.89 14.14
C TRP A 820 10.05 10.37 13.58
N GLU A 821 9.27 11.12 14.36
CA GLU A 821 7.92 11.57 14.00
C GLU A 821 7.74 13.07 13.85
N ARG A 822 8.68 13.89 14.32
CA ARG A 822 8.50 15.35 14.33
C ARG A 822 8.96 16.01 13.04
N ARG A 823 8.26 17.07 12.65
CA ARG A 823 8.69 17.93 11.52
C ARG A 823 9.88 18.80 11.89
N MET A 824 9.96 19.24 13.14
CA MET A 824 11.04 20.04 13.71
C MET A 824 12.13 19.16 14.33
N LYS A 825 13.35 19.26 13.81
CA LYS A 825 14.51 18.49 14.31
C LYS A 825 15.62 19.31 14.95
N LEU A 826 15.71 20.59 14.61
CA LEU A 826 16.74 21.50 15.12
C LEU A 826 16.09 22.52 16.08
N PRO A 827 16.69 22.79 17.24
CA PRO A 827 16.25 23.89 18.09
C PRO A 827 16.48 25.24 17.38
N GLN A 828 15.52 26.15 17.54
CA GLN A 828 15.52 27.42 16.83
C GLN A 828 15.19 28.60 17.74
N GLY A 829 15.78 29.77 17.47
CA GLY A 829 15.50 30.99 18.24
C GLY A 829 15.93 32.27 17.52
N TYR A 830 15.80 33.39 18.22
CA TYR A 830 16.16 34.73 17.72
C TYR A 830 17.39 35.29 18.48
N PRO A 831 18.22 36.13 17.84
CA PRO A 831 19.49 36.59 18.39
C PRO A 831 19.43 37.21 19.79
N LEU A 832 20.43 36.87 20.62
CA LEU A 832 20.76 37.54 21.88
C LEU A 832 22.27 37.77 21.99
N THR A 833 22.71 38.86 22.61
CA THR A 833 24.12 39.01 22.97
C THR A 833 24.54 37.98 24.04
N PRO A 834 25.84 37.75 24.26
CA PRO A 834 26.31 36.99 25.42
C PRO A 834 25.79 37.52 26.77
N GLN A 835 25.53 38.82 26.86
CA GLN A 835 24.93 39.52 28.01
C GLN A 835 23.39 39.36 28.05
N ARG A 836 22.81 38.57 27.14
CA ARG A 836 21.37 38.31 26.97
C ARG A 836 20.55 39.55 26.61
N GLU A 837 21.15 40.49 25.90
CA GLU A 837 20.45 41.65 25.33
C GLU A 837 19.88 41.29 23.95
N VAL A 838 18.73 41.85 23.61
CA VAL A 838 18.09 41.65 22.29
C VAL A 838 18.92 42.37 21.24
N VAL A 839 19.20 41.69 20.13
CA VAL A 839 19.87 42.29 18.97
C VAL A 839 19.12 41.95 17.69
N ALA A 840 19.14 42.89 16.75
CA ALA A 840 18.45 42.75 15.48
C ALA A 840 19.06 41.64 14.59
N ASN A 841 20.37 41.41 14.73
CA ASN A 841 21.12 40.48 13.91
C ASN A 841 22.28 39.79 14.66
N MET A 842 22.57 38.54 14.30
CA MET A 842 23.74 37.79 14.73
C MET A 842 24.38 37.04 13.56
N ASP A 843 25.72 36.91 13.57
CA ASP A 843 26.44 36.07 12.63
C ASP A 843 26.22 34.58 12.94
N ALA A 844 25.83 33.79 11.93
CA ALA A 844 25.66 32.35 12.03
C ALA A 844 26.94 31.64 12.52
N ALA A 845 28.12 32.19 12.21
CA ALA A 845 29.40 31.65 12.66
C ALA A 845 29.59 31.70 14.19
N LEU A 846 28.83 32.55 14.88
CA LEU A 846 28.87 32.68 16.34
C LEU A 846 28.01 31.62 17.04
N LEU A 847 27.24 30.81 16.30
CA LEU A 847 26.33 29.82 16.86
C LEU A 847 26.93 28.41 16.82
N PRO A 848 26.70 27.62 17.89
CA PRO A 848 26.97 26.19 17.87
C PRO A 848 26.33 25.47 16.69
N SER A 849 27.06 24.51 16.13
CA SER A 849 26.51 23.61 15.11
C SER A 849 25.29 22.85 15.67
N GLY A 850 24.22 22.74 14.88
CA GLY A 850 22.97 22.06 15.27
C GLY A 850 21.90 22.98 15.85
N ILE A 851 22.15 24.28 16.00
CA ILE A 851 21.15 25.30 16.36
C ILE A 851 20.85 26.17 15.14
N LYS A 852 19.57 26.47 14.91
CA LYS A 852 19.16 27.43 13.87
C LYS A 852 18.77 28.76 14.51
N HIS A 853 19.10 29.88 13.89
CA HIS A 853 18.61 31.19 14.32
C HIS A 853 17.84 31.87 13.19
N HIS A 854 16.99 32.84 13.57
CA HIS A 854 16.28 33.71 12.64
C HIS A 854 16.61 35.15 12.99
N ASN A 855 17.30 35.86 12.10
CA ASN A 855 17.55 37.29 12.30
C ASN A 855 16.24 38.09 12.24
N VAL A 856 16.18 39.21 12.95
CA VAL A 856 15.00 40.08 13.00
C VAL A 856 15.10 41.18 11.96
N TRP A 857 16.35 41.60 11.67
CA TRP A 857 16.70 42.62 10.69
C TRP A 857 17.91 42.20 9.85
N ARG A 858 18.00 42.75 8.64
CA ARG A 858 19.12 42.51 7.73
C ARG A 858 20.48 42.95 8.28
N ARG A 859 21.55 42.25 7.87
CA ARG A 859 22.94 42.61 8.18
C ARG A 859 23.33 43.91 7.48
N PRO A 860 24.04 44.83 8.14
CA PRO A 860 24.60 46.00 7.48
C PRO A 860 25.55 45.59 6.34
N GLY A 861 25.37 46.19 5.15
CA GLY A 861 26.26 45.99 4.00
C GLY A 861 26.06 44.68 3.21
N VAL A 862 25.13 43.81 3.63
CA VAL A 862 24.76 42.60 2.89
C VAL A 862 23.49 42.89 2.08
N GLY A 863 23.59 42.78 0.76
CA GLY A 863 22.43 42.84 -0.13
C GLY A 863 21.57 41.58 -0.03
N GLY A 864 20.30 41.68 -0.40
CA GLY A 864 19.34 40.55 -0.38
C GLY A 864 18.10 40.82 0.48
N ARG A 865 17.25 39.79 0.60
CA ARG A 865 15.95 39.88 1.25
C ARG A 865 16.05 40.13 2.75
N GLY A 866 15.27 41.09 3.24
CA GLY A 866 15.12 41.32 4.68
C GLY A 866 14.45 40.13 5.41
N PRO A 867 14.81 39.85 6.68
CA PRO A 867 14.17 38.81 7.46
C PRO A 867 12.65 38.97 7.60
N SER A 868 11.96 37.89 7.99
CA SER A 868 10.49 37.86 8.04
C SER A 868 9.89 38.92 8.96
N VAL A 869 10.46 39.11 10.15
CA VAL A 869 9.97 40.10 11.12
C VAL A 869 10.16 41.53 10.59
N GLU A 870 11.34 41.86 10.04
CA GLU A 870 11.55 43.16 9.38
C GLU A 870 10.49 43.43 8.29
N ARG A 871 10.22 42.44 7.43
CA ARG A 871 9.23 42.59 6.36
C ARG A 871 7.82 42.81 6.89
N ILE A 872 7.43 42.08 7.94
CA ILE A 872 6.12 42.23 8.58
C ILE A 872 5.97 43.62 9.20
N ILE A 873 6.98 44.09 9.94
CA ILE A 873 6.95 45.41 10.57
C ILE A 873 6.85 46.50 9.49
N ARG A 874 7.68 46.43 8.44
CA ARG A 874 7.62 47.37 7.31
C ARG A 874 6.25 47.39 6.63
N HIS A 875 5.73 46.21 6.31
CA HIS A 875 4.45 46.05 5.62
C HIS A 875 3.26 46.57 6.43
N LEU A 876 3.20 46.23 7.72
CA LEU A 876 2.12 46.68 8.59
C LEU A 876 2.21 48.17 8.90
N GLN A 877 3.40 48.72 9.12
CA GLN A 877 3.56 50.15 9.37
C GLN A 877 3.04 50.99 8.19
N ASP A 878 3.43 50.64 6.96
CA ASP A 878 2.97 51.30 5.73
C ASP A 878 1.44 51.25 5.60
N ARG A 879 0.86 50.08 5.89
CA ARG A 879 -0.58 49.82 5.78
C ARG A 879 -1.42 50.42 6.91
N LEU A 880 -0.83 50.68 8.07
CA LEU A 880 -1.48 51.29 9.24
C LEU A 880 -1.26 52.82 9.29
N GLY A 881 -0.55 53.40 8.31
CA GLY A 881 -0.34 54.84 8.21
C GLY A 881 0.82 55.40 9.05
N GLY A 882 1.72 54.55 9.52
CA GLY A 882 2.92 54.99 10.25
C GLY A 882 3.93 55.66 9.32
N THR A 883 4.51 56.78 9.76
CA THR A 883 5.40 57.63 8.93
C THR A 883 6.88 57.62 9.35
N THR A 884 7.24 56.81 10.36
CA THR A 884 8.61 56.76 10.88
C THR A 884 9.57 55.99 9.97
N GLN A 885 10.76 56.54 9.72
CA GLN A 885 11.82 55.84 9.00
C GLN A 885 12.33 54.63 9.80
N LEU A 886 12.06 53.42 9.28
CA LEU A 886 12.38 52.17 9.97
C LEU A 886 13.87 51.82 9.96
N ASN A 887 14.44 51.60 11.16
CA ASN A 887 15.82 51.20 11.42
C ASN A 887 15.88 49.89 12.25
N PRO A 888 17.05 49.25 12.39
CA PRO A 888 17.19 48.01 13.17
C PRO A 888 16.75 48.16 14.64
N GLN A 889 16.92 49.35 15.23
CA GLN A 889 16.59 49.63 16.63
C GLN A 889 15.11 49.37 16.92
N ILE A 890 14.21 49.71 16.00
CA ILE A 890 12.77 49.50 16.19
C ILE A 890 12.43 48.02 16.38
N ALA A 891 13.10 47.11 15.67
CA ALA A 891 12.89 45.68 15.86
C ALA A 891 13.42 45.19 17.21
N GLU A 892 14.54 45.76 17.68
CA GLU A 892 15.08 45.51 19.02
C GLU A 892 14.15 46.05 20.10
N ASP A 893 13.56 47.23 19.90
CA ASP A 893 12.63 47.86 20.82
C ASP A 893 11.33 47.06 20.94
N VAL A 894 10.78 46.57 19.83
CA VAL A 894 9.59 45.68 19.83
C VAL A 894 9.87 44.39 20.60
N LEU A 895 10.99 43.72 20.32
CA LEU A 895 11.34 42.47 21.00
C LEU A 895 11.73 42.69 22.47
N SER A 896 12.36 43.81 22.80
CA SER A 896 12.68 44.20 24.19
C SER A 896 11.40 44.49 24.97
N PHE A 897 10.45 45.22 24.36
CA PHE A 897 9.12 45.44 24.93
C PHE A 897 8.39 44.12 25.20
N LEU A 898 8.37 43.20 24.25
CA LEU A 898 7.79 41.87 24.44
C LEU A 898 8.52 41.05 25.52
N ARG A 899 9.84 41.22 25.66
CA ARG A 899 10.65 40.55 26.69
C ARG A 899 10.35 41.10 28.07
N ASP A 900 10.24 42.41 28.22
CA ASP A 900 9.89 43.07 29.48
C ASP A 900 8.48 42.67 29.95
N GLY A 901 7.57 42.43 29.00
CA GLY A 901 6.25 41.84 29.24
C GLY A 901 6.25 40.32 29.46
N SER A 902 7.41 39.65 29.42
CA SER A 902 7.56 38.19 29.54
C SER A 902 6.87 37.36 28.44
N PHE A 903 6.54 37.95 27.29
CA PHE A 903 5.97 37.24 26.13
C PHE A 903 7.02 36.46 25.34
N VAL A 904 8.28 36.90 25.43
CA VAL A 904 9.46 36.20 24.90
C VAL A 904 10.47 36.04 26.03
N THR A 905 11.27 34.97 25.98
CA THR A 905 12.22 34.60 27.03
C THR A 905 13.54 34.11 26.44
N ALA A 906 14.64 34.32 27.15
CA ALA A 906 15.93 33.76 26.80
C ALA A 906 15.94 32.26 27.13
N ALA A 907 15.95 31.42 26.10
CA ALA A 907 15.99 29.97 26.21
C ALA A 907 17.41 29.44 25.93
N GLU A 908 17.83 28.46 26.72
CA GLU A 908 19.06 27.71 26.45
C GLU A 908 18.75 26.63 25.40
N LEU A 909 19.41 26.71 24.25
CA LEU A 909 19.27 25.77 23.13
C LEU A 909 20.51 24.90 23.02
N PHE A 910 20.33 23.61 22.75
CA PHE A 910 21.39 22.60 22.74
C PHE A 910 21.63 22.11 21.30
N GLY A 911 22.80 22.42 20.74
CA GLY A 911 23.22 21.97 19.40
C GLY A 911 23.75 20.53 19.40
N PHE A 912 24.68 20.17 18.52
CA PHE A 912 25.27 18.83 18.52
C PHE A 912 26.13 18.55 19.76
N ARG A 913 26.85 19.56 20.24
CA ARG A 913 27.81 19.44 21.36
C ARG A 913 27.74 20.60 22.33
N ASP A 914 27.58 21.81 21.80
CA ASP A 914 27.55 23.04 22.59
C ASP A 914 26.15 23.63 22.68
N ARG A 915 25.98 24.63 23.53
CA ARG A 915 24.71 25.30 23.83
C ARG A 915 24.82 26.81 23.65
N ALA A 916 23.71 27.45 23.31
CA ALA A 916 23.62 28.90 23.16
C ALA A 916 22.30 29.43 23.73
N HIS A 917 22.30 30.69 24.15
CA HIS A 917 21.07 31.35 24.58
C HIS A 917 20.50 32.14 23.41
N LEU A 918 19.26 31.82 23.03
CA LEU A 918 18.50 32.55 22.02
C LEU A 918 17.11 32.88 22.55
N LEU A 919 16.47 33.88 21.96
CA LEU A 919 15.14 34.32 22.33
C LEU A 919 14.08 33.39 21.70
N GLN A 920 13.14 32.92 22.51
CA GLN A 920 11.97 32.14 22.09
C GLN A 920 10.68 32.76 22.65
N VAL A 921 9.55 32.50 22.00
CA VAL A 921 8.23 32.84 22.55
C VAL A 921 8.01 32.07 23.84
N ASN A 922 7.59 32.76 24.90
CA ASN A 922 7.31 32.13 26.18
C ASN A 922 6.05 31.27 26.07
N SER A 923 6.20 29.96 26.28
CA SER A 923 5.10 29.01 26.18
C SER A 923 4.07 29.14 27.31
N GLU A 924 4.47 29.69 28.47
CA GLU A 924 3.58 29.85 29.65
C GLU A 924 2.51 30.93 29.47
N VAL A 925 2.70 31.88 28.54
CA VAL A 925 1.70 32.91 28.25
C VAL A 925 0.70 32.49 27.17
N ILE A 926 0.92 31.35 26.51
CA ILE A 926 0.03 30.87 25.45
C ILE A 926 -1.22 30.23 26.05
N ARG A 927 -2.37 30.59 25.48
CA ARG A 927 -3.68 30.01 25.76
C ARG A 927 -4.30 29.51 24.47
N LEU A 928 -4.85 28.30 24.51
CA LEU A 928 -5.62 27.68 23.44
C LEU A 928 -7.10 27.81 23.78
N GLU A 929 -7.91 28.23 22.82
CA GLU A 929 -9.35 28.40 22.98
C GLU A 929 -10.08 28.10 21.67
N LEU A 930 -11.34 27.68 21.75
CA LEU A 930 -12.19 27.55 20.56
C LEU A 930 -12.60 28.93 20.06
N LEU A 931 -12.61 29.10 18.75
CA LEU A 931 -13.03 30.35 18.12
C LEU A 931 -14.51 30.35 17.82
N SER A 932 -15.23 31.33 18.37
CA SER A 932 -16.57 31.67 17.90
C SER A 932 -16.52 32.29 16.51
N GLU A 933 -17.65 32.34 15.81
CA GLU A 933 -17.79 32.98 14.51
C GLU A 933 -17.32 34.45 14.52
N GLN A 934 -17.61 35.20 15.60
CA GLN A 934 -17.18 36.61 15.72
C GLN A 934 -15.67 36.76 15.92
N GLN A 935 -15.02 35.76 16.50
CA GLN A 935 -13.57 35.75 16.74
C GLN A 935 -12.79 35.21 15.54
N ARG A 936 -13.46 34.50 14.64
CA ARG A 936 -12.85 33.85 13.48
C ARG A 936 -12.72 34.84 12.34
N VAL A 937 -11.50 35.29 12.10
CA VAL A 937 -11.19 36.17 10.96
C VAL A 937 -10.08 35.59 10.09
N HIS A 938 -10.20 35.82 8.79
CA HIS A 938 -9.25 35.39 7.78
C HIS A 938 -9.02 36.50 6.77
N CYS A 939 -7.88 36.47 6.08
CA CYS A 939 -7.64 37.43 5.00
C CYS A 939 -8.47 37.07 3.76
N GLU A 940 -9.20 38.04 3.21
CA GLU A 940 -10.03 37.89 2.00
C GLU A 940 -9.20 37.56 0.73
N VAL A 941 -7.90 37.86 0.73
CA VAL A 941 -7.01 37.62 -0.42
C VAL A 941 -6.26 36.30 -0.27
N CYS A 942 -5.54 36.11 0.85
CA CYS A 942 -4.61 35.00 1.02
C CYS A 942 -5.13 33.85 1.87
N GLY A 943 -6.25 34.02 2.56
CA GLY A 943 -6.83 33.03 3.47
C GLY A 943 -6.07 32.87 4.80
N ASP A 944 -5.09 33.72 5.10
CA ASP A 944 -4.34 33.67 6.37
C ASP A 944 -5.30 33.92 7.54
N VAL A 945 -5.48 32.91 8.38
CA VAL A 945 -6.36 32.94 9.56
C VAL A 945 -5.61 33.59 10.71
N ARG A 946 -6.26 34.52 11.43
CA ARG A 946 -5.66 35.15 12.61
C ARG A 946 -6.64 35.21 13.75
N THR A 947 -6.20 34.77 14.92
CA THR A 947 -6.97 34.89 16.15
C THR A 947 -6.92 36.31 16.70
N GLY A 948 -8.08 36.86 17.06
CA GLY A 948 -8.20 38.17 17.72
C GLY A 948 -7.79 39.36 16.85
N ALA A 949 -7.63 39.20 15.53
CA ALA A 949 -7.38 40.33 14.63
C ALA A 949 -8.64 41.20 14.51
N PRO A 950 -8.50 42.54 14.59
CA PRO A 950 -9.62 43.41 14.29
C PRO A 950 -10.12 43.16 12.87
N VAL A 951 -11.45 43.17 12.69
CA VAL A 951 -12.04 43.15 11.35
C VAL A 951 -11.56 44.40 10.60
N HIS A 952 -11.22 44.23 9.33
CA HIS A 952 -10.57 45.22 8.46
C HIS A 952 -9.13 45.59 8.81
N ALA A 953 -8.48 44.90 9.76
CA ALA A 953 -7.03 45.04 9.93
C ALA A 953 -6.29 44.61 8.65
N PRO A 954 -5.13 45.21 8.32
CA PRO A 954 -4.33 44.80 7.18
C PRO A 954 -3.73 43.42 7.41
N CYS A 955 -3.76 42.55 6.39
CA CYS A 955 -3.11 41.25 6.43
C CYS A 955 -1.59 41.41 6.60
N PRO A 956 -0.91 40.62 7.46
CA PRO A 956 0.52 40.74 7.66
C PRO A 956 1.35 40.10 6.54
N ARG A 957 0.72 39.36 5.63
CA ARG A 957 1.39 38.59 4.56
C ARG A 957 1.13 39.12 3.15
N CYS A 958 0.01 39.81 2.93
CA CYS A 958 -0.42 40.27 1.61
C CYS A 958 -1.17 41.61 1.72
N HIS A 959 -1.70 42.08 0.58
CA HIS A 959 -2.40 43.37 0.48
C HIS A 959 -3.89 43.33 0.90
N GLY A 960 -4.45 42.16 1.24
CA GLY A 960 -5.85 42.02 1.65
C GLY A 960 -6.15 42.49 3.07
N LEU A 961 -7.43 42.56 3.41
CA LEU A 961 -7.93 42.88 4.74
C LEU A 961 -8.46 41.63 5.47
N MET A 962 -8.49 41.70 6.80
CA MET A 962 -9.07 40.66 7.65
C MET A 962 -10.60 40.79 7.64
N VAL A 963 -11.31 39.70 7.34
CA VAL A 963 -12.78 39.62 7.30
C VAL A 963 -13.27 38.44 8.15
N THR A 964 -14.50 38.51 8.64
CA THR A 964 -15.14 37.42 9.39
C THR A 964 -15.25 36.16 8.54
N TRP A 965 -15.20 34.99 9.19
CA TRP A 965 -15.32 33.71 8.51
C TRP A 965 -16.50 32.89 9.03
N ASP A 966 -17.58 32.92 8.25
CA ASP A 966 -18.87 32.33 8.59
C ASP A 966 -18.80 30.84 8.94
N ASP A 967 -19.50 30.46 10.01
CA ASP A 967 -19.53 29.09 10.52
C ASP A 967 -20.09 28.10 9.49
N ALA A 968 -21.07 28.52 8.69
CA ALA A 968 -21.68 27.70 7.63
C ALA A 968 -20.67 27.29 6.55
N VAL A 969 -19.73 28.18 6.19
CA VAL A 969 -18.68 27.89 5.20
C VAL A 969 -17.62 26.97 5.81
N VAL A 970 -17.26 27.20 7.07
CA VAL A 970 -16.30 26.34 7.80
C VAL A 970 -16.85 24.91 7.97
N ALA A 971 -18.15 24.77 8.27
CA ALA A 971 -18.80 23.49 8.49
C ALA A 971 -18.87 22.60 7.23
N GLN A 972 -18.79 23.17 6.03
CA GLN A 972 -18.75 22.39 4.78
C GLN A 972 -17.41 21.64 4.58
N ASN A 973 -16.33 22.13 5.21
CA ASN A 973 -15.01 21.54 5.08
C ASN A 973 -14.97 20.11 5.65
N ARG A 974 -14.50 19.14 4.86
CA ARG A 974 -14.43 17.72 5.29
C ARG A 974 -13.60 17.54 6.56
N HIS A 975 -12.44 18.22 6.66
CA HIS A 975 -11.58 18.10 7.84
C HIS A 975 -12.30 18.59 9.10
N VAL A 976 -13.09 19.67 9.00
CA VAL A 976 -13.89 20.18 10.12
C VAL A 976 -14.97 19.17 10.54
N ARG A 977 -15.72 18.60 9.58
CA ARG A 977 -16.73 17.57 9.87
C ARG A 977 -16.13 16.39 10.62
N ARG A 978 -14.95 15.92 10.18
CA ARG A 978 -14.24 14.81 10.84
C ARG A 978 -13.71 15.18 12.22
N ILE A 979 -13.17 16.39 12.38
CA ILE A 979 -12.67 16.88 13.68
C ILE A 979 -13.83 17.05 14.69
N ARG A 980 -15.04 17.38 14.24
CA ARG A 980 -16.21 17.49 15.11
C ARG A 980 -16.91 16.14 15.35
N ASN A 981 -16.63 15.10 14.56
CA ASN A 981 -17.23 13.78 14.72
C ASN A 981 -16.54 12.98 15.84
N ARG A 982 -17.18 12.95 17.02
CA ARG A 982 -16.69 12.23 18.20
C ARG A 982 -16.72 10.69 18.03
N GLU A 983 -17.60 10.18 17.18
CA GLU A 983 -17.77 8.75 16.94
C GLU A 983 -16.87 8.22 15.81
N ALA A 984 -16.05 9.08 15.18
CA ALA A 984 -15.22 8.65 14.06
C ALA A 984 -14.17 7.60 14.47
N ILE A 985 -14.14 6.50 13.74
CA ILE A 985 -13.27 5.37 14.03
C ILE A 985 -11.88 5.64 13.43
N PRO A 986 -10.80 5.66 14.24
CA PRO A 986 -9.47 5.89 13.72
C PRO A 986 -8.97 4.67 12.94
N LEU A 987 -8.25 4.91 11.84
CA LEU A 987 -7.51 3.86 11.15
C LEU A 987 -6.15 3.66 11.81
N VAL A 988 -5.92 2.47 12.36
CA VAL A 988 -4.64 2.01 12.90
C VAL A 988 -4.07 0.97 11.97
N ALA A 989 -3.23 1.43 11.05
CA ALA A 989 -2.65 0.59 10.02
C ALA A 989 -1.37 -0.12 10.48
N LYS A 990 -1.10 -1.32 9.96
CA LYS A 990 0.22 -1.98 10.05
C LYS A 990 0.67 -2.49 8.69
N GLU A 991 1.98 -2.53 8.49
CA GLU A 991 2.56 -3.12 7.28
C GLU A 991 2.51 -4.65 7.39
N HIS A 992 2.10 -5.32 6.32
CA HIS A 992 2.21 -6.77 6.20
C HIS A 992 2.89 -7.17 4.88
N THR A 993 4.23 -7.14 4.85
CA THR A 993 5.02 -7.49 3.66
C THR A 993 6.10 -8.52 3.98
N ALA A 994 6.75 -9.07 2.95
CA ALA A 994 7.90 -9.96 3.14
C ALA A 994 9.18 -9.24 3.64
N GLN A 995 9.15 -7.92 3.89
CA GLN A 995 10.30 -7.18 4.43
C GLN A 995 10.35 -7.19 5.96
N ILE A 996 9.22 -7.37 6.63
CA ILE A 996 9.14 -7.52 8.09
C ILE A 996 9.43 -8.97 8.50
N THR A 997 9.92 -9.15 9.73
CA THR A 997 10.34 -10.49 10.19
C THR A 997 9.14 -11.43 10.33
N THR A 998 9.38 -12.74 10.37
CA THR A 998 8.29 -13.71 10.55
C THR A 998 7.60 -13.55 11.91
N ALA A 999 8.36 -13.23 12.96
CA ALA A 999 7.81 -12.97 14.28
C ALA A 999 6.91 -11.72 14.28
N ASP A 1000 7.38 -10.60 13.70
CA ASP A 1000 6.59 -9.38 13.61
C ASP A 1000 5.31 -9.57 12.77
N ARG A 1001 5.36 -10.39 11.71
CA ARG A 1001 4.18 -10.73 10.91
C ARG A 1001 3.13 -11.46 11.72
N ALA A 1002 3.53 -12.50 12.44
CA ALA A 1002 2.62 -13.27 13.30
C ALA A 1002 1.98 -12.36 14.36
N GLU A 1003 2.78 -11.51 15.01
CA GLU A 1003 2.28 -10.54 16.00
C GLU A 1003 1.28 -9.54 15.39
N VAL A 1004 1.57 -9.02 14.19
CA VAL A 1004 0.66 -8.10 13.47
C VAL A 1004 -0.64 -8.80 13.07
N GLU A 1005 -0.58 -10.06 12.63
CA GLU A 1005 -1.76 -10.86 12.30
C GLU A 1005 -2.62 -11.16 13.55
N GLU A 1006 -2.00 -11.54 14.66
CA GLU A 1006 -2.69 -11.76 15.95
C GLU A 1006 -3.37 -10.48 16.44
N ASN A 1007 -2.66 -9.35 16.42
CA ASN A 1007 -3.20 -8.04 16.76
C ASN A 1007 -4.39 -7.64 15.87
N PHE A 1008 -4.28 -7.91 14.56
CA PHE A 1008 -5.37 -7.64 13.63
C PHE A 1008 -6.60 -8.52 13.92
N LYS A 1009 -6.40 -9.80 14.25
CA LYS A 1009 -7.47 -10.75 14.60
C LYS A 1009 -8.12 -10.48 15.95
N ALA A 1010 -7.36 -10.03 16.95
CA ALA A 1010 -7.86 -9.79 18.30
C ALA A 1010 -9.02 -8.76 18.34
N PRO A 1011 -9.91 -8.76 19.34
CA PRO A 1011 -10.94 -7.72 19.50
C PRO A 1011 -10.36 -6.32 19.71
N SER A 1012 -11.19 -5.27 19.55
CA SER A 1012 -10.75 -3.87 19.74
C SER A 1012 -10.25 -3.55 21.16
N GLU A 1013 -10.74 -4.29 22.16
CA GLU A 1013 -10.30 -4.16 23.56
C GLU A 1013 -8.85 -4.63 23.79
N VAL A 1014 -8.37 -5.57 22.97
CA VAL A 1014 -7.02 -6.13 23.06
C VAL A 1014 -6.06 -5.39 22.13
N SER A 1015 -6.50 -5.10 20.90
CA SER A 1015 -5.65 -4.43 19.93
C SER A 1015 -6.45 -3.52 18.99
N PRO A 1016 -6.05 -2.24 18.87
CA PRO A 1016 -6.73 -1.28 18.02
C PRO A 1016 -6.40 -1.44 16.52
N VAL A 1017 -5.48 -2.36 16.15
CA VAL A 1017 -5.08 -2.58 14.76
C VAL A 1017 -6.27 -3.07 13.95
N ASN A 1018 -6.73 -2.24 13.01
CA ASN A 1018 -7.92 -2.47 12.20
C ASN A 1018 -7.68 -2.37 10.69
N MET A 1019 -6.44 -2.07 10.27
CA MET A 1019 -6.07 -2.00 8.86
C MET A 1019 -4.71 -2.63 8.61
N LEU A 1020 -4.59 -3.50 7.60
CA LEU A 1020 -3.28 -3.99 7.13
C LEU A 1020 -3.02 -3.52 5.70
N ALA A 1021 -1.93 -2.76 5.52
CA ALA A 1021 -1.40 -2.50 4.19
C ALA A 1021 -0.48 -3.66 3.81
N CYS A 1022 -0.92 -4.49 2.88
CA CYS A 1022 -0.31 -5.77 2.58
C CYS A 1022 0.17 -5.86 1.13
N SER A 1023 1.22 -6.66 0.94
CA SER A 1023 1.66 -7.09 -0.38
C SER A 1023 0.89 -8.36 -0.81
N PRO A 1024 1.27 -9.09 -1.87
CA PRO A 1024 0.71 -10.42 -2.18
C PRO A 1024 0.85 -11.46 -1.03
N THR A 1025 1.47 -11.09 0.08
CA THR A 1025 1.61 -11.93 1.29
C THR A 1025 0.28 -12.39 1.88
N LEU A 1026 -0.79 -11.58 1.83
CA LEU A 1026 -2.13 -11.97 2.31
C LEU A 1026 -3.09 -12.33 1.17
N GLU A 1027 -2.59 -12.42 -0.06
CA GLU A 1027 -3.38 -12.78 -1.24
C GLU A 1027 -3.80 -14.25 -1.16
N MET A 1028 -2.86 -15.12 -0.78
CA MET A 1028 -3.00 -16.58 -0.78
C MET A 1028 -3.07 -17.14 0.64
N GLY A 1029 -3.94 -18.14 0.88
CA GLY A 1029 -3.85 -19.07 2.02
C GLY A 1029 -4.25 -18.59 3.41
N ILE A 1030 -3.79 -17.40 3.85
CA ILE A 1030 -3.83 -17.03 5.27
C ILE A 1030 -5.26 -16.72 5.72
N ASP A 1031 -5.72 -17.39 6.78
CA ASP A 1031 -6.99 -17.09 7.42
C ASP A 1031 -6.82 -15.91 8.39
N VAL A 1032 -7.35 -14.75 8.02
CA VAL A 1032 -7.39 -13.53 8.85
C VAL A 1032 -8.81 -13.27 9.40
N GLY A 1033 -9.71 -14.24 9.31
CA GLY A 1033 -11.15 -14.05 9.53
C GLY A 1033 -11.85 -13.50 8.28
N GLY A 1034 -13.16 -13.74 8.18
CA GLY A 1034 -13.97 -13.17 7.10
C GLY A 1034 -14.06 -11.64 7.25
N LEU A 1035 -13.71 -10.91 6.19
CA LEU A 1035 -13.79 -9.45 6.14
C LEU A 1035 -15.04 -9.03 5.36
N ASP A 1036 -15.59 -7.87 5.67
CA ASP A 1036 -16.71 -7.30 4.90
C ASP A 1036 -16.23 -6.50 3.68
N ALA A 1037 -15.03 -5.91 3.74
CA ALA A 1037 -14.47 -5.11 2.64
C ALA A 1037 -12.96 -5.29 2.43
N VAL A 1038 -12.51 -5.09 1.20
CA VAL A 1038 -11.09 -4.96 0.83
C VAL A 1038 -10.85 -3.81 -0.13
N VAL A 1039 -9.67 -3.20 -0.06
CA VAL A 1039 -9.22 -2.13 -0.96
C VAL A 1039 -7.98 -2.58 -1.72
N MET A 1040 -7.96 -2.39 -3.03
CA MET A 1040 -6.78 -2.52 -3.87
C MET A 1040 -6.23 -1.11 -4.11
N ARG A 1041 -5.04 -0.80 -3.59
CA ARG A 1041 -4.36 0.50 -3.79
C ARG A 1041 -4.01 0.75 -5.26
N ASN A 1042 -3.87 -0.31 -6.04
CA ASN A 1042 -3.68 -0.32 -7.48
C ASN A 1042 -4.49 -1.46 -8.10
N VAL A 1043 -4.73 -1.41 -9.41
CA VAL A 1043 -5.30 -2.57 -10.09
C VAL A 1043 -4.27 -3.71 -10.04
N PRO A 1044 -4.63 -4.92 -9.54
CA PRO A 1044 -3.72 -6.06 -9.52
C PRO A 1044 -3.25 -6.44 -10.94
N PRO A 1045 -2.04 -6.99 -11.12
CA PRO A 1045 -1.48 -7.26 -12.45
C PRO A 1045 -2.31 -8.22 -13.32
N ARG A 1046 -3.21 -9.00 -12.70
CA ARG A 1046 -4.05 -9.97 -13.38
C ARG A 1046 -5.41 -10.18 -12.69
N PRO A 1047 -6.41 -10.69 -13.44
CA PRO A 1047 -7.72 -11.05 -12.91
C PRO A 1047 -7.69 -12.08 -11.76
N ASP A 1048 -6.82 -13.10 -11.82
CA ASP A 1048 -6.67 -14.10 -10.75
C ASP A 1048 -6.24 -13.43 -9.44
N ASN A 1049 -5.27 -12.51 -9.50
CA ASN A 1049 -4.84 -11.78 -8.30
C ASN A 1049 -5.99 -10.95 -7.72
N TYR A 1050 -6.78 -10.30 -8.57
CA TYR A 1050 -7.95 -9.54 -8.14
C TYR A 1050 -9.03 -10.43 -7.51
N ALA A 1051 -9.35 -11.58 -8.11
CA ALA A 1051 -10.33 -12.51 -7.58
C ALA A 1051 -9.88 -13.15 -6.26
N GLN A 1052 -8.59 -13.46 -6.10
CA GLN A 1052 -8.03 -13.97 -4.84
C GLN A 1052 -8.11 -12.94 -3.71
N ARG A 1053 -7.70 -11.70 -3.98
CA ARG A 1053 -7.75 -10.61 -3.00
C ARG A 1053 -9.18 -10.18 -2.70
N GLY A 1054 -10.01 -10.02 -3.74
CA GLY A 1054 -11.44 -9.69 -3.64
C GLY A 1054 -12.26 -10.77 -2.95
N GLY A 1055 -11.89 -12.03 -3.14
CA GLY A 1055 -12.47 -13.21 -2.47
C GLY A 1055 -12.23 -13.25 -0.96
N ARG A 1056 -11.49 -12.29 -0.38
CA ARG A 1056 -11.38 -12.11 1.07
C ARG A 1056 -12.56 -11.34 1.66
N ALA A 1057 -13.23 -10.51 0.86
CA ALA A 1057 -14.43 -9.80 1.26
C ALA A 1057 -15.69 -10.68 1.13
N GLY A 1058 -16.55 -10.62 2.14
CA GLY A 1058 -17.83 -11.32 2.24
C GLY A 1058 -17.73 -12.82 2.48
N ARG A 1059 -16.64 -13.35 3.06
CA ARG A 1059 -16.51 -14.81 3.26
C ARG A 1059 -17.55 -15.41 4.23
N ARG A 1060 -17.93 -14.67 5.28
CA ARG A 1060 -18.89 -15.13 6.31
C ARG A 1060 -20.33 -14.77 5.97
N SER A 1061 -20.57 -13.50 5.65
CA SER A 1061 -21.88 -12.94 5.32
C SER A 1061 -22.33 -13.22 3.88
N ARG A 1062 -21.42 -13.69 3.01
CA ARG A 1062 -21.61 -13.81 1.54
C ARG A 1062 -21.96 -12.48 0.85
N VAL A 1063 -21.81 -11.36 1.56
CA VAL A 1063 -21.96 -9.98 1.09
C VAL A 1063 -20.63 -9.28 1.29
N GLY A 1064 -20.05 -8.72 0.24
CA GLY A 1064 -18.69 -8.16 0.32
C GLY A 1064 -18.48 -6.96 -0.58
N ILE A 1065 -17.58 -6.06 -0.17
CA ILE A 1065 -17.22 -4.86 -0.93
C ILE A 1065 -15.76 -4.96 -1.40
N VAL A 1066 -15.53 -4.75 -2.68
CA VAL A 1066 -14.19 -4.73 -3.29
C VAL A 1066 -13.97 -3.40 -4.00
N LEU A 1067 -13.07 -2.58 -3.47
CA LEU A 1067 -12.70 -1.30 -4.07
C LEU A 1067 -11.36 -1.40 -4.78
N GLY A 1068 -11.33 -1.07 -6.08
CA GLY A 1068 -10.10 -0.91 -6.85
C GLY A 1068 -9.75 0.56 -7.01
N TYR A 1069 -8.53 0.97 -6.67
CA TYR A 1069 -8.04 2.31 -6.96
C TYR A 1069 -7.11 2.27 -8.17
N ALA A 1070 -7.55 2.77 -9.33
CA ALA A 1070 -6.78 2.75 -10.56
C ALA A 1070 -5.78 3.90 -10.61
N ARG A 1071 -4.48 3.61 -10.74
CA ARG A 1071 -3.45 4.65 -10.91
C ARG A 1071 -3.40 5.12 -12.37
N SER A 1072 -2.66 6.21 -12.64
CA SER A 1072 -2.34 6.64 -14.01
C SER A 1072 -1.23 5.77 -14.61
N THR A 1073 -1.51 4.47 -14.76
CA THR A 1073 -0.67 3.54 -15.52
C THR A 1073 -1.52 2.97 -16.65
N PRO A 1074 -0.94 2.67 -17.83
CA PRO A 1074 -1.71 2.12 -18.95
C PRO A 1074 -2.50 0.86 -18.57
N HIS A 1075 -1.91 0.01 -17.73
CA HIS A 1075 -2.54 -1.18 -17.19
C HIS A 1075 -3.78 -0.86 -16.32
N ASP A 1076 -3.64 0.02 -15.32
CA ASP A 1076 -4.73 0.32 -14.39
C ASP A 1076 -5.87 1.07 -15.12
N GLN A 1077 -5.54 1.92 -16.09
CA GLN A 1077 -6.54 2.63 -16.90
C GLN A 1077 -7.31 1.69 -17.83
N TYR A 1078 -6.64 0.73 -18.48
CA TYR A 1078 -7.32 -0.28 -19.29
C TYR A 1078 -8.42 -1.01 -18.50
N PHE A 1079 -8.11 -1.44 -17.28
CA PHE A 1079 -9.08 -2.14 -16.42
C PHE A 1079 -10.04 -1.22 -15.68
N TYR A 1080 -9.74 0.08 -15.58
CA TYR A 1080 -10.73 1.07 -15.17
C TYR A 1080 -11.82 1.21 -16.23
N ASP A 1081 -11.47 1.21 -17.52
CA ASP A 1081 -12.44 1.28 -18.62
C ASP A 1081 -13.10 -0.07 -18.90
N LYS A 1082 -12.43 -1.18 -18.53
CA LYS A 1082 -12.95 -2.55 -18.65
C LYS A 1082 -12.95 -3.33 -17.32
N PRO A 1083 -13.72 -2.90 -16.30
CA PRO A 1083 -13.73 -3.58 -14.99
C PRO A 1083 -14.15 -5.04 -15.07
N ARG A 1084 -15.07 -5.38 -15.98
CA ARG A 1084 -15.59 -6.74 -16.17
C ARG A 1084 -14.48 -7.77 -16.39
N GLU A 1085 -13.48 -7.45 -17.22
CA GLU A 1085 -12.37 -8.35 -17.53
C GLU A 1085 -11.51 -8.66 -16.29
N MET A 1086 -11.40 -7.70 -15.36
CA MET A 1086 -10.66 -7.88 -14.10
C MET A 1086 -11.49 -8.61 -13.04
N ILE A 1087 -12.77 -8.27 -12.90
CA ILE A 1087 -13.65 -8.82 -11.86
C ILE A 1087 -13.96 -10.30 -12.09
N ALA A 1088 -14.12 -10.71 -13.36
CA ALA A 1088 -14.45 -12.09 -13.70
C ALA A 1088 -13.45 -13.12 -13.13
N GLY A 1089 -12.19 -12.71 -12.91
CA GLY A 1089 -11.18 -13.57 -12.28
C GLY A 1089 -10.68 -14.71 -13.17
N GLU A 1090 -11.17 -14.77 -14.40
CA GLU A 1090 -10.83 -15.77 -15.40
C GLU A 1090 -9.44 -15.52 -15.98
N VAL A 1091 -8.64 -16.58 -16.07
CA VAL A 1091 -7.29 -16.50 -16.66
C VAL A 1091 -7.17 -17.37 -17.90
N PRO A 1092 -6.47 -16.90 -18.95
CA PRO A 1092 -6.12 -17.79 -20.05
C PRO A 1092 -5.19 -18.91 -19.57
N ALA A 1093 -5.28 -20.07 -20.23
CA ALA A 1093 -4.37 -21.19 -19.98
C ALA A 1093 -2.90 -20.71 -20.11
N PRO A 1094 -2.03 -20.99 -19.13
CA PRO A 1094 -0.66 -20.49 -19.19
C PRO A 1094 0.16 -21.17 -20.29
N ALA A 1095 1.05 -20.41 -20.93
CA ALA A 1095 1.98 -20.96 -21.91
C ALA A 1095 3.31 -21.38 -21.24
N VAL A 1096 3.82 -22.56 -21.61
CA VAL A 1096 5.11 -23.13 -21.17
C VAL A 1096 5.91 -23.54 -22.42
N SER A 1097 7.20 -23.18 -22.47
CA SER A 1097 8.06 -23.48 -23.63
C SER A 1097 9.21 -24.41 -23.22
N LEU A 1098 9.04 -25.69 -23.50
CA LEU A 1098 10.05 -26.73 -23.23
C LEU A 1098 11.24 -26.68 -24.21
N GLY A 1099 11.12 -25.98 -25.35
CA GLY A 1099 12.19 -25.85 -26.34
C GLY A 1099 13.25 -24.79 -26.01
N ASN A 1100 13.14 -24.11 -24.86
CA ASN A 1100 14.10 -23.08 -24.48
C ASN A 1100 15.45 -23.71 -24.10
N ARG A 1101 16.42 -23.62 -25.03
CA ARG A 1101 17.76 -24.19 -24.90
C ARG A 1101 18.50 -23.72 -23.64
N ASP A 1102 18.42 -22.44 -23.28
CA ASP A 1102 19.14 -21.89 -22.12
C ASP A 1102 18.61 -22.45 -20.80
N VAL A 1103 17.29 -22.64 -20.71
CA VAL A 1103 16.64 -23.24 -19.54
C VAL A 1103 17.06 -24.71 -19.42
N LEU A 1104 17.01 -25.47 -20.52
CA LEU A 1104 17.44 -26.87 -20.55
C LEU A 1104 18.91 -27.04 -20.14
N ILE A 1105 19.81 -26.19 -20.63
CA ILE A 1105 21.24 -26.23 -20.28
C ILE A 1105 21.44 -26.07 -18.76
N ARG A 1106 20.72 -25.15 -18.12
CA ARG A 1106 20.79 -24.95 -16.66
C ARG A 1106 20.32 -26.19 -15.89
N HIS A 1107 19.25 -26.83 -16.35
CA HIS A 1107 18.78 -28.08 -15.75
C HIS A 1107 19.75 -29.25 -16.02
N LEU A 1108 20.46 -29.27 -17.16
CA LEU A 1108 21.51 -30.25 -17.46
C LEU A 1108 22.68 -30.12 -16.48
N TYR A 1109 23.12 -28.88 -16.24
CA TYR A 1109 24.15 -28.60 -15.26
C TYR A 1109 23.73 -28.97 -13.84
N ALA A 1110 22.46 -28.75 -13.50
CA ALA A 1110 21.93 -29.18 -12.20
C ALA A 1110 21.95 -30.69 -12.02
N ILE A 1111 21.69 -31.49 -13.06
CA ILE A 1111 21.78 -32.95 -13.02
C ILE A 1111 23.22 -33.40 -12.73
N VAL A 1112 24.21 -32.89 -13.47
CA VAL A 1112 25.61 -33.31 -13.29
C VAL A 1112 26.18 -32.81 -11.95
N LEU A 1113 25.87 -31.58 -11.54
CA LEU A 1113 26.31 -31.03 -10.26
C LEU A 1113 25.69 -31.80 -9.08
N GLY A 1114 24.44 -32.25 -9.22
CA GLY A 1114 23.76 -33.06 -8.20
C GLY A 1114 24.26 -34.50 -8.08
N SER A 1115 24.97 -34.99 -9.10
CA SER A 1115 25.52 -36.35 -9.13
C SER A 1115 27.01 -36.40 -8.76
N ALA A 1116 27.68 -35.25 -8.70
CA ALA A 1116 29.12 -35.15 -8.45
C ALA A 1116 29.50 -35.48 -7.00
N GLU A 1117 30.65 -36.15 -6.82
CA GLU A 1117 31.27 -36.42 -5.52
C GLU A 1117 32.76 -36.00 -5.54
N PRO A 1118 33.19 -35.04 -4.69
CA PRO A 1118 32.37 -34.22 -3.80
C PRO A 1118 31.49 -33.25 -4.59
N GLY A 1119 30.21 -33.15 -4.20
CA GLY A 1119 29.26 -32.22 -4.81
C GLY A 1119 29.43 -30.77 -4.32
N LEU A 1120 28.65 -29.86 -4.90
CA LEU A 1120 28.62 -28.46 -4.49
C LEU A 1120 27.89 -28.32 -3.13
N ALA A 1121 28.65 -28.07 -2.05
CA ALA A 1121 28.13 -28.02 -0.68
C ALA A 1121 28.90 -27.01 0.19
N GLY A 1122 28.43 -26.77 1.41
CA GLY A 1122 29.07 -25.84 2.34
C GLY A 1122 28.84 -24.36 2.00
N ARG A 1123 29.79 -23.50 2.38
CA ARG A 1123 29.73 -22.04 2.19
C ARG A 1123 30.74 -21.60 1.14
N MET A 1124 30.55 -20.40 0.57
CA MET A 1124 31.49 -19.86 -0.42
C MET A 1124 32.91 -19.72 0.13
N ILE A 1125 33.07 -19.50 1.45
CA ILE A 1125 34.38 -19.51 2.12
C ILE A 1125 35.16 -20.83 1.93
N ASP A 1126 34.49 -21.94 1.65
CA ASP A 1126 35.12 -23.25 1.39
C ASP A 1126 35.76 -23.33 0.00
N TYR A 1127 35.46 -22.37 -0.89
CA TYR A 1127 36.01 -22.28 -2.24
C TYR A 1127 36.82 -20.98 -2.49
N VAL A 1128 36.42 -19.87 -1.88
CA VAL A 1128 37.06 -18.55 -1.99
C VAL A 1128 37.32 -18.02 -0.59
N GLY A 1129 38.58 -17.79 -0.23
CA GLY A 1129 38.96 -17.35 1.10
C GLY A 1129 38.67 -15.86 1.37
N PRO A 1130 38.82 -15.41 2.64
CA PRO A 1130 38.48 -14.05 3.05
C PRO A 1130 39.21 -12.94 2.29
N GLN A 1131 40.41 -13.20 1.76
CA GLN A 1131 41.21 -12.22 1.00
C GLN A 1131 40.97 -12.33 -0.52
N GLY A 1132 40.02 -13.17 -0.95
CA GLY A 1132 39.74 -13.47 -2.35
C GLY A 1132 40.68 -14.53 -2.93
N GLU A 1133 41.42 -15.26 -2.10
CA GLU A 1133 42.26 -16.38 -2.52
C GLU A 1133 41.41 -17.60 -2.90
N MET A 1134 41.63 -18.17 -4.08
CA MET A 1134 40.91 -19.39 -4.49
C MET A 1134 41.50 -20.64 -3.83
N LYS A 1135 40.63 -21.48 -3.26
CA LYS A 1135 40.98 -22.81 -2.74
C LYS A 1135 40.95 -23.84 -3.88
N HIS A 1136 42.04 -23.86 -4.65
CA HIS A 1136 42.16 -24.65 -5.87
C HIS A 1136 41.88 -26.16 -5.67
N GLU A 1137 42.26 -26.73 -4.52
CA GLU A 1137 41.98 -28.13 -4.19
C GLU A 1137 40.47 -28.43 -4.18
N ALA A 1138 39.66 -27.60 -3.49
CA ALA A 1138 38.21 -27.78 -3.40
C ALA A 1138 37.52 -27.55 -4.75
N VAL A 1139 37.97 -26.56 -5.52
CA VAL A 1139 37.43 -26.27 -6.86
C VAL A 1139 37.77 -27.39 -7.85
N ASN A 1140 39.00 -27.90 -7.83
CA ASN A 1140 39.41 -28.99 -8.72
C ASN A 1140 38.70 -30.30 -8.36
N ALA A 1141 38.53 -30.61 -7.06
CA ALA A 1141 37.78 -31.78 -6.63
C ALA A 1141 36.33 -31.76 -7.11
N LEU A 1142 35.65 -30.60 -7.05
CA LEU A 1142 34.31 -30.42 -7.62
C LEU A 1142 34.30 -30.66 -9.14
N ILE A 1143 35.28 -30.10 -9.86
CA ILE A 1143 35.38 -30.23 -11.32
C ILE A 1143 35.63 -31.68 -11.74
N GLU A 1144 36.49 -32.40 -11.02
CA GLU A 1144 36.75 -33.83 -11.23
C GLU A 1144 35.48 -34.64 -10.99
N GLY A 1145 34.76 -34.37 -9.90
CA GLY A 1145 33.48 -35.01 -9.59
C GLY A 1145 32.41 -34.77 -10.66
N VAL A 1146 32.30 -33.55 -11.18
CA VAL A 1146 31.39 -33.20 -12.29
C VAL A 1146 31.80 -33.92 -13.58
N THR A 1147 33.10 -33.93 -13.90
CA THR A 1147 33.62 -34.54 -15.13
C THR A 1147 33.39 -36.06 -15.14
N ALA A 1148 33.52 -36.71 -13.98
CA ALA A 1148 33.25 -38.14 -13.83
C ALA A 1148 31.78 -38.52 -14.12
N GLN A 1149 30.85 -37.58 -13.93
CA GLN A 1149 29.40 -37.83 -14.02
C GLN A 1149 28.76 -37.39 -15.33
N VAL A 1150 29.55 -36.95 -16.33
CA VAL A 1150 29.02 -36.50 -17.62
C VAL A 1150 28.17 -37.57 -18.31
N GLY A 1151 28.66 -38.82 -18.35
CA GLY A 1151 27.92 -39.92 -18.97
C GLY A 1151 26.58 -40.20 -18.29
N HIS A 1152 26.59 -40.24 -16.95
CA HIS A 1152 25.40 -40.43 -16.14
C HIS A 1152 24.40 -39.28 -16.32
N ALA A 1153 24.88 -38.03 -16.37
CA ALA A 1153 24.03 -36.85 -16.55
C ALA A 1153 23.29 -36.85 -17.90
N VAL A 1154 23.95 -37.28 -18.99
CA VAL A 1154 23.29 -37.42 -20.30
C VAL A 1154 22.20 -38.50 -20.25
N GLU A 1155 22.46 -39.62 -19.58
CA GLU A 1155 21.47 -40.69 -19.43
C GLU A 1155 20.22 -40.23 -18.64
N VAL A 1156 20.44 -39.53 -17.53
CA VAL A 1156 19.37 -38.95 -16.71
C VAL A 1156 18.59 -37.89 -17.49
N ALA A 1157 19.28 -37.01 -18.23
CA ALA A 1157 18.65 -35.99 -19.07
C ALA A 1157 17.75 -36.62 -20.15
N ARG A 1158 18.22 -37.68 -20.81
CA ARG A 1158 17.45 -38.41 -21.82
C ARG A 1158 16.19 -39.05 -21.23
N GLN A 1159 16.29 -39.64 -20.04
CA GLN A 1159 15.13 -40.21 -19.35
C GLN A 1159 14.16 -39.13 -18.87
N ALA A 1160 14.67 -38.02 -18.34
CA ALA A 1160 13.83 -36.94 -17.81
C ALA A 1160 13.07 -36.22 -18.93
N TRP A 1161 13.72 -35.91 -20.05
CA TRP A 1161 13.15 -35.01 -21.07
C TRP A 1161 12.63 -35.74 -22.31
N GLY A 1162 13.10 -36.95 -22.58
CA GLY A 1162 12.71 -37.72 -23.76
C GLY A 1162 13.16 -37.08 -25.08
N ALA A 1163 12.89 -37.78 -26.18
CA ALA A 1163 13.29 -37.33 -27.52
C ALA A 1163 12.52 -36.08 -27.99
N ASP A 1164 11.25 -35.93 -27.59
CA ASP A 1164 10.41 -34.80 -27.99
C ASP A 1164 10.99 -33.46 -27.49
N VAL A 1165 11.25 -33.32 -26.19
CA VAL A 1165 11.78 -32.06 -25.62
C VAL A 1165 13.18 -31.74 -26.16
N LEU A 1166 14.05 -32.74 -26.26
CA LEU A 1166 15.41 -32.55 -26.78
C LEU A 1166 15.41 -32.12 -28.25
N SER A 1167 14.54 -32.72 -29.08
CA SER A 1167 14.39 -32.34 -30.49
C SER A 1167 13.87 -30.93 -30.68
N ARG A 1168 12.89 -30.48 -29.88
CA ARG A 1168 12.37 -29.10 -29.89
C ARG A 1168 13.43 -28.06 -29.55
N ALA A 1169 14.45 -28.45 -28.77
CA ALA A 1169 15.57 -27.59 -28.41
C ALA A 1169 16.78 -27.71 -29.35
N ASN A 1170 16.70 -28.55 -30.40
CA ASN A 1170 17.80 -28.91 -31.29
C ASN A 1170 19.04 -29.39 -30.52
N LEU A 1171 18.84 -30.29 -29.54
CA LEU A 1171 19.91 -30.88 -28.75
C LEU A 1171 20.00 -32.38 -29.00
N THR A 1172 21.16 -32.84 -29.44
CA THR A 1172 21.53 -34.26 -29.53
C THR A 1172 22.33 -34.70 -28.30
N ASP A 1173 22.50 -36.02 -28.11
CA ASP A 1173 23.36 -36.55 -27.04
C ASP A 1173 24.81 -36.03 -27.15
N ASP A 1174 25.31 -35.81 -28.37
CA ASP A 1174 26.64 -35.23 -28.60
C ASP A 1174 26.69 -33.76 -28.20
N ASP A 1175 25.62 -32.99 -28.45
CA ASP A 1175 25.51 -31.61 -27.98
C ASP A 1175 25.48 -31.55 -26.44
N LEU A 1176 24.75 -32.45 -25.78
CA LEU A 1176 24.72 -32.53 -24.32
C LEU A 1176 26.11 -32.83 -23.75
N ARG A 1177 26.86 -33.76 -24.36
CA ARG A 1177 28.25 -34.06 -23.97
C ARG A 1177 29.17 -32.86 -24.19
N ALA A 1178 29.04 -32.16 -25.31
CA ALA A 1178 29.85 -30.97 -25.61
C ALA A 1178 29.57 -29.83 -24.60
N LEU A 1179 28.31 -29.59 -24.27
CA LEU A 1179 27.90 -28.59 -23.27
C LEU A 1179 28.44 -28.90 -21.87
N LEU A 1180 28.46 -30.19 -21.49
CA LEU A 1180 29.01 -30.66 -20.23
C LEU A 1180 30.54 -30.64 -20.21
N ALA A 1181 31.20 -30.91 -21.34
CA ALA A 1181 32.65 -30.81 -21.46
C ALA A 1181 33.18 -29.38 -21.27
N ALA A 1182 32.37 -28.36 -21.58
CA ALA A 1182 32.68 -26.95 -21.36
C ALA A 1182 32.31 -26.45 -19.93
N LEU A 1183 31.58 -27.24 -19.13
CA LEU A 1183 31.14 -26.84 -17.80
C LEU A 1183 32.30 -26.56 -16.81
N PRO A 1184 33.41 -27.34 -16.78
CA PRO A 1184 34.56 -27.05 -15.91
C PRO A 1184 35.06 -25.61 -15.99
N ASP A 1185 35.17 -25.03 -17.19
CA ASP A 1185 35.65 -23.66 -17.37
C ASP A 1185 34.65 -22.63 -16.84
N ARG A 1186 33.35 -22.90 -17.00
CA ARG A 1186 32.29 -22.07 -16.42
C ARG A 1186 32.29 -22.12 -14.89
N ILE A 1187 32.56 -23.28 -14.30
CA ILE A 1187 32.70 -23.43 -12.85
C ILE A 1187 33.87 -22.57 -12.34
N ARG A 1188 35.04 -22.68 -12.99
CA ARG A 1188 36.22 -21.84 -12.64
C ARG A 1188 35.89 -20.37 -12.74
N PHE A 1189 35.22 -19.95 -13.81
CA PHE A 1189 34.82 -18.56 -14.00
C PHE A 1189 33.96 -18.01 -12.86
N VAL A 1190 32.99 -18.77 -12.34
CA VAL A 1190 32.13 -18.31 -11.22
C VAL A 1190 32.96 -18.06 -9.95
N PHE A 1191 33.90 -18.95 -9.64
CA PHE A 1191 34.77 -18.77 -8.48
C PHE A 1191 35.78 -17.64 -8.70
N ASP A 1192 36.38 -17.52 -9.88
CA ASP A 1192 37.28 -16.41 -10.23
C ASP A 1192 36.58 -15.06 -10.13
N ALA A 1193 35.36 -14.94 -10.67
CA ALA A 1193 34.58 -13.72 -10.59
C ALA A 1193 34.21 -13.36 -9.14
N THR A 1194 33.93 -14.38 -8.32
CA THR A 1194 33.63 -14.19 -6.89
C THR A 1194 34.88 -13.77 -6.12
N ALA A 1195 36.04 -14.37 -6.40
CA ALA A 1195 37.34 -13.99 -5.86
C ALA A 1195 37.70 -12.54 -6.19
N ARG A 1196 37.56 -12.12 -7.46
CA ARG A 1196 37.78 -10.72 -7.88
C ARG A 1196 36.87 -9.75 -7.15
N GLN A 1197 35.59 -10.07 -7.01
CA GLN A 1197 34.65 -9.21 -6.29
C GLN A 1197 35.05 -9.02 -4.81
N VAL A 1198 35.57 -10.08 -4.15
CA VAL A 1198 36.09 -9.98 -2.78
C VAL A 1198 37.32 -9.09 -2.71
N ILE A 1199 38.25 -9.22 -3.67
CA ILE A 1199 39.47 -8.39 -3.76
C ILE A 1199 39.10 -6.91 -3.91
N GLU A 1200 38.21 -6.56 -4.85
CA GLU A 1200 37.78 -5.18 -5.08
C GLU A 1200 37.12 -4.55 -3.85
N LEU A 1201 36.24 -5.29 -3.18
CA LEU A 1201 35.58 -4.82 -1.97
C LEU A 1201 36.58 -4.61 -0.81
N ARG A 1202 37.62 -5.44 -0.73
CA ARG A 1202 38.70 -5.26 0.25
C ARG A 1202 39.58 -4.05 -0.05
N GLN A 1203 39.95 -3.83 -1.31
CA GLN A 1203 40.69 -2.64 -1.72
C GLN A 1203 39.91 -1.37 -1.38
N ALA A 1204 38.59 -1.37 -1.62
CA ALA A 1204 37.72 -0.27 -1.21
C ALA A 1204 37.68 -0.10 0.31
N LEU A 1205 37.60 -1.20 1.08
CA LEU A 1205 37.63 -1.18 2.54
C LEU A 1205 38.93 -0.59 3.09
N GLU A 1206 40.08 -1.00 2.57
CA GLU A 1206 41.40 -0.48 2.94
C GLU A 1206 41.50 1.03 2.65
N HIS A 1207 41.05 1.46 1.47
CA HIS A 1207 41.01 2.87 1.09
C HIS A 1207 40.12 3.69 2.05
N TYR A 1208 38.93 3.20 2.40
CA TYR A 1208 38.03 3.89 3.35
C TYR A 1208 38.56 3.91 4.78
N THR A 1209 39.33 2.90 5.18
CA THR A 1209 39.92 2.81 6.52
C THR A 1209 41.09 3.78 6.65
N GLN A 1210 41.90 3.93 5.59
CA GLN A 1210 43.06 4.84 5.57
C GLN A 1210 42.67 6.33 5.48
N THR A 1211 41.51 6.67 4.90
CA THR A 1211 41.09 8.07 4.65
C THR A 1211 40.16 8.68 5.71
N LEU A 1212 39.84 7.95 6.80
CA LEU A 1212 39.11 8.38 8.01
C LEU A 1212 37.70 9.03 7.86
N GLU A 1213 37.23 9.40 6.66
CA GLU A 1213 36.01 10.22 6.49
C GLU A 1213 34.70 9.44 6.32
N ARG A 1214 34.71 8.11 6.14
CA ARG A 1214 33.48 7.34 5.78
C ARG A 1214 33.35 5.98 6.47
N ARG A 1215 33.34 5.96 7.82
CA ARG A 1215 33.14 4.73 8.64
C ARG A 1215 31.97 3.85 8.16
N HIS A 1216 30.82 4.44 7.79
CA HIS A 1216 29.64 3.70 7.31
C HIS A 1216 29.81 3.02 5.93
N ALA A 1217 30.72 3.50 5.07
CA ALA A 1217 30.99 2.86 3.77
C ALA A 1217 31.90 1.64 3.96
N GLY A 1218 32.91 1.74 4.84
CA GLY A 1218 33.76 0.63 5.22
C GLY A 1218 32.99 -0.51 5.87
N THR A 1219 32.14 -0.23 6.87
CA THR A 1219 31.31 -1.27 7.51
C THR A 1219 30.44 -2.01 6.49
N ARG A 1220 29.78 -1.28 5.56
CA ARG A 1220 28.95 -1.90 4.51
C ARG A 1220 29.75 -2.78 3.55
N ALA A 1221 30.98 -2.41 3.21
CA ALA A 1221 31.85 -3.21 2.35
C ALA A 1221 32.29 -4.50 3.06
N ALA A 1222 32.66 -4.42 4.35
CA ALA A 1222 32.96 -5.58 5.18
C ALA A 1222 31.75 -6.52 5.32
N ASP A 1223 30.56 -5.97 5.58
CA ASP A 1223 29.30 -6.73 5.65
C ASP A 1223 28.95 -7.40 4.32
N LEU A 1224 29.34 -6.79 3.19
CA LEU A 1224 29.12 -7.37 1.86
C LEU A 1224 30.09 -8.52 1.59
N VAL A 1225 31.37 -8.38 1.94
CA VAL A 1225 32.36 -9.49 1.85
C VAL A 1225 31.92 -10.67 2.71
N ALA A 1226 31.54 -10.40 3.96
CA ALA A 1226 31.04 -11.45 4.85
C ALA A 1226 29.79 -12.14 4.29
N ARG A 1227 28.86 -11.36 3.71
CA ARG A 1227 27.70 -11.91 3.00
C ARG A 1227 28.07 -12.76 1.79
N ILE A 1228 28.95 -12.31 0.90
CA ILE A 1228 29.38 -13.07 -0.30
C ILE A 1228 30.05 -14.40 0.08
N LEU A 1229 30.81 -14.41 1.18
CA LEU A 1229 31.56 -15.59 1.62
C LEU A 1229 30.76 -16.51 2.56
N GLY A 1230 29.60 -16.06 3.04
CA GLY A 1230 28.81 -16.80 4.03
C GLY A 1230 29.41 -16.78 5.43
N ILE A 1231 30.19 -15.73 5.74
CA ILE A 1231 30.76 -15.50 7.07
C ILE A 1231 29.68 -14.88 7.97
N PRO A 1232 29.41 -15.42 9.17
CA PRO A 1232 28.45 -14.84 10.11
C PRO A 1232 28.88 -13.44 10.55
N THR A 1233 28.02 -12.43 10.40
CA THR A 1233 28.30 -11.04 10.78
C THR A 1233 27.82 -10.65 12.18
N ASP A 1234 26.91 -11.41 12.79
CA ASP A 1234 26.34 -11.14 14.11
C ASP A 1234 26.77 -12.16 15.17
N GLN A 1235 27.20 -11.69 16.35
CA GLN A 1235 27.50 -12.55 17.51
C GLN A 1235 26.24 -13.20 18.14
N ARG A 1236 25.04 -12.72 17.79
CA ARG A 1236 23.75 -13.31 18.20
C ARG A 1236 23.23 -14.40 17.25
N THR A 1237 23.91 -14.66 16.13
CA THR A 1237 23.51 -15.72 15.19
C THR A 1237 23.85 -17.08 15.80
N ASN A 1238 22.83 -17.80 16.25
CA ASN A 1238 22.98 -19.15 16.82
C ASN A 1238 23.68 -20.09 15.82
N GLN A 1239 24.58 -20.95 16.31
CA GLN A 1239 25.26 -22.03 15.57
C GLN A 1239 24.32 -23.09 14.94
N GLN A 1240 23.00 -22.88 14.96
CA GLN A 1240 21.97 -23.83 14.53
C GLN A 1240 21.41 -23.53 13.12
N ASP A 1241 21.79 -22.40 12.52
CA ASP A 1241 21.30 -21.95 11.21
C ASP A 1241 21.89 -22.76 10.05
N ALA A 1242 21.08 -23.02 9.02
CA ALA A 1242 21.52 -23.76 7.83
C ALA A 1242 22.35 -22.91 6.85
N ASP A 1243 23.32 -23.55 6.19
CA ASP A 1243 24.37 -22.88 5.39
C ASP A 1243 23.81 -22.04 4.23
N ASP A 1244 22.62 -22.40 3.75
CA ASP A 1244 21.90 -21.76 2.65
C ASP A 1244 21.04 -20.56 3.04
N ARG A 1245 21.00 -20.21 4.33
CA ARG A 1245 20.47 -18.92 4.79
C ARG A 1245 21.42 -17.77 4.50
N SER A 1246 22.71 -18.06 4.30
CA SER A 1246 23.71 -17.04 4.01
C SER A 1246 23.65 -16.60 2.53
N ALA A 1247 23.85 -15.31 2.26
CA ALA A 1247 23.99 -14.80 0.89
C ALA A 1247 25.19 -15.43 0.14
N GLY A 1248 26.11 -16.06 0.86
CA GLY A 1248 27.32 -16.71 0.36
C GLY A 1248 27.17 -18.20 0.18
N TYR A 1249 25.97 -18.67 -0.10
CA TYR A 1249 25.74 -20.08 -0.43
C TYR A 1249 26.07 -20.36 -1.91
N PRO A 1250 26.92 -21.36 -2.24
CA PRO A 1250 27.41 -21.57 -3.60
C PRO A 1250 26.31 -21.84 -4.65
N LEU A 1251 25.25 -22.60 -4.33
CA LEU A 1251 24.16 -22.87 -5.29
C LEU A 1251 23.47 -21.58 -5.75
N ARG A 1252 23.30 -20.61 -4.83
CA ARG A 1252 22.71 -19.30 -5.18
C ARG A 1252 23.59 -18.55 -6.16
N ARG A 1253 24.90 -18.54 -5.92
CA ARG A 1253 25.88 -17.89 -6.78
C ARG A 1253 25.89 -18.51 -8.17
N PHE A 1254 25.80 -19.83 -8.26
CA PHE A 1254 25.72 -20.54 -9.54
C PHE A 1254 24.43 -20.22 -10.29
N ALA A 1255 23.31 -20.01 -9.58
CA ALA A 1255 22.06 -19.54 -10.18
C ALA A 1255 22.19 -18.08 -10.69
N GLU A 1256 22.83 -17.18 -9.93
CA GLU A 1256 23.11 -15.79 -10.34
C GLU A 1256 23.92 -15.71 -11.66
N PHE A 1257 24.89 -16.61 -11.84
CA PHE A 1257 25.70 -16.70 -13.06
C PHE A 1257 25.06 -17.59 -14.16
N GLY A 1258 23.82 -18.04 -13.97
CA GLY A 1258 23.08 -18.82 -14.96
C GLY A 1258 23.67 -20.21 -15.24
N LEU A 1259 24.35 -20.82 -14.27
CA LEU A 1259 24.73 -22.23 -14.30
C LEU A 1259 23.63 -23.13 -13.71
N LEU A 1260 22.88 -22.65 -12.72
CA LEU A 1260 21.72 -23.35 -12.17
C LEU A 1260 20.41 -22.64 -12.54
N PRO A 1261 19.27 -23.35 -12.49
CA PRO A 1261 17.96 -22.72 -12.69
C PRO A 1261 17.71 -21.63 -11.64
N GLY A 1262 17.32 -20.44 -12.11
CA GLY A 1262 16.92 -19.33 -11.26
C GLY A 1262 15.40 -19.26 -11.18
N TYR A 1263 14.86 -19.36 -9.97
CA TYR A 1263 13.41 -19.32 -9.72
C TYR A 1263 12.93 -18.04 -9.00
N GLU A 1264 13.79 -17.02 -8.88
CA GLU A 1264 13.45 -15.77 -8.20
C GLU A 1264 12.51 -14.91 -9.07
N PHE A 1265 11.54 -14.24 -8.42
CA PHE A 1265 10.55 -13.36 -9.06
C PHE A 1265 10.53 -11.96 -8.41
N PRO A 1266 10.70 -10.86 -9.17
CA PRO A 1266 11.26 -10.86 -10.51
C PRO A 1266 12.65 -11.50 -10.45
N SER A 1267 13.08 -12.19 -11.51
CA SER A 1267 14.50 -12.36 -11.73
C SER A 1267 15.06 -10.96 -11.60
N GLU A 1268 15.83 -10.64 -10.56
CA GLU A 1268 16.58 -9.38 -10.57
C GLU A 1268 17.22 -9.35 -11.94
N PRO A 1269 16.84 -8.38 -12.82
CA PRO A 1269 17.20 -8.43 -14.22
C PRO A 1269 18.70 -8.46 -14.23
N ALA A 1270 19.26 -9.65 -14.50
CA ALA A 1270 20.61 -10.08 -14.15
C ALA A 1270 21.42 -8.87 -13.82
N ALA A 1271 21.43 -8.45 -12.52
CA ALA A 1271 21.75 -7.08 -12.12
C ALA A 1271 22.85 -6.64 -13.05
N LEU A 1272 22.57 -5.68 -13.95
CA LEU A 1272 23.40 -5.36 -15.10
C LEU A 1272 24.77 -5.01 -14.52
N ARG A 1273 25.57 -6.04 -14.29
CA ARG A 1273 26.77 -5.99 -13.45
C ARG A 1273 27.79 -5.59 -14.47
N LEU A 1274 27.87 -4.27 -14.60
CA LEU A 1274 28.89 -3.51 -15.30
C LEU A 1274 30.26 -3.95 -14.80
N LEU A 1275 30.68 -5.14 -15.20
CA LEU A 1275 32.04 -5.65 -15.23
C LEU A 1275 32.12 -6.57 -16.47
N GLY A 1276 31.83 -5.97 -17.62
CA GLY A 1276 32.51 -6.29 -18.86
C GLY A 1276 33.65 -5.31 -19.01
#